data_AF-A0A5C6X2R9-F1
#
_entry.id   AF-A0A5C6X2R9-F1
#
_cell.length_a   1.000
_cell.length_b   1.000
_cell.length_c   1.000
_cell.angle_alpha   90.00
_cell.angle_beta   90.00
_cell.angle_gamma   90.00
#
_symmetry.space_group_name_H-M   'P 1'
#
loop_
_entity.id
_entity.type
_entity.pdbx_description
1 polymer ?
#
loop_
_entity_poly.entity_id
_entity_poly.type
_entity_poly.pdbx_seq_one_letter_code
_entity_poly.pdbx_strand_id
1 'polypeptide(L)'
;MSEHAYALPPFLPQANSPDRLESLLEGLADEGGDAITYTRLAERCGQSLRTIHYYAALGESLGFVRRTERGALSLSSRGERYVRETEQRVRMVCDAMLEHQVVREAIARWCAGASLDEAVLATVRHHGELAESTALRRADALTSLISWMFSRTSLTSYSTPAVEDVTDDVDDEEEWGDPFDILFSDDPWESEFNTLLMRTLYADYEDFEDLEELRREPPLPVSWASAPLSVLNPALMLLPHLATLAIHTVGDVLALKPTIFVRLQGINDLEARAYIDLWNSARRLERLSEPYVPAPAVDRPRTSAQSFDDAVNHPLTPGVQPSSIPEDPSPRFAAVDSAAEDLDQAEPGNGVVAHNPTPSPLSLPEVSSTPPLSSPSAPELSPLFEPTTPPAPAPSADTNAAAGYALTDPINVLNPPPLLASHLADLEIITLADLLDFDANEAQELTGMSALEGALFARLQFTAREHLDGQDEREDDTSSTEETRRQVDIAFLEPPGLIVNKLEQLQITTVGDMVDFAIDDVRSIPHVGRKSADELRTLYARAYEFVHGQAPLPEAASASGPDGSRRSRMSEEHLRAVEALEAARQRDDISLQELLPFLPTRSHRAIEAYDAQTLYDLLELRAAGKLIALPGIGRQTLQELDDTLETLAHRGLDYLRFGESGRPESIESLVRAVWATLGERDQVVLRGRLYQDQTLEEVAEPLGLTRERVRQIVNQLIEHLQARYASVARELAEDLITRLRKGRGILPTSALPPYCGAPAGDMSVCVGRARLVLAIAGFETNCWHRFLITLNADERNGLVADLKSELMDLETVRISPEDVHLCTDALGMMLTEAEAMEFVEDAWGLHIEGDAVLLPWLSLVGIIEGIVQRIGKPATTEDIRQAYNQLNADIGGELPRFRPHNVRAHMERCENIYHYGHGIYVHLDHLPLPLDELERFADEALAVLIRQRRQVSVDHLIDTLKLTRRVPAGMTAHLLKDVLSRHPDVVTFTNTLLVAHTPTCDDIGTSMLDRLSTALASHTTPVNARQIARDLSRFSYAFTGISQNLAKCDFSLSMGKGRFLHVERCGLTRDEIDELMTQLVDLTPDDALLSCTAALEVLDGPAAEKLRARQNGDRLLWALARNFSSLVAGSGLLVSHHNVTEGRSLLYSAILDALSALYVAYPREITAYLRDEVGFGGTSGSINTTLIKLRDEGRVIALPNAAYTLTPDIFDALPERWAERPALVREAAEHPDILNVDDEVRRQLCRFFEEWDPRPELVERLTDAGKQ
;
A
#
# COMPACT_ATOMS: atom_id res chain seq x y z
N MET A 1 -24.49 -56.19 8.53
CA MET A 1 -25.42 -55.07 8.29
C MET A 1 -24.82 -54.16 7.24
N SER A 2 -24.81 -54.62 5.99
CA SER A 2 -24.41 -53.84 4.81
C SER A 2 -25.66 -53.66 3.95
N GLU A 3 -26.28 -52.50 4.00
CA GLU A 3 -27.29 -52.08 3.02
C GLU A 3 -27.36 -50.55 3.06
N HIS A 4 -26.96 -49.93 1.93
CA HIS A 4 -26.76 -48.50 1.69
C HIS A 4 -25.39 -47.90 2.05
N ALA A 5 -24.31 -48.49 1.53
CA ALA A 5 -23.14 -47.70 1.20
C ALA A 5 -23.51 -46.77 0.05
N TYR A 6 -23.91 -45.53 0.36
CA TYR A 6 -23.97 -44.47 -0.65
C TYR A 6 -22.57 -44.38 -1.26
N ALA A 7 -22.44 -44.74 -2.54
CA ALA A 7 -21.22 -44.47 -3.28
C ALA A 7 -20.95 -42.98 -3.15
N LEU A 8 -19.91 -42.62 -2.39
CA LEU A 8 -19.49 -41.22 -2.25
C LEU A 8 -19.37 -40.64 -3.66
N PRO A 9 -19.83 -39.40 -3.89
CA PRO A 9 -19.70 -38.77 -5.20
C PRO A 9 -18.23 -38.85 -5.62
N PRO A 10 -17.91 -39.28 -6.86
CA PRO A 10 -16.55 -39.62 -7.27
C PRO A 10 -15.59 -38.42 -7.33
N PHE A 11 -16.03 -37.23 -6.91
CA PHE A 11 -15.28 -35.99 -7.01
C PHE A 11 -15.54 -35.07 -5.81
N LEU A 12 -14.48 -34.41 -5.36
CA LEU A 12 -14.58 -33.30 -4.41
C LEU A 12 -15.11 -32.05 -5.12
N PRO A 13 -16.04 -31.29 -4.51
CA PRO A 13 -16.58 -30.06 -5.08
C PRO A 13 -15.55 -28.91 -5.00
N GLN A 14 -15.88 -27.77 -5.63
CA GLN A 14 -15.06 -26.55 -5.63
C GLN A 14 -15.12 -25.82 -4.28
N ALA A 15 -14.58 -26.45 -3.24
CA ALA A 15 -14.52 -25.93 -1.88
C ALA A 15 -13.06 -25.99 -1.39
N ASN A 16 -12.47 -24.83 -1.13
CA ASN A 16 -11.03 -24.64 -0.93
C ASN A 16 -10.63 -24.19 0.49
N SER A 17 -11.59 -23.93 1.39
CA SER A 17 -11.37 -23.35 2.72
C SER A 17 -11.96 -24.25 3.82
N PRO A 18 -11.11 -24.96 4.57
CA PRO A 18 -11.52 -25.74 5.74
C PRO A 18 -12.30 -24.93 6.77
N ASP A 19 -11.96 -23.65 6.98
CA ASP A 19 -12.67 -22.76 7.91
C ASP A 19 -14.13 -22.55 7.51
N ARG A 20 -14.42 -22.46 6.20
CA ARG A 20 -15.80 -22.38 5.69
C ARG A 20 -16.56 -23.70 5.84
N LEU A 21 -15.86 -24.84 5.76
CA LEU A 21 -16.45 -26.14 6.09
C LEU A 21 -16.81 -26.19 7.59
N GLU A 22 -15.92 -25.70 8.46
CA GLU A 22 -16.17 -25.61 9.91
C GLU A 22 -17.38 -24.71 10.22
N SER A 23 -17.43 -23.49 9.68
CA SER A 23 -18.58 -22.59 9.85
C SER A 23 -19.90 -23.20 9.37
N LEU A 24 -19.85 -24.01 8.30
CA LEU A 24 -21.03 -24.74 7.82
C LEU A 24 -21.45 -25.84 8.81
N LEU A 25 -20.51 -26.61 9.34
CA LEU A 25 -20.79 -27.70 10.29
C LEU A 25 -21.32 -27.16 11.63
N GLU A 26 -20.79 -26.04 12.11
CA GLU A 26 -21.30 -25.34 13.30
C GLU A 26 -22.69 -24.76 13.06
N GLY A 27 -22.91 -24.11 11.91
CA GLY A 27 -24.23 -23.61 11.51
C GLY A 27 -25.30 -24.70 11.41
N LEU A 28 -24.92 -25.93 11.05
CA LEU A 28 -25.79 -27.11 11.07
C LEU A 28 -26.07 -27.64 12.49
N ALA A 29 -25.09 -27.53 13.40
CA ALA A 29 -25.23 -28.02 14.78
C ALA A 29 -26.20 -27.19 15.61
N ASP A 30 -26.16 -25.86 15.43
CA ASP A 30 -26.96 -24.92 16.20
C ASP A 30 -28.48 -25.07 15.98
N GLU A 31 -28.91 -25.72 14.89
CA GLU A 31 -30.32 -26.03 14.63
C GLU A 31 -30.81 -27.26 15.42
N GLY A 32 -30.04 -27.73 16.41
CA GLY A 32 -30.45 -28.81 17.31
C GLY A 32 -30.53 -30.18 16.64
N GLY A 33 -29.86 -30.35 15.50
CA GLY A 33 -29.90 -31.58 14.69
C GLY A 33 -31.09 -31.69 13.73
N ASP A 34 -31.99 -30.69 13.71
CA ASP A 34 -33.07 -30.62 12.73
C ASP A 34 -32.54 -30.27 11.33
N ALA A 35 -33.21 -30.77 10.30
CA ALA A 35 -32.76 -30.58 8.93
C ALA A 35 -33.02 -29.15 8.45
N ILE A 36 -31.97 -28.45 7.99
CA ILE A 36 -32.03 -27.07 7.51
C ILE A 36 -31.96 -26.98 5.99
N THR A 37 -32.62 -25.97 5.41
CA THR A 37 -32.54 -25.70 3.96
C THR A 37 -31.29 -24.90 3.60
N TYR A 38 -30.81 -25.03 2.36
CA TYR A 38 -29.64 -24.30 1.86
C TYR A 38 -29.74 -22.78 2.03
N THR A 39 -30.91 -22.18 1.77
CA THR A 39 -31.14 -20.74 1.91
C THR A 39 -30.97 -20.27 3.35
N ARG A 40 -31.56 -21.00 4.30
CA ARG A 40 -31.48 -20.63 5.72
C ARG A 40 -30.06 -20.82 6.26
N LEU A 41 -29.35 -21.86 5.80
CA LEU A 41 -27.96 -22.07 6.15
C LEU A 41 -27.03 -20.99 5.56
N ALA A 42 -27.34 -20.50 4.35
CA ALA A 42 -26.61 -19.39 3.71
C ALA A 42 -26.77 -18.07 4.46
N GLU A 43 -28.00 -17.71 4.82
CA GLU A 43 -28.29 -16.54 5.66
C GLU A 43 -27.57 -16.64 7.01
N ARG A 44 -27.55 -17.83 7.63
CA ARG A 44 -26.92 -18.04 8.93
C ARG A 44 -25.40 -17.94 8.90
N CYS A 45 -24.75 -18.55 7.91
CA CYS A 45 -23.30 -18.51 7.78
C CYS A 45 -22.79 -17.17 7.19
N GLY A 46 -23.67 -16.26 6.78
CA GLY A 46 -23.29 -15.04 6.06
C GLY A 46 -22.59 -15.34 4.72
N GLN A 47 -22.96 -16.45 4.06
CA GLN A 47 -22.33 -16.91 2.83
C GLN A 47 -23.33 -16.91 1.67
N SER A 48 -22.82 -16.81 0.43
CA SER A 48 -23.69 -16.97 -0.73
C SER A 48 -24.30 -18.38 -0.80
N LEU A 49 -25.51 -18.49 -1.33
CA LEU A 49 -26.19 -19.78 -1.54
C LEU A 49 -25.32 -20.77 -2.32
N ARG A 50 -24.58 -20.26 -3.33
CA ARG A 50 -23.64 -21.04 -4.14
C ARG A 50 -22.49 -21.58 -3.31
N THR A 51 -21.93 -20.78 -2.40
CA THR A 51 -20.87 -21.21 -1.47
C THR A 51 -21.37 -22.35 -0.59
N ILE A 52 -22.55 -22.21 0.03
CA ILE A 52 -23.13 -23.28 0.86
C ILE A 52 -23.33 -24.57 0.05
N HIS A 53 -23.75 -24.48 -1.21
CA HIS A 53 -23.88 -25.67 -2.07
C HIS A 53 -22.54 -26.42 -2.25
N TYR A 54 -21.43 -25.71 -2.44
CA TYR A 54 -20.12 -26.35 -2.57
C TYR A 54 -19.62 -26.96 -1.25
N TYR A 55 -19.75 -26.24 -0.14
CA TYR A 55 -19.27 -26.71 1.16
C TYR A 55 -20.16 -27.81 1.76
N ALA A 56 -21.47 -27.79 1.52
CA ALA A 56 -22.35 -28.89 1.90
C ALA A 56 -22.03 -30.16 1.10
N ALA A 57 -21.72 -30.03 -0.20
CA ALA A 57 -21.26 -31.15 -1.00
C ALA A 57 -19.88 -31.68 -0.52
N LEU A 58 -18.99 -30.80 -0.04
CA LEU A 58 -17.71 -31.20 0.54
C LEU A 58 -17.94 -31.97 1.84
N GLY A 59 -18.77 -31.42 2.74
CA GLY A 59 -19.17 -32.08 3.97
C GLY A 59 -19.85 -33.42 3.73
N GLU A 60 -20.65 -33.57 2.67
CA GLU A 60 -21.25 -34.84 2.28
C GLU A 60 -20.21 -35.84 1.76
N SER A 61 -19.25 -35.39 0.93
CA SER A 61 -18.17 -36.24 0.40
C SER A 61 -17.18 -36.73 1.47
N LEU A 62 -16.99 -35.95 2.54
CA LEU A 62 -16.17 -36.30 3.70
C LEU A 62 -16.97 -37.03 4.79
N GLY A 63 -18.27 -37.21 4.57
CA GLY A 63 -19.17 -37.91 5.49
C GLY A 63 -19.52 -37.13 6.75
N PHE A 64 -19.35 -35.80 6.80
CA PHE A 64 -19.78 -34.93 7.89
C PHE A 64 -21.24 -34.44 7.77
N VAL A 65 -21.75 -34.33 6.56
CA VAL A 65 -23.12 -33.85 6.26
C VAL A 65 -23.92 -34.96 5.60
N ARG A 66 -25.21 -35.08 5.92
CA ARG A 66 -26.16 -35.95 5.23
C ARG A 66 -27.32 -35.14 4.67
N ARG A 67 -27.80 -35.52 3.49
CA ARG A 67 -29.06 -34.99 2.92
C ARG A 67 -30.23 -35.87 3.34
N THR A 68 -31.27 -35.24 3.87
CA THR A 68 -32.56 -35.89 4.10
C THR A 68 -33.28 -36.16 2.78
N GLU A 69 -34.29 -37.04 2.78
CA GLU A 69 -35.12 -37.34 1.60
C GLU A 69 -35.80 -36.09 1.00
N ARG A 70 -35.97 -35.03 1.81
CA ARG A 70 -36.55 -33.74 1.38
C ARG A 70 -35.51 -32.72 0.90
N GLY A 71 -34.24 -33.11 0.78
CA GLY A 71 -33.16 -32.23 0.32
C GLY A 71 -32.64 -31.23 1.37
N ALA A 72 -33.14 -31.29 2.61
CA ALA A 72 -32.59 -30.53 3.72
C ALA A 72 -31.32 -31.20 4.27
N LEU A 73 -30.41 -30.42 4.82
CA LEU A 73 -29.11 -30.84 5.34
C LEU A 73 -29.18 -31.09 6.84
N SER A 74 -28.52 -32.14 7.31
CA SER A 74 -28.25 -32.35 8.73
C SER A 74 -26.85 -32.92 8.93
N LEU A 75 -26.32 -32.83 10.15
CA LEU A 75 -25.06 -33.48 10.49
C LEU A 75 -25.21 -35.01 10.41
N SER A 76 -24.15 -35.66 9.94
CA SER A 76 -23.98 -37.11 10.11
C SER A 76 -23.46 -37.41 11.53
N SER A 77 -23.34 -38.69 11.90
CA SER A 77 -22.69 -39.06 13.16
C SER A 77 -21.23 -38.58 13.24
N ARG A 78 -20.50 -38.54 12.11
CA ARG A 78 -19.13 -37.98 12.04
C ARG A 78 -19.16 -36.46 12.21
N GLY A 79 -20.15 -35.78 11.63
CA GLY A 79 -20.35 -34.32 11.78
C GLY A 79 -20.73 -33.92 13.19
N GLU A 80 -21.62 -34.66 13.84
CA GLU A 80 -21.99 -34.44 15.25
C GLU A 80 -20.78 -34.60 16.18
N ARG A 81 -19.92 -35.60 15.91
CA ARG A 81 -18.68 -35.80 16.66
C ARG A 81 -17.67 -34.68 16.39
N TYR A 82 -17.53 -34.24 15.14
CA TYR A 82 -16.66 -33.12 14.76
C TYR A 82 -16.99 -31.85 15.55
N VAL A 83 -18.27 -31.50 15.64
CA VAL A 83 -18.69 -30.29 16.35
C VAL A 83 -18.45 -30.41 17.86
N ARG A 84 -18.65 -31.60 18.43
CA ARG A 84 -18.50 -31.87 19.87
C ARG A 84 -17.05 -31.95 20.33
N GLU A 85 -16.16 -32.53 19.53
CA GLU A 85 -14.77 -32.81 19.87
C GLU A 85 -13.83 -31.79 19.22
N THR A 86 -13.89 -30.54 19.69
CA THR A 86 -13.14 -29.39 19.13
C THR A 86 -11.64 -29.67 18.97
N GLU A 87 -11.03 -30.35 19.94
CA GLU A 87 -9.60 -30.70 19.93
C GLU A 87 -9.23 -31.73 18.84
N GLN A 88 -10.19 -32.52 18.35
CA GLN A 88 -9.95 -33.55 17.33
C GLN A 88 -10.38 -33.13 15.92
N ARG A 89 -10.93 -31.93 15.75
CA ARG A 89 -11.50 -31.45 14.47
C ARG A 89 -10.52 -31.60 13.30
N VAL A 90 -9.30 -31.07 13.46
CA VAL A 90 -8.25 -31.14 12.43
C VAL A 90 -7.97 -32.58 12.03
N ARG A 91 -7.77 -33.47 13.01
CA ARG A 91 -7.52 -34.89 12.77
C ARG A 91 -8.68 -35.54 12.03
N MET A 92 -9.91 -35.27 12.45
CA MET A 92 -11.11 -35.84 11.83
C MET A 92 -11.27 -35.43 10.35
N VAL A 93 -10.94 -34.18 9.99
CA VAL A 93 -10.92 -33.73 8.57
C VAL A 93 -9.79 -34.41 7.80
N CYS A 94 -8.59 -34.48 8.37
CA CYS A 94 -7.45 -35.15 7.74
C CYS A 94 -7.76 -36.63 7.46
N ASP A 95 -8.30 -37.35 8.45
CA ASP A 95 -8.71 -38.75 8.31
C ASP A 95 -9.78 -38.89 7.21
N ALA A 96 -10.79 -37.99 7.20
CA ALA A 96 -11.85 -38.02 6.18
C ALA A 96 -11.33 -37.77 4.77
N MET A 97 -10.36 -36.86 4.64
CA MET A 97 -9.70 -36.58 3.37
C MET A 97 -8.85 -37.75 2.91
N LEU A 98 -8.09 -38.39 3.81
CA LEU A 98 -7.26 -39.56 3.49
C LEU A 98 -8.10 -40.81 3.14
N GLU A 99 -9.33 -40.91 3.64
CA GLU A 99 -10.28 -41.94 3.21
C GLU A 99 -10.77 -41.71 1.75
N HIS A 100 -10.75 -40.47 1.27
CA HIS A 100 -11.27 -40.11 -0.05
C HIS A 100 -10.34 -40.58 -1.18
N GLN A 101 -10.87 -41.38 -2.13
CA GLN A 101 -10.07 -42.00 -3.20
C GLN A 101 -9.26 -41.00 -4.04
N VAL A 102 -9.88 -39.89 -4.46
CA VAL A 102 -9.23 -38.84 -5.26
C VAL A 102 -8.05 -38.21 -4.51
N VAL A 103 -8.15 -38.04 -3.19
CA VAL A 103 -7.05 -37.46 -2.38
C VAL A 103 -5.88 -38.44 -2.32
N ARG A 104 -6.16 -39.74 -2.08
CA ARG A 104 -5.11 -40.77 -2.05
C ARG A 104 -4.38 -40.90 -3.37
N GLU A 105 -5.09 -40.87 -4.49
CA GLU A 105 -4.47 -40.94 -5.81
C GLU A 105 -3.64 -39.70 -6.14
N ALA A 106 -4.09 -38.51 -5.74
CA ALA A 106 -3.32 -37.28 -5.90
C ALA A 106 -2.04 -37.33 -5.06
N ILE A 107 -2.11 -37.76 -3.81
CA ILE A 107 -0.93 -37.91 -2.95
C ILE A 107 0.02 -38.98 -3.51
N ALA A 108 -0.49 -40.12 -3.98
CA ALA A 108 0.34 -41.17 -4.58
C ALA A 108 1.10 -40.67 -5.83
N ARG A 109 0.43 -39.90 -6.70
CA ARG A 109 1.07 -39.27 -7.86
C ARG A 109 2.11 -38.22 -7.46
N TRP A 110 1.83 -37.44 -6.42
CA TRP A 110 2.78 -36.46 -5.87
C TRP A 110 4.02 -37.14 -5.31
N CYS A 111 3.85 -38.22 -4.54
CA CYS A 111 4.97 -39.03 -4.03
C CYS A 111 5.77 -39.73 -5.14
N ALA A 112 5.18 -39.96 -6.31
CA ALA A 112 5.86 -40.50 -7.49
C ALA A 112 6.70 -39.45 -8.25
N GLY A 113 6.83 -38.24 -7.73
CA GLY A 113 7.72 -37.19 -8.25
C GLY A 113 7.05 -36.15 -9.14
N ALA A 114 5.72 -36.21 -9.34
CA ALA A 114 4.98 -35.09 -9.92
C ALA A 114 4.96 -33.91 -8.94
N SER A 115 4.74 -32.68 -9.41
CA SER A 115 4.38 -31.58 -8.49
C SER A 115 2.99 -31.84 -7.88
N LEU A 116 2.67 -31.23 -6.73
CA LEU A 116 1.36 -31.41 -6.09
C LEU A 116 0.23 -31.01 -7.04
N ASP A 117 0.39 -29.89 -7.75
CA ASP A 117 -0.61 -29.39 -8.71
C ASP A 117 -0.76 -30.32 -9.92
N GLU A 118 0.35 -30.83 -10.48
CA GLU A 118 0.31 -31.81 -11.56
C GLU A 118 -0.38 -33.11 -11.12
N ALA A 119 -0.04 -33.59 -9.93
CA ALA A 119 -0.59 -34.81 -9.36
C ALA A 119 -2.09 -34.68 -9.12
N VAL A 120 -2.53 -33.55 -8.55
CA VAL A 120 -3.93 -33.23 -8.29
C VAL A 120 -4.69 -33.06 -9.61
N LEU A 121 -4.19 -32.26 -10.55
CA LEU A 121 -4.84 -32.02 -11.84
C LEU A 121 -4.97 -33.29 -12.67
N ALA A 122 -3.92 -34.11 -12.73
CA ALA A 122 -3.96 -35.41 -13.40
C ALA A 122 -5.00 -36.34 -12.77
N THR A 123 -5.12 -36.32 -11.44
CA THR A 123 -6.12 -37.10 -10.71
C THR A 123 -7.55 -36.61 -10.99
N VAL A 124 -7.79 -35.30 -10.94
CA VAL A 124 -9.10 -34.72 -11.24
C VAL A 124 -9.52 -35.01 -12.68
N ARG A 125 -8.58 -34.93 -13.64
CA ARG A 125 -8.82 -35.31 -15.04
C ARG A 125 -9.09 -36.79 -15.23
N HIS A 126 -8.46 -37.65 -14.43
CA HIS A 126 -8.66 -39.10 -14.50
C HIS A 126 -10.06 -39.53 -14.04
N HIS A 127 -10.65 -38.81 -13.07
CA HIS A 127 -11.93 -39.16 -12.44
C HIS A 127 -13.16 -38.51 -13.08
N GLY A 128 -13.03 -37.78 -14.19
CA GLY A 128 -14.22 -37.28 -14.89
C GLY A 128 -13.98 -36.60 -16.23
N GLU A 129 -15.00 -36.66 -17.09
CA GLU A 129 -15.13 -35.85 -18.31
C GLU A 129 -15.51 -34.40 -17.95
N LEU A 130 -14.68 -33.74 -17.15
CA LEU A 130 -14.87 -32.35 -16.78
C LEU A 130 -14.32 -31.45 -17.89
N ALA A 131 -15.05 -30.39 -18.21
CA ALA A 131 -14.49 -29.29 -18.99
C ALA A 131 -13.22 -28.78 -18.30
N GLU A 132 -12.21 -28.40 -19.09
CA GLU A 132 -10.87 -28.08 -18.60
C GLU A 132 -10.88 -27.00 -17.49
N SER A 133 -11.66 -25.93 -17.67
CA SER A 133 -11.84 -24.89 -16.66
C SER A 133 -12.46 -25.40 -15.35
N THR A 134 -13.27 -26.45 -15.41
CA THR A 134 -13.90 -27.06 -14.22
C THR A 134 -12.93 -28.02 -13.53
N ALA A 135 -12.11 -28.74 -14.29
CA ALA A 135 -11.05 -29.59 -13.78
C ALA A 135 -10.00 -28.77 -13.02
N LEU A 136 -9.55 -27.64 -13.59
CA LEU A 136 -8.59 -26.73 -12.96
C LEU A 136 -9.12 -26.18 -11.63
N ARG A 137 -10.31 -25.58 -11.61
CA ARG A 137 -10.90 -25.04 -10.37
C ARG A 137 -11.10 -26.08 -9.27
N ARG A 138 -11.32 -27.35 -9.65
CA ARG A 138 -11.40 -28.45 -8.67
C ARG A 138 -10.03 -28.93 -8.23
N ALA A 139 -9.04 -28.89 -9.12
CA ALA A 139 -7.65 -29.14 -8.78
C ALA A 139 -7.16 -28.10 -7.78
N ASP A 140 -7.38 -26.80 -8.01
CA ASP A 140 -6.96 -25.73 -7.10
C ASP A 140 -7.60 -25.87 -5.70
N ALA A 141 -8.89 -26.20 -5.66
CA ALA A 141 -9.59 -26.47 -4.42
C ALA A 141 -9.00 -27.68 -3.67
N LEU A 142 -8.68 -28.76 -4.40
CA LEU A 142 -8.07 -29.95 -3.82
C LEU A 142 -6.62 -29.71 -3.36
N THR A 143 -5.81 -28.99 -4.13
CA THR A 143 -4.47 -28.54 -3.73
C THR A 143 -4.53 -27.74 -2.44
N SER A 144 -5.49 -26.81 -2.32
CA SER A 144 -5.67 -25.98 -1.13
C SER A 144 -5.98 -26.83 0.12
N LEU A 145 -6.89 -27.79 -0.03
CA LEU A 145 -7.25 -28.72 1.05
C LEU A 145 -6.08 -29.63 1.45
N ILE A 146 -5.35 -30.18 0.48
CA ILE A 146 -4.18 -31.04 0.73
C ILE A 146 -3.06 -30.23 1.40
N SER A 147 -2.80 -29.01 0.93
CA SER A 147 -1.79 -28.12 1.51
C SER A 147 -2.13 -27.74 2.95
N TRP A 148 -3.40 -27.43 3.22
CA TRP A 148 -3.87 -27.21 4.59
C TRP A 148 -3.66 -28.45 5.47
N MET A 149 -4.02 -29.64 4.98
CA MET A 149 -3.83 -30.90 5.70
C MET A 149 -2.35 -31.10 6.11
N PHE A 150 -1.41 -30.83 5.20
CA PHE A 150 0.03 -30.94 5.48
C PHE A 150 0.55 -29.86 6.44
N SER A 151 0.05 -28.62 6.35
CA SER A 151 0.41 -27.54 7.27
C SER A 151 -0.04 -27.76 8.73
N ARG A 152 -1.10 -28.55 8.91
CA ARG A 152 -1.71 -28.81 10.22
C ARG A 152 -1.24 -30.12 10.84
N THR A 153 -0.89 -31.10 10.02
CA THR A 153 -0.21 -32.32 10.49
C THR A 153 1.23 -32.06 10.91
N SER A 154 1.88 -30.99 10.43
CA SER A 154 3.17 -30.52 10.95
C SER A 154 3.13 -29.89 12.36
N LEU A 155 1.93 -29.73 12.95
CA LEU A 155 1.72 -29.06 14.24
C LEU A 155 1.31 -29.97 15.40
N THR A 156 1.18 -31.28 15.21
CA THR A 156 0.99 -32.20 16.35
C THR A 156 2.34 -32.64 16.89
N SER A 157 2.82 -31.91 17.90
CA SER A 157 3.70 -32.47 18.91
C SER A 157 3.02 -33.70 19.52
N TYR A 158 3.50 -34.90 19.19
CA TYR A 158 3.36 -36.01 20.11
C TYR A 158 4.17 -35.66 21.36
N SER A 159 3.52 -35.04 22.34
CA SER A 159 3.93 -35.22 23.72
C SER A 159 3.70 -36.69 24.03
N THR A 160 4.72 -37.53 23.85
CA THR A 160 4.92 -38.64 24.78
C THR A 160 4.82 -38.02 26.18
N PRO A 161 3.88 -38.44 27.03
CA PRO A 161 3.82 -37.92 28.38
C PRO A 161 5.18 -38.17 29.02
N ALA A 162 5.81 -37.10 29.50
CA ALA A 162 6.98 -37.22 30.32
C ALA A 162 6.57 -38.10 31.51
N VAL A 163 7.23 -39.25 31.65
CA VAL A 163 7.32 -39.93 32.93
C VAL A 163 8.06 -38.95 33.84
N GLU A 164 7.29 -38.14 34.56
CA GLU A 164 7.83 -37.35 35.66
C GLU A 164 8.31 -38.33 36.72
N ASP A 165 9.59 -38.20 37.02
CA ASP A 165 10.27 -38.82 38.14
C ASP A 165 9.69 -38.17 39.43
N VAL A 166 8.54 -38.67 39.87
CA VAL A 166 7.98 -38.40 41.20
C VAL A 166 8.66 -39.36 42.17
N THR A 167 9.73 -38.88 42.81
CA THR A 167 10.17 -39.45 44.08
C THR A 167 9.67 -38.56 45.22
N ASP A 168 8.96 -39.22 46.14
CA ASP A 168 8.67 -38.86 47.54
C ASP A 168 7.55 -37.84 47.80
N ASP A 169 6.32 -38.36 47.95
CA ASP A 169 5.63 -38.54 49.25
C ASP A 169 4.11 -38.51 49.04
N VAL A 170 3.42 -39.60 49.42
CA VAL A 170 2.14 -39.68 50.14
C VAL A 170 1.49 -41.05 49.90
N ASP A 171 1.35 -41.78 51.01
CA ASP A 171 0.54 -42.98 51.21
C ASP A 171 -0.92 -42.76 50.78
N ASP A 172 -1.49 -43.67 50.00
CA ASP A 172 -2.66 -44.46 50.42
C ASP A 172 -3.19 -45.33 49.26
N GLU A 173 -3.57 -46.54 49.65
CA GLU A 173 -4.04 -47.68 48.87
C GLU A 173 -5.38 -47.39 48.15
N GLU A 174 -5.55 -47.83 46.90
CA GLU A 174 -6.64 -48.73 46.51
C GLU A 174 -6.50 -49.26 45.06
N GLU A 175 -6.68 -50.59 44.96
CA GLU A 175 -6.74 -51.49 43.81
C GLU A 175 -7.19 -50.89 42.46
N TRP A 176 -6.55 -51.27 41.34
CA TRP A 176 -7.14 -51.97 40.18
C TRP A 176 -6.09 -52.19 39.07
N GLY A 177 -5.89 -53.46 38.66
CA GLY A 177 -5.66 -53.85 37.25
C GLY A 177 -4.25 -53.73 36.64
N ASP A 178 -3.60 -54.89 36.48
CA ASP A 178 -2.36 -55.19 35.74
C ASP A 178 -2.28 -54.58 34.31
N PRO A 179 -1.27 -53.76 33.94
CA PRO A 179 -1.04 -53.32 32.57
C PRO A 179 0.25 -53.93 32.00
N PHE A 180 0.22 -55.21 31.64
CA PHE A 180 1.28 -55.85 30.86
C PHE A 180 0.82 -56.43 29.52
N ASP A 181 -0.27 -55.89 28.95
CA ASP A 181 -0.88 -56.43 27.72
C ASP A 181 -1.31 -55.34 26.71
N ILE A 182 -0.55 -54.23 26.56
CA ILE A 182 -0.69 -53.32 25.39
C ILE A 182 0.66 -52.67 25.04
N LEU A 183 1.59 -53.43 24.48
CA LEU A 183 2.63 -52.88 23.61
C LEU A 183 2.79 -53.84 22.45
N PHE A 184 2.01 -53.58 21.40
CA PHE A 184 2.22 -53.84 19.97
C PHE A 184 0.83 -53.67 19.35
N SER A 185 0.40 -52.41 19.20
CA SER A 185 -0.59 -52.09 18.18
C SER A 185 0.15 -52.22 16.85
N ASP A 186 0.19 -53.44 16.31
CA ASP A 186 0.40 -53.64 14.88
C ASP A 186 -0.69 -52.84 14.18
N ASP A 187 -0.38 -51.64 13.73
CA ASP A 187 -1.25 -50.89 12.82
C ASP A 187 -0.98 -51.46 11.42
N PRO A 188 -1.84 -52.34 10.89
CA PRO A 188 -1.58 -53.00 9.60
C PRO A 188 -1.48 -51.99 8.45
N TRP A 189 -1.97 -50.77 8.65
CA TRP A 189 -1.98 -49.69 7.65
C TRP A 189 -0.63 -49.00 7.45
N GLU A 190 0.17 -48.78 8.49
CA GLU A 190 1.50 -48.16 8.33
C GLU A 190 2.46 -49.11 7.60
N SER A 191 2.30 -50.42 7.82
CA SER A 191 3.00 -51.47 7.09
C SER A 191 2.50 -51.59 5.64
N GLU A 192 1.19 -51.57 5.38
CA GLU A 192 0.64 -51.63 4.02
C GLU A 192 0.95 -50.36 3.20
N PHE A 193 0.93 -49.18 3.81
CA PHE A 193 1.24 -47.91 3.15
C PHE A 193 2.73 -47.80 2.79
N ASN A 194 3.62 -48.15 3.73
CA ASN A 194 5.06 -48.23 3.44
C ASN A 194 5.38 -49.34 2.42
N THR A 195 4.65 -50.46 2.44
CA THR A 195 4.81 -51.54 1.45
C THR A 195 4.32 -51.13 0.06
N LEU A 196 3.23 -50.36 -0.04
CA LEU A 196 2.70 -49.82 -1.29
C LEU A 196 3.65 -48.77 -1.88
N LEU A 197 4.18 -47.87 -1.04
CA LEU A 197 5.16 -46.85 -1.42
C LEU A 197 6.47 -47.50 -1.91
N MET A 198 6.94 -48.54 -1.22
CA MET A 198 8.13 -49.28 -1.63
C MET A 198 7.89 -50.14 -2.88
N ARG A 199 6.72 -50.74 -3.08
CA ARG A 199 6.38 -51.45 -4.33
C ARG A 199 6.35 -50.53 -5.55
N THR A 200 5.93 -49.28 -5.37
CA THR A 200 5.79 -48.31 -6.46
C THR A 200 7.13 -47.69 -6.85
N LEU A 201 8.06 -47.54 -5.89
CA LEU A 201 9.39 -46.96 -6.12
C LEU A 201 10.42 -47.96 -6.68
N TYR A 202 10.18 -49.28 -6.59
CA TYR A 202 11.14 -50.33 -6.99
C TYR A 202 10.61 -51.28 -8.09
N ALA A 203 9.65 -50.83 -8.91
CA ALA A 203 8.98 -51.66 -9.92
C ALA A 203 9.90 -52.20 -11.05
N ASP A 204 11.14 -51.70 -11.19
CA ASP A 204 12.09 -52.07 -12.24
C ASP A 204 13.12 -53.15 -11.85
N TYR A 205 13.05 -53.74 -10.64
CA TYR A 205 13.94 -54.83 -10.22
C TYR A 205 13.25 -56.20 -10.31
N GLU A 206 13.45 -56.88 -11.45
CA GLU A 206 13.18 -58.31 -11.63
C GLU A 206 14.22 -59.14 -10.84
N ASP A 207 13.95 -59.42 -9.57
CA ASP A 207 14.27 -60.69 -8.89
C ASP A 207 13.88 -60.57 -7.40
N PHE A 208 12.69 -61.09 -7.08
CA PHE A 208 12.07 -60.98 -5.75
C PHE A 208 12.05 -62.33 -5.00
N GLU A 209 12.84 -63.33 -5.43
CA GLU A 209 12.82 -64.68 -4.84
C GLU A 209 13.83 -64.90 -3.68
N ASP A 210 14.80 -64.03 -3.45
CA ASP A 210 15.83 -64.25 -2.39
C ASP A 210 15.49 -63.66 -1.00
N LEU A 211 14.35 -62.99 -0.84
CA LEU A 211 13.97 -62.31 0.42
C LEU A 211 13.25 -63.19 1.45
N GLU A 212 12.75 -64.38 1.08
CA GLU A 212 12.18 -65.32 2.06
C GLU A 212 13.22 -66.18 2.79
N GLU A 213 14.45 -66.28 2.29
CA GLU A 213 15.51 -67.10 2.92
C GLU A 213 16.26 -66.35 4.05
N LEU A 214 16.18 -65.01 4.08
CA LEU A 214 16.80 -64.14 5.11
C LEU A 214 16.01 -64.05 6.43
N ARG A 215 14.82 -64.67 6.53
CA ARG A 215 13.99 -64.66 7.74
C ARG A 215 14.35 -65.72 8.79
N ARG A 216 15.40 -66.54 8.57
CA ARG A 216 15.69 -67.72 9.41
C ARG A 216 17.02 -67.77 10.17
N GLU A 217 17.83 -66.71 10.23
CA GLU A 217 19.03 -66.71 11.09
C GLU A 217 19.14 -65.46 11.97
N PRO A 218 19.65 -65.59 13.21
CA PRO A 218 19.71 -64.48 14.17
C PRO A 218 20.79 -63.47 13.76
N PRO A 219 20.60 -62.15 13.96
CA PRO A 219 21.54 -61.18 13.41
C PRO A 219 22.83 -61.12 14.24
N LEU A 220 23.95 -61.27 13.53
CA LEU A 220 25.27 -60.73 13.90
C LEU A 220 25.23 -59.19 13.87
N PRO A 221 26.14 -58.48 14.57
CA PRO A 221 26.05 -57.04 14.75
C PRO A 221 26.30 -56.31 13.43
N VAL A 222 25.24 -55.74 12.85
CA VAL A 222 25.34 -54.87 11.68
C VAL A 222 26.02 -53.57 12.10
N SER A 223 27.05 -53.17 11.36
CA SER A 223 27.67 -51.85 11.48
C SER A 223 26.59 -50.77 11.31
N TRP A 224 26.35 -49.99 12.35
CA TRP A 224 25.35 -48.91 12.36
C TRP A 224 25.57 -47.89 11.24
N ALA A 225 26.81 -47.73 10.76
CA ALA A 225 27.13 -46.84 9.65
C ALA A 225 26.49 -47.29 8.32
N SER A 226 26.21 -48.59 8.16
CA SER A 226 25.49 -49.15 7.01
C SER A 226 23.98 -49.32 7.25
N ALA A 227 23.47 -48.89 8.41
CA ALA A 227 22.04 -48.98 8.68
C ALA A 227 21.27 -48.04 7.73
N PRO A 228 20.12 -48.48 7.18
CA PRO A 228 19.31 -47.66 6.29
C PRO A 228 18.75 -46.45 7.03
N LEU A 229 18.56 -45.35 6.30
CA LEU A 229 18.00 -44.10 6.83
C LEU A 229 16.65 -44.25 7.55
N SER A 230 15.86 -45.27 7.21
CA SER A 230 14.57 -45.57 7.86
C SER A 230 14.69 -45.76 9.37
N VAL A 231 15.86 -46.18 9.87
CA VAL A 231 16.14 -46.32 11.31
C VAL A 231 16.12 -44.97 12.05
N LEU A 232 16.35 -43.86 11.35
CA LEU A 232 16.35 -42.51 11.93
C LEU A 232 15.02 -41.77 11.77
N ASN A 233 14.05 -42.35 11.06
CA ASN A 233 12.75 -41.77 10.75
C ASN A 233 12.85 -40.32 10.22
N PRO A 234 13.50 -40.10 9.05
CA PRO A 234 13.69 -38.75 8.52
C PRO A 234 12.35 -38.08 8.23
N ALA A 235 12.25 -36.78 8.57
CA ALA A 235 11.06 -35.98 8.24
C ALA A 235 10.78 -36.05 6.74
N LEU A 236 9.50 -36.22 6.35
CA LEU A 236 9.08 -36.42 4.96
C LEU A 236 9.62 -35.33 4.01
N MET A 237 9.69 -34.08 4.49
CA MET A 237 10.23 -32.94 3.75
C MET A 237 11.72 -33.08 3.37
N LEU A 238 12.48 -33.93 4.04
CA LEU A 238 13.90 -34.17 3.74
C LEU A 238 14.12 -35.24 2.67
N LEU A 239 13.14 -36.13 2.45
CA LEU A 239 13.34 -37.30 1.58
C LEU A 239 13.77 -36.94 0.15
N PRO A 240 13.22 -35.91 -0.51
CA PRO A 240 13.68 -35.50 -1.84
C PRO A 240 15.15 -35.03 -1.86
N HIS A 241 15.55 -34.28 -0.82
CA HIS A 241 16.91 -33.73 -0.69
C HIS A 241 17.94 -34.82 -0.36
N LEU A 242 17.57 -35.78 0.50
CA LEU A 242 18.42 -36.93 0.84
C LEU A 242 18.62 -37.85 -0.37
N ALA A 243 17.55 -38.10 -1.15
CA ALA A 243 17.62 -38.88 -2.38
C ALA A 243 18.51 -38.21 -3.45
N THR A 244 18.36 -36.89 -3.63
CA THR A 244 19.14 -36.11 -4.60
C THR A 244 20.64 -36.13 -4.29
N LEU A 245 21.02 -36.21 -3.02
CA LEU A 245 22.40 -36.28 -2.55
C LEU A 245 22.93 -37.71 -2.39
N ALA A 246 22.17 -38.73 -2.80
CA ALA A 246 22.50 -40.14 -2.63
C ALA A 246 22.84 -40.52 -1.18
N ILE A 247 22.15 -39.91 -0.21
CA ILE A 247 22.29 -40.23 1.21
C ILE A 247 21.30 -41.37 1.49
N HIS A 248 21.81 -42.56 1.78
CA HIS A 248 20.99 -43.76 1.94
C HIS A 248 21.13 -44.40 3.33
N THR A 249 22.20 -44.08 4.04
CA THR A 249 22.55 -44.69 5.33
C THR A 249 22.76 -43.68 6.44
N VAL A 250 22.74 -44.15 7.69
CA VAL A 250 23.11 -43.36 8.88
C VAL A 250 24.53 -42.80 8.76
N GLY A 251 25.46 -43.56 8.16
CA GLY A 251 26.83 -43.13 7.90
C GLY A 251 26.90 -41.96 6.91
N ASP A 252 26.08 -41.97 5.87
CA ASP A 252 26.02 -40.88 4.87
C ASP A 252 25.56 -39.56 5.51
N VAL A 253 24.55 -39.63 6.39
CA VAL A 253 24.09 -38.46 7.16
C VAL A 253 25.22 -37.90 8.02
N LEU A 254 25.94 -38.75 8.74
CA LEU A 254 27.03 -38.29 9.61
C LEU A 254 28.22 -37.74 8.84
N ALA A 255 28.52 -38.28 7.66
CA ALA A 255 29.56 -37.80 6.77
C ALA A 255 29.27 -36.38 6.26
N LEU A 256 27.99 -36.04 6.09
CA LEU A 256 27.55 -34.76 5.58
C LEU A 256 27.11 -33.81 6.69
N LYS A 257 28.06 -33.00 7.18
CA LYS A 257 27.82 -32.01 8.25
C LYS A 257 26.65 -31.09 7.92
N PRO A 258 25.82 -30.69 8.91
CA PRO A 258 24.65 -29.83 8.67
C PRO A 258 24.98 -28.53 7.95
N THR A 259 26.14 -27.93 8.24
CA THR A 259 26.61 -26.70 7.58
C THR A 259 26.97 -26.89 6.10
N ILE A 260 27.26 -28.11 5.66
CA ILE A 260 27.54 -28.44 4.27
C ILE A 260 26.23 -28.75 3.55
N PHE A 261 25.35 -29.54 4.16
CA PHE A 261 24.02 -29.84 3.61
C PHE A 261 23.21 -28.57 3.33
N VAL A 262 23.15 -27.64 4.29
CA VAL A 262 22.47 -26.33 4.14
C VAL A 262 23.04 -25.49 2.99
N ARG A 263 24.35 -25.62 2.71
CA ARG A 263 24.99 -24.87 1.62
C ARG A 263 24.81 -25.47 0.24
N LEU A 264 24.57 -26.78 0.15
CA LEU A 264 24.51 -27.49 -1.12
C LEU A 264 23.15 -27.42 -1.79
N GLN A 265 22.07 -27.27 -1.03
CA GLN A 265 20.70 -27.47 -1.55
C GLN A 265 19.79 -26.23 -1.48
N GLY A 266 20.27 -25.08 -0.98
CA GLY A 266 19.44 -23.88 -0.90
C GLY A 266 18.16 -24.07 -0.07
N ILE A 267 18.20 -24.99 0.89
CA ILE A 267 17.06 -25.36 1.74
C ILE A 267 16.67 -24.23 2.70
N ASN A 268 15.38 -24.14 3.00
CA ASN A 268 14.86 -23.14 3.93
C ASN A 268 15.23 -23.48 5.39
N ASP A 269 15.01 -22.53 6.30
CA ASP A 269 15.38 -22.67 7.72
C ASP A 269 14.68 -23.86 8.41
N LEU A 270 13.52 -24.30 7.94
CA LEU A 270 12.77 -25.42 8.49
C LEU A 270 13.38 -26.76 8.07
N GLU A 271 13.70 -26.91 6.79
CA GLU A 271 14.41 -28.07 6.24
C GLU A 271 15.83 -28.18 6.83
N ALA A 272 16.51 -27.04 7.04
CA ALA A 272 17.80 -27.00 7.71
C ALA A 272 17.72 -27.53 9.15
N ARG A 273 16.67 -27.16 9.89
CA ARG A 273 16.43 -27.66 11.25
C ARG A 273 16.08 -29.15 11.24
N ALA A 274 15.19 -29.59 10.34
CA ALA A 274 14.85 -30.99 10.20
C ALA A 274 16.09 -31.85 9.91
N TYR A 275 17.00 -31.38 9.04
CA TYR A 275 18.24 -32.09 8.76
C TYR A 275 19.21 -32.08 9.96
N ILE A 276 19.28 -30.97 10.71
CA ILE A 276 20.05 -30.92 11.96
C ILE A 276 19.54 -31.96 12.96
N ASP A 277 18.22 -32.10 13.08
CA ASP A 277 17.60 -33.08 13.97
C ASP A 277 17.85 -34.52 13.50
N LEU A 278 17.74 -34.79 12.21
CA LEU A 278 18.13 -36.07 11.61
C LEU A 278 19.62 -36.40 11.86
N TRP A 279 20.50 -35.41 11.69
CA TRP A 279 21.94 -35.54 11.95
C TRP A 279 22.23 -35.79 13.43
N ASN A 280 21.51 -35.11 14.34
CA ASN A 280 21.62 -35.32 15.77
C ASN A 280 21.13 -36.72 16.18
N SER A 281 20.07 -37.22 15.58
CA SER A 281 19.57 -38.60 15.77
C SER A 281 20.59 -39.63 15.29
N ALA A 282 21.19 -39.44 14.12
CA ALA A 282 22.29 -40.26 13.63
C ALA A 282 23.48 -40.29 14.61
N ARG A 283 23.81 -39.13 15.20
CA ARG A 283 24.90 -38.98 16.18
C ARG A 283 24.61 -39.62 17.53
N ARG A 284 23.35 -39.66 17.94
CA ARG A 284 22.95 -40.41 19.13
C ARG A 284 23.11 -41.91 18.89
N LEU A 285 22.72 -42.39 17.71
CA LEU A 285 22.87 -43.79 17.32
C LEU A 285 24.35 -44.23 17.27
N GLU A 286 25.24 -43.38 16.72
CA GLU A 286 26.70 -43.55 16.75
C GLU A 286 27.21 -43.69 18.20
N ARG A 287 26.80 -42.79 19.11
CA ARG A 287 27.24 -42.81 20.52
C ARG A 287 26.76 -44.02 21.30
N LEU A 288 25.55 -44.51 21.03
CA LEU A 288 25.00 -45.69 21.68
C LEU A 288 25.71 -46.98 21.24
N SER A 289 26.44 -46.94 20.13
CA SER A 289 27.20 -48.06 19.59
C SER A 289 28.67 -48.10 20.04
N GLU A 290 29.16 -47.05 20.71
CA GLU A 290 30.53 -47.04 21.24
C GLU A 290 30.63 -47.89 22.52
N PRO A 291 31.60 -48.83 22.62
CA PRO A 291 31.77 -49.62 23.83
C PRO A 291 32.18 -48.73 25.01
N TYR A 292 31.38 -48.76 26.08
CA TYR A 292 31.60 -48.00 27.31
C TYR A 292 32.95 -48.36 27.95
N VAL A 293 33.88 -47.40 28.01
CA VAL A 293 35.15 -47.50 28.75
C VAL A 293 35.08 -46.59 29.98
N PRO A 294 35.07 -47.12 31.23
CA PRO A 294 35.00 -46.28 32.42
C PRO A 294 36.30 -45.48 32.63
N ALA A 295 36.18 -44.19 32.93
CA ALA A 295 37.30 -43.29 33.17
C ALA A 295 37.97 -43.56 34.54
N PRO A 296 39.31 -43.36 34.66
CA PRO A 296 40.04 -43.62 35.89
C PRO A 296 39.80 -42.54 36.95
N ALA A 297 39.64 -42.98 38.20
CA ALA A 297 39.46 -42.13 39.38
C ALA A 297 40.68 -41.23 39.62
N VAL A 298 40.44 -39.92 39.76
CA VAL A 298 41.46 -38.94 40.15
C VAL A 298 41.14 -38.43 41.55
N ASP A 299 42.03 -38.77 42.48
CA ASP A 299 42.09 -38.31 43.87
C ASP A 299 42.20 -36.78 43.98
N ARG A 300 41.41 -36.17 44.87
CA ARG A 300 41.67 -34.83 45.40
C ARG A 300 42.03 -34.91 46.90
N PRO A 301 42.99 -34.10 47.37
CA PRO A 301 43.60 -34.26 48.68
C PRO A 301 42.71 -33.74 49.82
N ARG A 302 42.72 -34.50 50.93
CA ARG A 302 42.20 -34.14 52.26
C ARG A 302 43.23 -33.35 53.06
N THR A 303 42.78 -32.29 53.73
CA THR A 303 43.28 -31.75 55.02
C THR A 303 42.21 -30.80 55.57
N SER A 304 41.82 -30.68 56.84
CA SER A 304 41.81 -31.47 58.08
C SER A 304 41.43 -30.51 59.23
N ALA A 305 40.44 -30.85 60.08
CA ALA A 305 40.23 -30.46 61.51
C ALA A 305 38.69 -30.51 61.81
N GLN A 306 38.11 -31.44 62.62
CA GLN A 306 38.16 -31.62 64.10
C GLN A 306 37.80 -30.33 64.88
N SER A 307 36.94 -30.30 65.91
CA SER A 307 36.09 -31.27 66.63
C SER A 307 35.11 -30.52 67.56
N PHE A 308 33.94 -31.11 67.80
CA PHE A 308 33.15 -31.23 69.04
C PHE A 308 33.36 -30.27 70.25
N ASP A 309 32.23 -29.63 70.60
CA ASP A 309 31.50 -29.56 71.89
C ASP A 309 32.04 -28.91 73.19
N ASP A 310 31.04 -28.27 73.82
CA ASP A 310 30.77 -28.02 75.24
C ASP A 310 31.30 -26.78 75.96
N ALA A 311 30.36 -25.87 76.28
CA ALA A 311 30.17 -25.35 77.64
C ALA A 311 28.86 -24.53 77.85
N VAL A 312 27.94 -25.12 78.65
CA VAL A 312 27.26 -24.50 79.83
C VAL A 312 25.82 -23.93 79.67
N ASN A 313 24.86 -24.79 80.03
CA ASN A 313 23.82 -24.67 81.08
C ASN A 313 22.71 -23.57 81.07
N HIS A 314 21.46 -24.07 80.92
CA HIS A 314 20.19 -23.66 81.58
C HIS A 314 20.28 -23.72 83.14
N PRO A 315 19.30 -23.31 84.01
CA PRO A 315 17.82 -23.40 83.81
C PRO A 315 16.83 -22.52 84.68
N LEU A 316 15.50 -22.80 84.50
CA LEU A 316 14.31 -22.68 85.43
C LEU A 316 13.59 -21.31 85.65
N THR A 317 12.40 -21.02 85.06
CA THR A 317 10.95 -21.26 85.46
C THR A 317 10.36 -20.33 86.56
N PRO A 318 9.01 -20.22 86.86
CA PRO A 318 7.73 -20.61 86.18
C PRO A 318 6.52 -19.60 86.33
N GLY A 319 5.31 -19.94 85.81
CA GLY A 319 3.97 -19.48 86.31
C GLY A 319 2.88 -19.28 85.24
N VAL A 320 2.04 -20.25 84.83
CA VAL A 320 0.77 -20.81 85.41
C VAL A 320 -0.53 -19.94 85.20
N GLN A 321 -1.37 -20.33 84.22
CA GLN A 321 -2.86 -20.57 84.13
C GLN A 321 -3.92 -19.78 84.97
N PRO A 322 -5.28 -19.94 84.79
CA PRO A 322 -6.22 -19.99 83.63
C PRO A 322 -7.62 -19.27 83.86
N SER A 323 -8.62 -19.49 82.97
CA SER A 323 -10.12 -19.34 83.07
C SER A 323 -10.75 -17.91 83.06
N SER A 324 -11.97 -17.56 82.58
CA SER A 324 -13.17 -18.18 81.93
C SER A 324 -14.24 -17.08 81.62
N ILE A 325 -14.94 -17.12 80.45
CA ILE A 325 -16.42 -16.94 80.14
C ILE A 325 -17.25 -15.79 80.83
N PRO A 326 -18.40 -15.20 80.32
CA PRO A 326 -19.14 -15.25 79.02
C PRO A 326 -19.63 -13.86 78.43
N GLU A 327 -20.19 -13.88 77.21
CA GLU A 327 -21.57 -13.45 76.80
C GLU A 327 -21.68 -12.83 75.38
N ASP A 328 -22.66 -13.38 74.68
CA ASP A 328 -23.30 -13.13 73.36
C ASP A 328 -24.10 -11.77 73.37
N PRO A 329 -24.87 -11.33 72.34
CA PRO A 329 -25.25 -12.03 71.11
C PRO A 329 -25.25 -11.24 69.78
N SER A 330 -25.36 -12.03 68.71
CA SER A 330 -25.77 -11.65 67.34
C SER A 330 -27.23 -11.17 67.26
N PRO A 331 -27.72 -10.71 66.09
CA PRO A 331 -28.47 -11.68 65.26
C PRO A 331 -28.26 -11.56 63.73
N ARG A 332 -28.38 -12.72 63.08
CA ARG A 332 -28.73 -12.91 61.66
C ARG A 332 -30.24 -12.80 61.47
N PHE A 333 -30.73 -12.39 60.30
CA PHE A 333 -31.89 -13.03 59.64
C PHE A 333 -31.88 -12.81 58.12
N ALA A 334 -32.46 -13.80 57.45
CA ALA A 334 -32.48 -14.05 56.00
C ALA A 334 -33.77 -13.56 55.33
N ALA A 335 -33.79 -13.74 53.99
CA ALA A 335 -34.81 -13.43 53.00
C ALA A 335 -36.26 -13.87 53.28
N VAL A 336 -37.24 -13.17 52.69
CA VAL A 336 -38.56 -13.68 52.24
C VAL A 336 -39.10 -12.83 51.07
N ASP A 337 -39.48 -13.53 49.99
CA ASP A 337 -40.31 -13.05 48.85
C ASP A 337 -41.74 -12.65 49.26
N SER A 338 -42.35 -11.68 48.58
CA SER A 338 -43.75 -11.82 48.15
C SER A 338 -44.13 -10.77 47.09
N ALA A 339 -44.85 -11.26 46.10
CA ALA A 339 -45.32 -10.57 44.92
C ALA A 339 -46.75 -10.02 45.08
N ALA A 340 -47.09 -9.17 44.11
CA ALA A 340 -48.37 -9.08 43.39
C ALA A 340 -49.37 -7.97 43.76
N GLU A 341 -50.00 -7.49 42.65
CA GLU A 341 -51.26 -6.75 42.51
C GLU A 341 -51.22 -5.24 42.82
N ASP A 342 -51.86 -4.34 42.07
CA ASP A 342 -52.46 -4.27 40.72
C ASP A 342 -53.05 -2.84 40.61
N LEU A 343 -53.22 -2.32 39.39
CA LEU A 343 -54.15 -1.21 39.00
C LEU A 343 -53.79 0.22 39.52
N ASP A 344 -54.02 1.34 38.83
CA ASP A 344 -54.83 1.65 37.65
C ASP A 344 -54.41 3.01 37.05
N GLN A 345 -54.96 3.28 35.88
CA GLN A 345 -54.81 4.37 34.91
C GLN A 345 -54.95 5.82 35.41
N ALA A 346 -54.34 6.78 34.70
CA ALA A 346 -55.02 7.90 34.01
C ALA A 346 -54.06 9.01 33.49
N GLU A 347 -54.06 9.27 32.18
CA GLU A 347 -53.84 10.62 31.60
C GLU A 347 -55.07 11.54 31.89
N PRO A 348 -55.24 12.80 31.42
CA PRO A 348 -54.35 13.74 30.69
C PRO A 348 -54.41 15.21 31.22
N GLY A 349 -53.60 16.11 30.62
CA GLY A 349 -54.12 17.43 30.20
C GLY A 349 -53.53 18.72 30.80
N ASN A 350 -52.99 19.53 29.87
CA ASN A 350 -53.15 20.99 29.72
C ASN A 350 -52.64 21.97 30.81
N GLY A 351 -51.68 22.81 30.40
CA GLY A 351 -52.04 24.19 30.02
C GLY A 351 -51.50 25.37 30.85
N VAL A 352 -50.66 26.18 30.16
CA VAL A 352 -50.65 27.66 30.07
C VAL A 352 -50.02 28.54 31.19
N VAL A 353 -49.19 29.49 30.70
CA VAL A 353 -48.95 30.91 31.10
C VAL A 353 -47.58 31.27 31.72
N ALA A 354 -46.99 32.28 31.07
CA ALA A 354 -45.79 33.08 31.28
C ALA A 354 -45.52 33.64 32.69
N HIS A 355 -44.24 33.95 32.98
CA HIS A 355 -43.73 35.32 33.21
C HIS A 355 -42.19 35.37 33.35
N ASN A 356 -41.57 36.38 32.74
CA ASN A 356 -40.17 36.83 32.91
C ASN A 356 -39.80 37.08 34.40
N PRO A 357 -38.50 37.12 34.75
CA PRO A 357 -37.84 38.44 34.80
C PRO A 357 -36.37 38.48 34.35
N THR A 358 -36.01 39.66 33.80
CA THR A 358 -34.69 40.30 33.65
C THR A 358 -33.71 40.12 34.81
N PRO A 359 -32.41 40.38 34.55
CA PRO A 359 -31.68 41.31 35.40
C PRO A 359 -30.87 42.39 34.65
N SER A 360 -30.75 43.51 35.37
CA SER A 360 -30.10 44.78 35.04
C SER A 360 -28.56 44.75 35.09
N PRO A 361 -27.88 45.78 34.56
CA PRO A 361 -26.43 45.87 34.35
C PRO A 361 -25.70 46.68 35.45
N LEU A 362 -24.35 46.68 35.43
CA LEU A 362 -23.34 47.58 36.06
C LEU A 362 -22.07 46.72 36.31
N SER A 363 -20.81 47.06 36.08
CA SER A 363 -20.05 48.23 35.61
C SER A 363 -18.61 47.75 35.32
N LEU A 364 -17.88 48.38 34.40
CA LEU A 364 -16.41 48.29 34.31
C LEU A 364 -15.80 49.70 34.21
N PRO A 365 -14.63 49.96 34.83
CA PRO A 365 -13.97 51.27 34.76
C PRO A 365 -12.87 51.36 33.69
N GLU A 366 -12.73 52.59 33.18
CA GLU A 366 -11.61 53.27 32.50
C GLU A 366 -10.27 53.21 33.31
N VAL A 367 -9.01 53.40 32.85
CA VAL A 367 -8.35 54.00 31.66
C VAL A 367 -6.81 53.74 31.73
N SER A 368 -6.07 53.98 30.62
CA SER A 368 -4.60 54.33 30.49
C SER A 368 -3.61 53.14 30.36
N SER A 369 -2.59 53.07 29.47
CA SER A 369 -1.80 54.05 28.69
C SER A 369 -0.96 53.35 27.58
N THR A 370 -0.60 54.12 26.55
CA THR A 370 0.36 53.96 25.40
C THR A 370 1.75 53.34 25.69
N PRO A 371 2.56 52.84 24.72
CA PRO A 371 3.02 53.56 23.49
C PRO A 371 3.22 52.75 22.17
N PRO A 372 3.52 53.43 21.03
CA PRO A 372 3.65 52.81 19.71
C PRO A 372 5.13 52.59 19.31
N LEU A 373 5.43 51.45 18.68
CA LEU A 373 6.68 51.23 17.94
C LEU A 373 6.45 50.32 16.73
N SER A 374 6.56 50.93 15.56
CA SER A 374 7.31 50.50 14.37
C SER A 374 7.33 49.03 13.95
N SER A 375 6.87 48.76 12.73
CA SER A 375 7.30 47.60 11.93
C SER A 375 7.50 48.01 10.46
N PRO A 376 8.43 47.36 9.73
CA PRO A 376 9.20 48.00 8.68
C PRO A 376 8.68 47.75 7.27
N SER A 377 9.15 48.63 6.39
CA SER A 377 8.95 48.73 4.96
C SER A 377 9.32 47.44 4.18
N ALA A 378 8.44 47.03 3.27
CA ALA A 378 8.77 46.17 2.12
C ALA A 378 8.84 47.04 0.84
N PRO A 379 9.75 46.77 -0.10
CA PRO A 379 10.08 47.70 -1.16
C PRO A 379 9.18 47.58 -2.40
N GLU A 380 8.87 48.75 -2.95
CA GLU A 380 8.24 48.98 -4.25
C GLU A 380 9.13 48.50 -5.42
N LEU A 381 8.52 47.80 -6.39
CA LEU A 381 9.00 47.76 -7.77
C LEU A 381 7.82 47.96 -8.73
N SER A 382 8.08 48.80 -9.73
CA SER A 382 7.19 49.54 -10.63
C SER A 382 6.25 48.72 -11.53
N PRO A 383 5.11 49.27 -11.96
CA PRO A 383 4.43 48.83 -13.18
C PRO A 383 4.84 49.72 -14.36
N LEU A 384 5.29 49.08 -15.44
CA LEU A 384 5.59 49.70 -16.73
C LEU A 384 4.65 49.08 -17.78
N PHE A 385 4.11 49.95 -18.63
CA PHE A 385 3.33 49.73 -19.87
C PHE A 385 1.80 49.80 -19.78
N GLU A 386 1.30 51.01 -20.11
CA GLU A 386 -0.01 51.27 -20.71
C GLU A 386 -0.07 50.79 -22.18
N PRO A 387 -1.27 50.50 -22.71
CA PRO A 387 -1.50 50.02 -24.07
C PRO A 387 -1.64 51.19 -25.07
N THR A 388 -1.18 51.02 -26.31
CA THR A 388 -1.43 51.98 -27.39
C THR A 388 -1.89 51.31 -28.68
N THR A 389 -3.03 51.77 -29.19
CA THR A 389 -3.51 51.71 -30.59
C THR A 389 -4.41 52.94 -30.78
N PRO A 390 -4.75 53.42 -32.00
CA PRO A 390 -4.12 53.32 -33.33
C PRO A 390 -3.88 54.74 -33.93
N PRO A 391 -3.53 54.93 -35.22
CA PRO A 391 -4.59 55.20 -36.23
C PRO A 391 -4.28 54.79 -37.69
N ALA A 392 -5.34 54.63 -38.49
CA ALA A 392 -5.31 54.61 -39.97
C ALA A 392 -5.15 56.03 -40.56
N PRO A 393 -4.72 56.18 -41.83
CA PRO A 393 -5.69 56.48 -42.90
C PRO A 393 -5.36 55.96 -44.33
N ALA A 394 -6.39 55.79 -45.16
CA ALA A 394 -6.37 55.68 -46.65
C ALA A 394 -6.13 57.08 -47.31
N PRO A 395 -6.01 57.31 -48.65
CA PRO A 395 -6.45 56.48 -49.81
C PRO A 395 -5.63 56.56 -51.16
N SER A 396 -6.11 55.79 -52.17
CA SER A 396 -6.29 56.13 -53.62
C SER A 396 -5.44 55.48 -54.76
N ALA A 397 -6.20 54.96 -55.74
CA ALA A 397 -6.11 55.03 -57.22
C ALA A 397 -5.27 54.03 -58.07
N ASP A 398 -6.03 53.20 -58.82
CA ASP A 398 -5.96 52.78 -60.24
C ASP A 398 -4.61 52.53 -60.96
N THR A 399 -4.41 51.32 -61.52
CA THR A 399 -4.53 51.03 -62.98
C THR A 399 -4.13 49.58 -63.35
N ASN A 400 -5.02 48.93 -64.12
CA ASN A 400 -4.84 47.85 -65.12
C ASN A 400 -3.55 46.98 -65.16
N ALA A 401 -3.72 45.67 -64.94
CA ALA A 401 -3.25 44.61 -65.84
C ALA A 401 -4.00 43.30 -65.55
N ALA A 402 -4.79 42.83 -66.51
CA ALA A 402 -5.42 41.51 -66.48
C ALA A 402 -4.47 40.48 -67.11
N ALA A 403 -4.11 39.47 -66.31
CA ALA A 403 -3.50 38.16 -66.61
C ALA A 403 -2.41 37.86 -65.54
N GLY A 404 -2.75 37.11 -64.49
CA GLY A 404 -1.77 36.70 -63.46
C GLY A 404 -2.30 36.37 -62.05
N TYR A 405 -3.61 36.16 -61.85
CA TYR A 405 -4.18 36.10 -60.50
C TYR A 405 -3.99 34.79 -59.71
N ALA A 406 -3.74 33.65 -60.36
CA ALA A 406 -3.68 32.36 -59.66
C ALA A 406 -2.33 32.12 -58.92
N LEU A 407 -1.26 32.79 -59.33
CA LEU A 407 0.08 32.62 -58.72
C LEU A 407 0.24 33.36 -57.39
N THR A 408 -0.61 34.34 -57.09
CA THR A 408 -0.60 35.11 -55.83
C THR A 408 -1.44 34.47 -54.72
N ASP A 409 -2.08 33.33 -54.98
CA ASP A 409 -2.91 32.68 -53.98
C ASP A 409 -2.06 32.25 -52.77
N PRO A 410 -2.57 32.46 -51.54
CA PRO A 410 -1.83 32.10 -50.34
C PRO A 410 -1.68 30.58 -50.25
N ILE A 411 -0.51 30.10 -49.83
CA ILE A 411 -0.19 28.67 -49.76
C ILE A 411 -1.19 27.85 -48.91
N ASN A 412 -1.89 28.51 -47.98
CA ASN A 412 -2.93 27.92 -47.14
C ASN A 412 -4.10 27.35 -47.95
N VAL A 413 -4.31 27.77 -49.20
CA VAL A 413 -5.31 27.18 -50.11
C VAL A 413 -5.04 25.69 -50.36
N LEU A 414 -3.79 25.24 -50.24
CA LEU A 414 -3.41 23.82 -50.40
C LEU A 414 -3.50 23.00 -49.11
N ASN A 415 -3.82 23.62 -47.96
CA ASN A 415 -3.77 22.98 -46.63
C ASN A 415 -2.47 22.17 -46.41
N PRO A 416 -1.30 22.83 -46.30
CA PRO A 416 -0.05 22.12 -46.10
C PRO A 416 -0.10 21.27 -44.82
N PRO A 417 0.48 20.05 -44.82
CA PRO A 417 0.60 19.22 -43.63
C PRO A 417 1.24 20.00 -42.47
N PRO A 418 0.80 19.81 -41.20
CA PRO A 418 1.35 20.54 -40.05
C PRO A 418 2.87 20.42 -39.90
N LEU A 419 3.43 19.28 -40.31
CA LEU A 419 4.87 19.01 -40.32
C LEU A 419 5.67 19.91 -41.29
N LEU A 420 5.02 20.49 -42.30
CA LEU A 420 5.63 21.42 -43.25
C LEU A 420 5.37 22.89 -42.90
N ALA A 421 4.43 23.19 -42.01
CA ALA A 421 4.00 24.56 -41.74
C ALA A 421 5.13 25.42 -41.14
N SER A 422 5.94 24.86 -40.23
CA SER A 422 7.11 25.56 -39.68
C SER A 422 8.17 25.81 -40.75
N HIS A 423 8.46 24.80 -41.58
CA HIS A 423 9.49 24.93 -42.62
C HIS A 423 9.10 25.86 -43.76
N LEU A 424 7.82 25.90 -44.16
CA LEU A 424 7.31 26.85 -45.16
C LEU A 424 7.39 28.29 -44.64
N ALA A 425 7.13 28.51 -43.34
CA ALA A 425 7.30 29.81 -42.70
C ALA A 425 8.78 30.21 -42.61
N ASP A 426 9.67 29.27 -42.26
CA ASP A 426 11.13 29.51 -42.18
C ASP A 426 11.75 29.83 -43.53
N LEU A 427 11.20 29.28 -44.63
CA LEU A 427 11.61 29.55 -46.01
C LEU A 427 10.92 30.77 -46.64
N GLU A 428 10.07 31.48 -45.87
CA GLU A 428 9.26 32.61 -46.34
C GLU A 428 8.38 32.29 -47.56
N ILE A 429 7.90 31.05 -47.68
CA ILE A 429 7.04 30.59 -48.77
C ILE A 429 5.57 30.89 -48.41
N ILE A 430 5.04 31.97 -48.97
CA ILE A 430 3.73 32.52 -48.58
C ILE A 430 2.66 32.32 -49.67
N THR A 431 3.08 32.20 -50.93
CA THR A 431 2.20 32.07 -52.10
C THR A 431 2.47 30.79 -52.90
N LEU A 432 1.53 30.43 -53.78
CA LEU A 432 1.71 29.32 -54.73
C LEU A 432 2.90 29.53 -55.66
N ALA A 433 3.19 30.78 -56.04
CA ALA A 433 4.39 31.10 -56.81
C ALA A 433 5.67 30.81 -56.04
N ASP A 434 5.76 31.27 -54.79
CA ASP A 434 6.93 31.03 -53.93
C ASP A 434 7.18 29.53 -53.76
N LEU A 435 6.11 28.75 -53.62
CA LEU A 435 6.19 27.30 -53.47
C LEU A 435 6.71 26.62 -54.74
N LEU A 436 6.30 27.10 -55.91
CA LEU A 436 6.67 26.50 -57.20
C LEU A 436 8.05 26.91 -57.71
N ASP A 437 8.55 28.07 -57.27
CA ASP A 437 9.90 28.57 -57.58
C ASP A 437 11.00 27.97 -56.69
N PHE A 438 10.65 27.36 -55.56
CA PHE A 438 11.62 26.76 -54.63
C PHE A 438 12.05 25.35 -55.04
N ASP A 439 13.35 25.03 -55.11
CA ASP A 439 13.80 23.65 -55.37
C ASP A 439 13.61 22.78 -54.12
N ALA A 440 12.93 21.64 -54.25
CA ALA A 440 12.66 20.75 -53.14
C ALA A 440 13.94 20.18 -52.48
N ASN A 441 15.04 20.02 -53.24
CA ASN A 441 16.33 19.60 -52.69
C ASN A 441 17.02 20.75 -51.94
N GLU A 442 16.87 21.99 -52.42
CA GLU A 442 17.40 23.19 -51.78
C GLU A 442 16.64 23.50 -50.47
N ALA A 443 15.32 23.33 -50.45
CA ALA A 443 14.49 23.40 -49.24
C ALA A 443 14.95 22.38 -48.19
N GLN A 444 15.29 21.15 -48.63
CA GLN A 444 15.74 20.09 -47.74
C GLN A 444 17.10 20.38 -47.10
N GLU A 445 18.04 20.94 -47.87
CA GLU A 445 19.36 21.34 -47.36
C GLU A 445 19.30 22.57 -46.42
N LEU A 446 18.44 23.55 -46.72
CA LEU A 446 18.37 24.80 -45.96
C LEU A 446 17.66 24.68 -44.61
N THR A 447 16.67 23.80 -44.51
CA THR A 447 15.83 23.66 -43.30
C THR A 447 16.09 22.39 -42.50
N GLY A 448 16.94 21.50 -43.00
CA GLY A 448 17.22 20.21 -42.37
C GLY A 448 16.04 19.24 -42.41
N MET A 449 15.11 19.40 -43.36
CA MET A 449 13.97 18.50 -43.54
C MET A 449 14.44 17.04 -43.70
N SER A 450 13.76 16.14 -43.01
CA SER A 450 13.88 14.71 -43.22
C SER A 450 13.48 14.32 -44.65
N ALA A 451 13.88 13.12 -45.10
CA ALA A 451 13.49 12.61 -46.42
C ALA A 451 11.95 12.51 -46.59
N LEU A 452 11.22 12.33 -45.50
CA LEU A 452 9.75 12.31 -45.50
C LEU A 452 9.18 13.72 -45.71
N GLU A 453 9.71 14.73 -45.01
CA GLU A 453 9.28 16.13 -45.17
C GLU A 453 9.63 16.66 -46.57
N GLY A 454 10.81 16.33 -47.11
CA GLY A 454 11.16 16.64 -48.50
C GLY A 454 10.19 16.01 -49.52
N ALA A 455 9.75 14.77 -49.28
CA ALA A 455 8.75 14.11 -50.13
C ALA A 455 7.36 14.77 -50.02
N LEU A 456 6.97 15.21 -48.82
CA LEU A 456 5.74 15.96 -48.60
C LEU A 456 5.79 17.35 -49.26
N PHE A 457 6.94 18.01 -49.24
CA PHE A 457 7.15 19.32 -49.87
C PHE A 457 7.02 19.22 -51.38
N ALA A 458 7.65 18.21 -52.00
CA ALA A 458 7.50 17.92 -53.43
C ALA A 458 6.04 17.55 -53.81
N ARG A 459 5.34 16.83 -52.93
CA ARG A 459 3.91 16.52 -53.11
C ARG A 459 3.07 17.80 -53.09
N LEU A 460 3.36 18.73 -52.18
CA LEU A 460 2.66 20.02 -52.08
C LEU A 460 2.86 20.87 -53.35
N GLN A 461 4.09 20.89 -53.90
CA GLN A 461 4.37 21.53 -55.19
C GLN A 461 3.59 20.91 -56.35
N PHE A 462 3.43 19.58 -56.35
CA PHE A 462 2.62 18.89 -57.35
C PHE A 462 1.15 19.30 -57.27
N THR A 463 0.58 19.32 -56.05
CA THR A 463 -0.80 19.79 -55.81
C THR A 463 -0.99 21.25 -56.22
N ALA A 464 0.02 22.10 -56.00
CA ALA A 464 0.00 23.49 -56.44
C ALA A 464 -0.11 23.61 -57.98
N ARG A 465 0.60 22.75 -58.73
CA ARG A 465 0.50 22.72 -60.20
C ARG A 465 -0.88 22.24 -60.66
N GLU A 466 -1.42 21.18 -60.07
CA GLU A 466 -2.77 20.72 -60.40
C GLU A 466 -3.85 21.77 -60.08
N HIS A 467 -3.68 22.54 -59.00
CA HIS A 467 -4.58 23.62 -58.65
C HIS A 467 -4.57 24.75 -59.69
N LEU A 468 -3.40 25.07 -60.25
CA LEU A 468 -3.25 26.06 -61.32
C LEU A 468 -3.75 25.54 -62.67
N ASP A 469 -3.47 24.28 -63.00
CA ASP A 469 -3.91 23.65 -64.27
C ASP A 469 -5.43 23.42 -64.30
N GLY A 470 -6.07 23.22 -63.14
CA GLY A 470 -7.52 23.03 -63.02
C GLY A 470 -8.37 24.28 -63.29
N GLN A 471 -7.77 25.46 -63.49
CA GLN A 471 -8.49 26.71 -63.74
C GLN A 471 -8.62 27.11 -65.21
N ASP A 472 -7.98 26.42 -66.16
CA ASP A 472 -7.90 26.87 -67.57
C ASP A 472 -8.63 26.00 -68.61
N GLU A 473 -9.52 25.08 -68.20
CA GLU A 473 -10.35 24.31 -69.16
C GLU A 473 -11.86 24.56 -69.00
N ARG A 474 -12.38 25.59 -69.68
CA ARG A 474 -13.81 25.66 -70.09
C ARG A 474 -13.99 26.37 -71.43
N GLU A 475 -13.88 25.61 -72.52
CA GLU A 475 -14.60 25.84 -73.78
C GLU A 475 -15.12 24.47 -74.26
N ASP A 476 -16.43 24.21 -74.14
CA ASP A 476 -17.29 23.95 -75.30
C ASP A 476 -18.75 23.70 -74.89
N ASP A 477 -19.61 24.11 -75.82
CA ASP A 477 -21.05 24.35 -75.71
C ASP A 477 -21.91 23.07 -75.66
N THR A 478 -23.14 23.20 -75.15
CA THR A 478 -24.31 22.27 -75.25
C THR A 478 -24.67 21.25 -74.12
N SER A 479 -25.09 21.72 -72.94
CA SER A 479 -26.13 21.03 -72.10
C SER A 479 -26.80 21.94 -71.04
N SER A 480 -27.35 23.10 -71.46
CA SER A 480 -27.69 24.25 -70.60
C SER A 480 -28.90 24.14 -69.64
N THR A 481 -29.33 22.95 -69.21
CA THR A 481 -30.43 22.85 -68.22
C THR A 481 -30.16 21.89 -67.10
N GLU A 482 -29.39 20.83 -67.35
CA GLU A 482 -29.03 19.86 -66.31
C GLU A 482 -27.86 20.38 -65.47
N GLU A 483 -26.87 21.00 -66.12
CA GLU A 483 -25.74 21.67 -65.46
C GLU A 483 -26.22 22.76 -64.47
N THR A 484 -27.19 23.57 -64.91
CA THR A 484 -27.76 24.65 -64.09
C THR A 484 -28.56 24.10 -62.91
N ARG A 485 -29.20 22.93 -63.06
CA ARG A 485 -29.91 22.24 -61.96
C ARG A 485 -28.94 21.60 -60.98
N ARG A 486 -27.80 21.09 -61.46
CA ARG A 486 -26.74 20.53 -60.62
C ARG A 486 -26.07 21.59 -59.74
N GLN A 487 -25.92 22.82 -60.22
CA GLN A 487 -25.31 23.92 -59.46
C GLN A 487 -26.22 24.57 -58.41
N VAL A 488 -27.47 24.11 -58.24
CA VAL A 488 -28.38 24.65 -57.21
C VAL A 488 -27.92 24.20 -55.83
N ASP A 489 -27.94 25.10 -54.85
CA ASP A 489 -27.60 24.82 -53.44
C ASP A 489 -28.49 23.70 -52.87
N ILE A 490 -27.89 22.73 -52.18
CA ILE A 490 -28.62 21.58 -51.59
C ILE A 490 -29.70 22.02 -50.58
N ALA A 491 -29.55 23.19 -49.95
CA ALA A 491 -30.55 23.78 -49.05
C ALA A 491 -31.90 24.02 -49.76
N PHE A 492 -31.91 24.16 -51.09
CA PHE A 492 -33.13 24.27 -51.89
C PHE A 492 -34.07 23.06 -51.74
N LEU A 493 -33.52 21.87 -51.49
CA LEU A 493 -34.31 20.65 -51.29
C LEU A 493 -34.84 20.51 -49.86
N GLU A 494 -34.60 21.47 -48.97
CA GLU A 494 -35.01 21.46 -47.57
C GLU A 494 -34.61 20.14 -46.86
N PRO A 495 -33.30 19.85 -46.74
CA PRO A 495 -32.84 18.64 -46.06
C PRO A 495 -33.33 18.59 -44.61
N PRO A 496 -33.76 17.43 -44.09
CA PRO A 496 -34.10 17.27 -42.68
C PRO A 496 -32.93 17.69 -41.78
N GLY A 497 -33.22 18.39 -40.68
CA GLY A 497 -32.19 18.94 -39.79
C GLY A 497 -31.20 17.91 -39.21
N LEU A 498 -31.59 16.63 -39.15
CA LEU A 498 -30.72 15.52 -38.73
C LEU A 498 -29.60 15.19 -39.74
N ILE A 499 -29.71 15.64 -41.00
CA ILE A 499 -28.75 15.35 -42.07
C ILE A 499 -27.89 16.57 -42.42
N VAL A 500 -28.31 17.80 -42.14
CA VAL A 500 -27.56 19.02 -42.53
C VAL A 500 -26.09 18.94 -42.13
N ASN A 501 -25.79 18.63 -40.87
CA ASN A 501 -24.41 18.47 -40.40
C ASN A 501 -23.66 17.32 -41.08
N LYS A 502 -24.36 16.28 -41.55
CA LYS A 502 -23.76 15.17 -42.29
C LYS A 502 -23.48 15.52 -43.75
N LEU A 503 -24.33 16.34 -44.39
CA LEU A 503 -24.05 16.87 -45.73
C LEU A 503 -22.81 17.76 -45.69
N GLU A 504 -22.69 18.61 -44.67
CA GLU A 504 -21.48 19.42 -44.44
C GLU A 504 -20.23 18.55 -44.21
N GLN A 505 -20.32 17.52 -43.36
CA GLN A 505 -19.21 16.57 -43.15
C GLN A 505 -18.78 15.83 -44.43
N LEU A 506 -19.72 15.60 -45.35
CA LEU A 506 -19.48 14.93 -46.63
C LEU A 506 -19.14 15.93 -47.75
N GLN A 507 -19.06 17.23 -47.45
CA GLN A 507 -18.84 18.31 -48.42
C GLN A 507 -19.86 18.33 -49.57
N ILE A 508 -21.11 17.91 -49.29
CA ILE A 508 -22.22 17.95 -50.24
C ILE A 508 -22.89 19.31 -50.10
N THR A 509 -22.59 20.24 -51.02
CA THR A 509 -23.06 21.64 -50.97
C THR A 509 -24.08 21.96 -52.06
N THR A 510 -24.07 21.21 -53.17
CA THR A 510 -24.97 21.38 -54.30
C THR A 510 -25.87 20.15 -54.52
N VAL A 511 -26.96 20.34 -55.25
CA VAL A 511 -27.80 19.23 -55.74
C VAL A 511 -26.98 18.28 -56.62
N GLY A 512 -26.03 18.80 -57.39
CA GLY A 512 -25.07 18.02 -58.17
C GLY A 512 -24.22 17.10 -57.29
N ASP A 513 -23.59 17.65 -56.25
CA ASP A 513 -22.79 16.89 -55.29
C ASP A 513 -23.60 15.74 -54.68
N MET A 514 -24.88 15.99 -54.38
CA MET A 514 -25.77 14.98 -53.81
C MET A 514 -26.13 13.88 -54.82
N VAL A 515 -26.31 14.22 -56.10
CA VAL A 515 -26.62 13.25 -57.17
C VAL A 515 -25.38 12.43 -57.55
N ASP A 516 -24.20 13.04 -57.47
CA ASP A 516 -22.93 12.39 -57.77
C ASP A 516 -22.42 11.56 -56.57
N PHE A 517 -23.03 11.73 -55.40
CA PHE A 517 -22.75 10.93 -54.21
C PHE A 517 -23.25 9.48 -54.36
N ALA A 518 -22.35 8.51 -54.18
CA ALA A 518 -22.67 7.09 -54.24
C ALA A 518 -23.62 6.67 -53.10
N ILE A 519 -24.93 6.72 -53.34
CA ILE A 519 -25.94 6.53 -52.30
C ILE A 519 -25.93 5.13 -51.65
N ASP A 520 -25.31 4.15 -52.32
CA ASP A 520 -25.11 2.80 -51.78
C ASP A 520 -24.09 2.78 -50.63
N ASP A 521 -23.18 3.76 -50.57
CA ASP A 521 -22.15 3.90 -49.54
C ASP A 521 -22.63 4.67 -48.30
N VAL A 522 -23.89 5.12 -48.27
CA VAL A 522 -24.48 5.86 -47.13
C VAL A 522 -24.35 5.08 -45.81
N ARG A 523 -24.39 3.75 -45.87
CA ARG A 523 -24.25 2.89 -44.67
C ARG A 523 -22.81 2.71 -44.20
N SER A 524 -21.82 2.94 -45.06
CA SER A 524 -20.40 2.91 -44.67
C SER A 524 -19.92 4.23 -44.06
N ILE A 525 -20.72 5.30 -44.14
CA ILE A 525 -20.39 6.58 -43.50
C ILE A 525 -20.50 6.43 -41.97
N PRO A 526 -19.43 6.71 -41.21
CA PRO A 526 -19.46 6.65 -39.76
C PRO A 526 -20.64 7.41 -39.16
N HIS A 527 -21.31 6.80 -38.18
CA HIS A 527 -22.46 7.37 -37.47
C HIS A 527 -23.72 7.64 -38.31
N VAL A 528 -23.87 7.05 -39.51
CA VAL A 528 -25.16 7.06 -40.23
C VAL A 528 -26.02 5.88 -39.76
N GLY A 529 -26.96 6.17 -38.85
CA GLY A 529 -27.97 5.19 -38.44
C GLY A 529 -29.03 4.95 -39.52
N ARG A 530 -29.85 3.90 -39.34
CA ARG A 530 -30.91 3.52 -40.30
C ARG A 530 -31.82 4.69 -40.69
N LYS A 531 -32.22 5.53 -39.73
CA LYS A 531 -33.08 6.70 -39.97
C LYS A 531 -32.39 7.75 -40.85
N SER A 532 -31.15 8.11 -40.54
CA SER A 532 -30.36 9.06 -41.34
C SER A 532 -30.07 8.53 -42.75
N ALA A 533 -29.86 7.22 -42.89
CA ALA A 533 -29.69 6.58 -44.20
C ALA A 533 -30.95 6.67 -45.06
N ASP A 534 -32.13 6.43 -44.47
CA ASP A 534 -33.40 6.50 -45.18
C ASP A 534 -33.76 7.95 -45.55
N GLU A 535 -33.47 8.91 -44.67
CA GLU A 535 -33.63 10.34 -44.95
C GLU A 535 -32.64 10.82 -46.04
N LEU A 536 -31.38 10.34 -46.06
CA LEU A 536 -30.39 10.64 -47.12
C LEU A 536 -30.82 10.10 -48.47
N ARG A 537 -31.35 8.87 -48.52
CA ARG A 537 -31.92 8.29 -49.75
C ARG A 537 -33.13 9.06 -50.25
N THR A 538 -33.96 9.56 -49.33
CA THR A 538 -35.12 10.39 -49.67
C THR A 538 -34.67 11.72 -50.26
N LEU A 539 -33.65 12.34 -49.66
CA LEU A 539 -33.05 13.58 -50.18
C LEU A 539 -32.38 13.37 -51.54
N TYR A 540 -31.67 12.24 -51.71
CA TYR A 540 -31.06 11.83 -52.98
C TYR A 540 -32.11 11.66 -54.07
N ALA A 541 -33.22 10.97 -53.79
CA ALA A 541 -34.31 10.80 -54.75
C ALA A 541 -34.87 12.16 -55.20
N ARG A 542 -35.05 13.11 -54.27
CA ARG A 542 -35.49 14.49 -54.59
C ARG A 542 -34.45 15.25 -55.42
N ALA A 543 -33.17 15.10 -55.12
CA ALA A 543 -32.08 15.70 -55.87
C ALA A 543 -32.01 15.13 -57.30
N TYR A 544 -32.13 13.82 -57.42
CA TYR A 544 -32.13 13.10 -58.68
C TYR A 544 -33.32 13.51 -59.57
N GLU A 545 -34.54 13.56 -59.01
CA GLU A 545 -35.74 14.04 -59.70
C GLU A 545 -35.62 15.52 -60.13
N PHE A 546 -34.96 16.34 -59.31
CA PHE A 546 -34.72 17.74 -59.62
C PHE A 546 -33.74 17.92 -60.78
N VAL A 547 -32.60 17.21 -60.79
CA VAL A 547 -31.61 17.28 -61.86
C VAL A 547 -32.18 16.75 -63.18
N HIS A 548 -32.91 15.63 -63.15
CA HIS A 548 -33.39 14.92 -64.36
C HIS A 548 -34.76 15.39 -64.88
N GLY A 549 -35.17 16.62 -64.58
CA GLY A 549 -36.22 17.30 -65.35
C GLY A 549 -37.68 17.13 -64.87
N GLN A 550 -37.96 16.46 -63.75
CA GLN A 550 -39.36 16.26 -63.30
C GLN A 550 -39.90 17.39 -62.43
N ALA A 551 -39.04 18.09 -61.69
CA ALA A 551 -39.41 19.29 -60.95
C ALA A 551 -39.20 20.56 -61.81
N PRO A 552 -40.13 21.55 -61.77
CA PRO A 552 -39.92 22.83 -62.41
C PRO A 552 -38.71 23.56 -61.79
N LEU A 553 -37.88 24.17 -62.63
CA LEU A 553 -36.85 25.11 -62.19
C LEU A 553 -37.55 26.26 -61.46
N PRO A 554 -37.05 26.73 -60.31
CA PRO A 554 -37.57 27.94 -59.68
C PRO A 554 -37.46 29.08 -60.68
N GLU A 555 -38.59 29.62 -61.14
CA GLU A 555 -38.61 30.83 -61.96
C GLU A 555 -37.82 31.91 -61.23
N ALA A 556 -36.91 32.56 -61.96
CA ALA A 556 -35.96 33.53 -61.46
C ALA A 556 -36.57 34.41 -60.37
N ALA A 557 -36.04 34.28 -59.15
CA ALA A 557 -36.29 35.14 -57.99
C ALA A 557 -35.75 36.55 -58.24
N SER A 558 -36.30 37.23 -59.24
CA SER A 558 -36.12 38.65 -59.47
C SER A 558 -37.30 39.40 -58.86
N ALA A 559 -37.02 40.17 -57.81
CA ALA A 559 -37.77 41.34 -57.35
C ALA A 559 -38.95 41.19 -56.34
N SER A 560 -38.96 40.17 -55.48
CA SER A 560 -39.68 40.29 -54.20
C SER A 560 -38.92 39.59 -53.08
N GLY A 561 -38.19 40.37 -52.28
CA GLY A 561 -37.43 39.87 -51.14
C GLY A 561 -38.32 39.10 -50.14
N PRO A 562 -37.81 38.02 -49.50
CA PRO A 562 -38.57 37.26 -48.50
C PRO A 562 -38.76 38.01 -47.16
N ASP A 563 -38.43 39.30 -47.10
CA ASP A 563 -38.38 40.09 -45.87
C ASP A 563 -39.77 40.57 -45.39
N GLY A 564 -40.78 40.58 -46.28
CA GLY A 564 -42.12 41.06 -45.95
C GLY A 564 -43.05 40.03 -45.29
N SER A 565 -42.85 38.72 -45.54
CA SER A 565 -43.75 37.67 -45.04
C SER A 565 -43.24 36.96 -43.79
N ARG A 566 -41.95 37.08 -43.45
CA ARG A 566 -41.36 36.42 -42.27
C ARG A 566 -41.48 37.24 -40.97
N ARG A 567 -41.79 38.53 -41.05
CA ARG A 567 -42.04 39.39 -39.87
C ARG A 567 -43.41 39.22 -39.22
N SER A 568 -44.34 38.49 -39.84
CA SER A 568 -45.74 38.45 -39.40
C SER A 568 -46.12 37.08 -38.83
N ARG A 569 -45.68 36.81 -37.59
CA ARG A 569 -46.36 35.98 -36.57
C ARG A 569 -45.50 35.89 -35.28
N MET A 570 -45.04 37.03 -34.75
CA MET A 570 -44.85 37.09 -33.30
C MET A 570 -46.27 37.12 -32.70
N SER A 571 -46.57 36.23 -31.76
CA SER A 571 -47.88 36.29 -31.09
C SER A 571 -48.01 37.66 -30.41
N GLU A 572 -49.22 38.20 -30.37
CA GLU A 572 -49.48 39.48 -29.69
C GLU A 572 -49.09 39.42 -28.20
N GLU A 573 -49.11 38.23 -27.61
CA GLU A 573 -48.63 37.93 -26.26
C GLU A 573 -47.11 38.08 -26.13
N HIS A 574 -46.34 37.62 -27.11
CA HIS A 574 -44.89 37.74 -27.10
C HIS A 574 -44.42 39.20 -27.25
N LEU A 575 -45.10 40.00 -28.10
CA LEU A 575 -44.82 41.44 -28.18
C LEU A 575 -45.12 42.15 -26.85
N ARG A 576 -46.18 41.76 -26.15
CA ARG A 576 -46.48 42.27 -24.80
C ARG A 576 -45.47 41.84 -23.75
N ALA A 577 -44.90 40.62 -23.85
CA ALA A 577 -43.85 40.15 -22.96
C ALA A 577 -42.53 40.93 -23.16
N VAL A 578 -42.16 41.20 -24.42
CA VAL A 578 -41.00 42.06 -24.75
C VAL A 578 -41.23 43.49 -24.26
N GLU A 579 -42.42 44.08 -24.51
CA GLU A 579 -42.77 45.41 -24.00
C GLU A 579 -42.80 45.46 -22.46
N ALA A 580 -43.21 44.38 -21.78
CA ALA A 580 -43.18 44.29 -20.32
C ALA A 580 -41.76 44.20 -19.76
N LEU A 581 -40.84 43.48 -20.42
CA LEU A 581 -39.41 43.46 -20.08
C LEU A 581 -38.74 44.81 -20.36
N GLU A 582 -39.08 45.47 -21.46
CA GLU A 582 -38.62 46.83 -21.77
C GLU A 582 -39.18 47.89 -20.81
N ALA A 583 -40.40 47.71 -20.30
CA ALA A 583 -40.98 48.57 -19.27
C ALA A 583 -40.33 48.32 -17.89
N ALA A 584 -39.85 47.09 -17.63
CA ALA A 584 -39.11 46.72 -16.44
C ALA A 584 -37.67 47.26 -16.38
N ARG A 585 -37.19 47.92 -17.46
CA ARG A 585 -35.90 48.61 -17.63
C ARG A 585 -35.44 49.53 -16.48
N GLN A 586 -36.33 49.87 -15.53
CA GLN A 586 -35.98 50.63 -14.33
C GLN A 586 -35.43 49.77 -13.18
N ARG A 587 -35.44 48.44 -13.30
CA ARG A 587 -34.82 47.51 -12.35
C ARG A 587 -33.52 46.99 -12.97
N ASP A 588 -32.45 46.96 -12.16
CA ASP A 588 -31.06 46.67 -12.53
C ASP A 588 -30.92 45.62 -13.66
N ASP A 589 -30.08 45.92 -14.66
CA ASP A 589 -29.85 45.07 -15.83
C ASP A 589 -29.52 43.64 -15.38
N ILE A 590 -30.43 42.70 -15.67
CA ILE A 590 -30.20 41.28 -15.41
C ILE A 590 -29.05 40.85 -16.32
N SER A 591 -27.91 40.54 -15.70
CA SER A 591 -26.77 39.97 -16.42
C SER A 591 -27.21 38.74 -17.19
N LEU A 592 -26.77 38.60 -18.44
CA LEU A 592 -27.12 37.41 -19.21
C LEU A 592 -26.55 36.16 -18.54
N GLN A 593 -25.39 36.25 -17.87
CA GLN A 593 -24.83 35.15 -17.08
C GLN A 593 -25.80 34.61 -16.02
N GLU A 594 -26.68 35.45 -15.49
CA GLU A 594 -27.71 35.08 -14.53
C GLU A 594 -28.89 34.33 -15.16
N LEU A 595 -29.06 34.43 -16.47
CA LEU A 595 -30.10 33.83 -17.30
C LEU A 595 -29.62 32.61 -18.09
N LEU A 596 -28.34 32.58 -18.49
CA LEU A 596 -27.73 31.51 -19.30
C LEU A 596 -28.03 30.09 -18.79
N PRO A 597 -28.00 29.80 -17.47
CA PRO A 597 -28.30 28.46 -16.94
C PRO A 597 -29.72 27.95 -17.23
N PHE A 598 -30.64 28.87 -17.55
CA PHE A 598 -32.05 28.58 -17.81
C PHE A 598 -32.36 28.50 -19.30
N LEU A 599 -31.39 28.88 -20.16
CA LEU A 599 -31.56 28.80 -21.60
C LEU A 599 -31.23 27.38 -22.08
N PRO A 600 -31.90 26.89 -23.14
CA PRO A 600 -31.45 25.67 -23.81
C PRO A 600 -29.97 25.76 -24.17
N THR A 601 -29.19 24.69 -23.97
CA THR A 601 -27.72 24.70 -24.19
C THR A 601 -27.31 25.22 -25.57
N ARG A 602 -28.16 24.99 -26.58
CA ARG A 602 -27.94 25.51 -27.95
C ARG A 602 -28.12 27.03 -28.02
N SER A 603 -29.15 27.56 -27.36
CA SER A 603 -29.35 29.01 -27.22
C SER A 603 -28.18 29.62 -26.45
N HIS A 604 -27.81 29.03 -25.31
CA HIS A 604 -26.70 29.49 -24.48
C HIS A 604 -25.41 29.66 -25.30
N ARG A 605 -24.94 28.61 -25.98
CA ARG A 605 -23.71 28.68 -26.80
C ARG A 605 -23.80 29.68 -27.95
N ALA A 606 -24.96 29.74 -28.61
CA ALA A 606 -25.15 30.67 -29.72
C ALA A 606 -25.17 32.14 -29.25
N ILE A 607 -25.69 32.40 -28.05
CA ILE A 607 -25.74 33.73 -27.47
C ILE A 607 -24.35 34.14 -26.93
N GLU A 608 -23.61 33.22 -26.30
CA GLU A 608 -22.20 33.46 -25.92
C GLU A 608 -21.31 33.79 -27.12
N ALA A 609 -21.49 33.08 -28.24
CA ALA A 609 -20.75 33.34 -29.47
C ALA A 609 -20.99 34.75 -30.06
N TYR A 610 -22.07 35.42 -29.64
CA TYR A 610 -22.42 36.79 -30.04
C TYR A 610 -22.05 37.85 -29.00
N ASP A 611 -21.37 37.46 -27.91
CA ASP A 611 -20.94 38.35 -26.81
C ASP A 611 -22.08 39.21 -26.23
N ALA A 612 -23.29 38.65 -26.18
CA ALA A 612 -24.42 39.29 -25.51
C ALA A 612 -24.20 39.18 -23.98
N GLN A 613 -24.13 40.33 -23.29
CA GLN A 613 -23.80 40.37 -21.86
C GLN A 613 -25.01 40.64 -20.99
N THR A 614 -26.09 41.19 -21.56
CA THR A 614 -27.31 41.56 -20.85
C THR A 614 -28.55 40.94 -21.47
N LEU A 615 -29.63 40.84 -20.70
CA LEU A 615 -30.95 40.47 -21.24
C LEU A 615 -31.37 41.39 -22.40
N TYR A 616 -30.95 42.65 -22.37
CA TYR A 616 -31.26 43.60 -23.43
C TYR A 616 -30.60 43.23 -24.76
N ASP A 617 -29.31 42.86 -24.74
CA ASP A 617 -28.60 42.41 -25.95
C ASP A 617 -29.31 41.22 -26.59
N LEU A 618 -29.81 40.29 -25.77
CA LEU A 618 -30.59 39.14 -26.24
C LEU A 618 -31.92 39.55 -26.87
N LEU A 619 -32.65 40.48 -26.25
CA LEU A 619 -33.91 41.00 -26.79
C LEU A 619 -33.68 41.78 -28.08
N GLU A 620 -32.58 42.54 -28.21
CA GLU A 620 -32.21 43.25 -29.43
C GLU A 620 -31.87 42.26 -30.56
N LEU A 621 -31.08 41.22 -30.27
CA LEU A 621 -30.79 40.15 -31.23
C LEU A 621 -32.06 39.42 -31.68
N ARG A 622 -33.01 39.20 -30.77
CA ARG A 622 -34.31 38.60 -31.07
C ARG A 622 -35.16 39.50 -31.96
N ALA A 623 -35.31 40.77 -31.60
CA ALA A 623 -36.12 41.78 -32.30
C ALA A 623 -35.56 42.08 -33.70
N ALA A 624 -34.24 42.09 -33.85
CA ALA A 624 -33.56 42.22 -35.13
C ALA A 624 -33.70 40.97 -36.02
N GLY A 625 -34.27 39.87 -35.51
CA GLY A 625 -34.35 38.58 -36.21
C GLY A 625 -33.00 37.89 -36.38
N LYS A 626 -31.95 38.37 -35.70
CA LYS A 626 -30.58 37.85 -35.82
C LYS A 626 -30.42 36.49 -35.13
N LEU A 627 -31.21 36.21 -34.08
CA LEU A 627 -31.15 34.92 -33.38
C LEU A 627 -31.46 33.71 -34.28
N ILE A 628 -32.41 33.82 -35.22
CA ILE A 628 -32.74 32.70 -36.13
C ILE A 628 -31.66 32.45 -37.18
N ALA A 629 -30.78 33.44 -37.40
CA ALA A 629 -29.65 33.32 -38.29
C ALA A 629 -28.44 32.69 -37.61
N LEU A 630 -28.48 32.46 -36.29
CA LEU A 630 -27.37 31.86 -35.56
C LEU A 630 -27.33 30.35 -35.78
N PRO A 631 -26.16 29.76 -36.06
CA PRO A 631 -26.01 28.32 -36.16
C PRO A 631 -26.52 27.63 -34.88
N GLY A 632 -27.39 26.64 -35.04
CA GLY A 632 -27.93 25.84 -33.93
C GLY A 632 -29.21 26.38 -33.27
N ILE A 633 -29.68 27.59 -33.62
CA ILE A 633 -30.97 28.12 -33.15
C ILE A 633 -32.08 27.81 -34.16
N GLY A 634 -32.79 26.70 -33.94
CA GLY A 634 -33.97 26.33 -34.72
C GLY A 634 -35.26 26.99 -34.22
N ARG A 635 -36.38 26.84 -34.94
CA ARG A 635 -37.70 27.34 -34.51
C ARG A 635 -38.12 26.85 -33.12
N GLN A 636 -37.81 25.60 -32.80
CA GLN A 636 -38.11 25.03 -31.48
C GLN A 636 -37.28 25.70 -30.38
N THR A 637 -35.97 25.86 -30.61
CA THR A 637 -35.07 26.53 -29.68
C THR A 637 -35.44 28.00 -29.46
N LEU A 638 -35.94 28.67 -30.51
CA LEU A 638 -36.53 30.00 -30.39
C LEU A 638 -37.82 30.01 -29.60
N GLN A 639 -38.71 29.03 -29.79
CA GLN A 639 -39.91 28.93 -28.99
C GLN A 639 -39.57 28.72 -27.50
N GLU A 640 -38.63 27.84 -27.19
CA GLU A 640 -38.15 27.60 -25.82
C GLU A 640 -37.52 28.87 -25.19
N LEU A 641 -36.77 29.63 -25.98
CA LEU A 641 -36.23 30.94 -25.58
C LEU A 641 -37.37 31.94 -25.32
N ASP A 642 -38.35 32.00 -26.22
CA ASP A 642 -39.50 32.89 -26.13
C ASP A 642 -40.34 32.56 -24.89
N ASP A 643 -40.60 31.28 -24.60
CA ASP A 643 -41.31 30.81 -23.41
C ASP A 643 -40.55 31.18 -22.11
N THR A 644 -39.21 31.11 -22.16
CA THR A 644 -38.34 31.48 -21.04
C THR A 644 -38.39 32.99 -20.78
N LEU A 645 -38.31 33.80 -21.84
CA LEU A 645 -38.43 35.25 -21.77
C LEU A 645 -39.82 35.69 -21.31
N GLU A 646 -40.88 35.02 -21.78
CA GLU A 646 -42.25 35.28 -21.35
C GLU A 646 -42.44 34.96 -19.87
N THR A 647 -41.89 33.84 -19.40
CA THR A 647 -41.89 33.47 -17.97
C THR A 647 -41.17 34.52 -17.14
N LEU A 648 -40.00 34.98 -17.59
CA LEU A 648 -39.23 36.04 -16.96
C LEU A 648 -40.02 37.36 -16.91
N ALA A 649 -40.69 37.72 -18.01
CA ALA A 649 -41.48 38.94 -18.14
C ALA A 649 -42.68 38.97 -17.18
N HIS A 650 -43.40 37.86 -17.08
CA HIS A 650 -44.65 37.80 -16.34
C HIS A 650 -44.47 37.45 -14.87
N ARG A 651 -43.48 36.60 -14.55
CA ARG A 651 -43.33 36.04 -13.20
C ARG A 651 -42.02 36.43 -12.52
N GLY A 652 -41.08 37.05 -13.24
CA GLY A 652 -39.81 37.52 -12.72
C GLY A 652 -38.73 36.44 -12.63
N LEU A 653 -37.50 36.89 -12.38
CA LEU A 653 -36.32 36.02 -12.34
C LEU A 653 -36.38 34.98 -11.23
N ASP A 654 -36.90 35.34 -10.05
CA ASP A 654 -37.05 34.39 -8.94
C ASP A 654 -38.01 33.25 -9.28
N TYR A 655 -39.08 33.53 -10.02
CA TYR A 655 -39.97 32.47 -10.48
C TYR A 655 -39.27 31.56 -11.49
N LEU A 656 -38.53 32.14 -12.43
CA LEU A 656 -37.76 31.36 -13.41
C LEU A 656 -36.72 30.47 -12.71
N ARG A 657 -36.04 31.01 -11.69
CA ARG A 657 -35.02 30.32 -10.89
C ARG A 657 -35.60 29.25 -9.99
N PHE A 658 -36.67 29.54 -9.27
CA PHE A 658 -37.10 28.72 -8.14
C PHE A 658 -38.50 28.08 -8.32
N GLY A 659 -39.18 28.36 -9.43
CA GLY A 659 -40.52 27.88 -9.72
C GLY A 659 -41.59 28.52 -8.86
N GLU A 660 -42.75 27.85 -8.76
CA GLU A 660 -43.93 28.34 -8.01
C GLU A 660 -43.67 28.47 -6.50
N SER A 661 -42.69 27.73 -5.96
CA SER A 661 -42.29 27.81 -4.56
C SER A 661 -41.61 29.12 -4.17
N GLY A 662 -41.16 29.92 -5.14
CA GLY A 662 -40.40 31.14 -4.88
C GLY A 662 -38.99 30.86 -4.33
N ARG A 663 -38.25 31.94 -4.02
CA ARG A 663 -36.87 31.86 -3.51
C ARG A 663 -36.81 31.06 -2.20
N PRO A 664 -35.96 30.01 -2.12
CA PRO A 664 -35.77 29.27 -0.88
C PRO A 664 -35.32 30.17 0.29
N GLU A 665 -35.97 30.05 1.44
CA GLU A 665 -35.68 30.81 2.66
C GLU A 665 -34.89 29.99 3.70
N SER A 666 -34.70 28.69 3.46
CA SER A 666 -33.99 27.76 4.34
C SER A 666 -33.30 26.64 3.56
N ILE A 667 -32.26 26.03 4.14
CA ILE A 667 -31.56 24.86 3.57
C ILE A 667 -32.55 23.75 3.21
N GLU A 668 -33.55 23.48 4.06
CA GLU A 668 -34.58 22.49 3.76
C GLU A 668 -35.41 22.85 2.53
N SER A 669 -35.87 24.11 2.44
CA SER A 669 -36.67 24.56 1.29
C SER A 669 -35.85 24.54 -0.01
N LEU A 670 -34.55 24.83 0.07
CA LEU A 670 -33.63 24.77 -1.06
C LEU A 670 -33.46 23.33 -1.54
N VAL A 671 -33.18 22.41 -0.62
CA VAL A 671 -33.04 20.98 -0.94
C VAL A 671 -34.34 20.43 -1.55
N ARG A 672 -35.50 20.83 -1.03
CA ARG A 672 -36.80 20.45 -1.60
C ARG A 672 -36.98 20.98 -3.03
N ALA A 673 -36.60 22.23 -3.27
CA ALA A 673 -36.64 22.83 -4.61
C ALA A 673 -35.68 22.10 -5.57
N VAL A 674 -34.46 21.79 -5.13
CA VAL A 674 -33.48 21.00 -5.91
C VAL A 674 -34.07 19.64 -6.29
N TRP A 675 -34.63 18.89 -5.34
CA TRP A 675 -35.22 17.59 -5.66
C TRP A 675 -36.40 17.67 -6.62
N ALA A 676 -37.20 18.73 -6.56
CA ALA A 676 -38.30 18.94 -7.49
C ALA A 676 -37.84 19.20 -8.94
N THR A 677 -36.59 19.66 -9.13
CA THR A 677 -36.03 19.91 -10.47
C THR A 677 -35.35 18.71 -11.11
N LEU A 678 -35.01 17.68 -10.32
CA LEU A 678 -34.24 16.53 -10.79
C LEU A 678 -35.14 15.36 -11.18
N GLY A 679 -34.80 14.68 -12.27
CA GLY A 679 -35.47 13.43 -12.65
C GLY A 679 -35.19 12.30 -11.67
N GLU A 680 -36.06 11.29 -11.60
CA GLU A 680 -35.96 10.19 -10.61
C GLU A 680 -34.58 9.52 -10.60
N ARG A 681 -34.00 9.27 -11.77
CA ARG A 681 -32.66 8.68 -11.90
C ARG A 681 -31.57 9.55 -11.28
N ASP A 682 -31.63 10.86 -11.52
CA ASP A 682 -30.64 11.82 -11.01
C ASP A 682 -30.77 11.98 -9.50
N GLN A 683 -32.01 11.92 -8.98
CA GLN A 683 -32.26 11.88 -7.54
C GLN A 683 -31.64 10.65 -6.89
N VAL A 684 -31.76 9.46 -7.51
CA VAL A 684 -31.14 8.23 -6.99
C VAL A 684 -29.62 8.37 -6.94
N VAL A 685 -29.00 8.86 -8.03
CA VAL A 685 -27.54 9.06 -8.10
C VAL A 685 -27.04 10.03 -7.01
N LEU A 686 -27.68 11.21 -6.88
CA LEU A 686 -27.25 12.20 -5.88
C LEU A 686 -27.57 11.76 -4.43
N ARG A 687 -28.69 11.06 -4.18
CA ARG A 687 -29.01 10.54 -2.84
C ARG A 687 -28.02 9.46 -2.42
N GLY A 688 -27.71 8.51 -3.31
CA GLY A 688 -26.71 7.49 -3.05
C GLY A 688 -25.38 8.12 -2.65
N ARG A 689 -24.92 9.11 -3.43
CA ARG A 689 -23.62 9.76 -3.19
C ARG A 689 -23.59 10.67 -1.96
N LEU A 690 -24.61 11.50 -1.76
CA LEU A 690 -24.56 12.58 -0.75
C LEU A 690 -25.24 12.21 0.57
N TYR A 691 -26.30 11.41 0.55
CA TYR A 691 -27.09 11.07 1.75
C TYR A 691 -26.72 9.70 2.34
N GLN A 692 -26.37 8.74 1.49
CA GLN A 692 -26.07 7.37 1.89
C GLN A 692 -24.56 7.08 1.95
N ASP A 693 -23.74 8.08 1.58
CA ASP A 693 -22.29 8.00 1.46
C ASP A 693 -21.77 6.81 0.63
N GLN A 694 -22.59 6.34 -0.32
CA GLN A 694 -22.20 5.26 -1.21
C GLN A 694 -21.03 5.68 -2.09
N THR A 695 -20.14 4.73 -2.33
CA THR A 695 -19.08 4.85 -3.34
C THR A 695 -19.69 4.98 -4.73
N LEU A 696 -18.89 5.45 -5.69
CA LEU A 696 -19.35 5.58 -7.07
C LEU A 696 -19.72 4.21 -7.67
N GLU A 697 -19.02 3.15 -7.27
CA GLU A 697 -19.26 1.76 -7.62
C GLU A 697 -20.60 1.24 -7.07
N GLU A 698 -20.87 1.47 -5.79
CA GLU A 698 -22.13 1.05 -5.14
C GLU A 698 -23.35 1.76 -5.73
N VAL A 699 -23.21 3.02 -6.18
CA VAL A 699 -24.27 3.72 -6.92
C VAL A 699 -24.40 3.17 -8.34
N ALA A 700 -23.30 2.76 -8.96
CA ALA A 700 -23.27 2.31 -10.35
C ALA A 700 -23.90 0.93 -10.56
N GLU A 701 -23.65 -0.02 -9.65
CA GLU A 701 -24.13 -1.41 -9.71
C GLU A 701 -25.66 -1.53 -9.88
N PRO A 702 -26.51 -0.96 -9.02
CA PRO A 702 -27.97 -1.09 -9.14
C PRO A 702 -28.53 -0.37 -10.37
N LEU A 703 -27.79 0.60 -10.93
CA LEU A 703 -28.20 1.38 -12.11
C LEU A 703 -27.67 0.80 -13.43
N GLY A 704 -26.83 -0.25 -13.39
CA GLY A 704 -26.17 -0.80 -14.56
C GLY A 704 -25.24 0.20 -15.26
N LEU A 705 -24.57 1.05 -14.48
CA LEU A 705 -23.63 2.06 -14.97
C LEU A 705 -22.19 1.70 -14.62
N THR A 706 -21.24 2.40 -15.22
CA THR A 706 -19.83 2.35 -14.78
C THR A 706 -19.60 3.41 -13.70
N ARG A 707 -18.60 3.18 -12.84
CA ARG A 707 -18.12 4.16 -11.84
C ARG A 707 -17.88 5.54 -12.46
N GLU A 708 -17.19 5.57 -13.59
CA GLU A 708 -16.86 6.80 -14.31
C GLU A 708 -18.11 7.53 -14.81
N ARG A 709 -19.11 6.77 -15.27
CA ARG A 709 -20.36 7.36 -15.73
C ARG A 709 -21.14 8.00 -14.58
N VAL A 710 -21.14 7.38 -13.40
CA VAL A 710 -21.75 7.98 -12.20
C VAL A 710 -21.03 9.27 -11.82
N ARG A 711 -19.70 9.29 -11.82
CA ARG A 711 -18.90 10.51 -11.56
C ARG A 711 -19.28 11.66 -12.49
N GLN A 712 -19.35 11.39 -13.79
CA GLN A 712 -19.76 12.39 -14.79
C GLN A 712 -21.17 12.92 -14.52
N ILE A 713 -22.13 12.05 -14.18
CA ILE A 713 -23.50 12.45 -13.87
C ILE A 713 -23.51 13.35 -12.63
N VAL A 714 -22.83 12.96 -11.55
CA VAL A 714 -22.76 13.78 -10.32
C VAL A 714 -22.19 15.17 -10.62
N ASN A 715 -21.06 15.25 -11.32
CA ASN A 715 -20.43 16.54 -11.64
C ASN A 715 -21.34 17.41 -12.50
N GLN A 716 -21.94 16.85 -13.57
CA GLN A 716 -22.88 17.57 -14.43
C GLN A 716 -24.11 18.09 -13.67
N LEU A 717 -24.65 17.28 -12.75
CA LEU A 717 -25.77 17.68 -11.92
C LEU A 717 -25.38 18.80 -10.96
N ILE A 718 -24.23 18.70 -10.30
CA ILE A 718 -23.74 19.75 -9.39
C ILE A 718 -23.47 21.05 -10.16
N GLU A 719 -22.83 21.01 -11.32
CA GLU A 719 -22.62 22.19 -12.18
C GLU A 719 -23.95 22.84 -12.57
N HIS A 720 -24.94 22.04 -12.99
CA HIS A 720 -26.27 22.55 -13.33
C HIS A 720 -26.97 23.20 -12.12
N LEU A 721 -26.87 22.57 -10.95
CA LEU A 721 -27.45 23.09 -9.72
C LEU A 721 -26.71 24.33 -9.21
N GLN A 722 -25.38 24.39 -9.32
CA GLN A 722 -24.58 25.58 -8.99
C GLN A 722 -25.01 26.77 -9.85
N ALA A 723 -25.14 26.57 -11.16
CA ALA A 723 -25.57 27.61 -12.09
C ALA A 723 -26.94 28.20 -11.72
N ARG A 724 -27.83 27.38 -11.15
CA ARG A 724 -29.19 27.77 -10.75
C ARG A 724 -29.33 28.31 -9.32
N TYR A 725 -28.60 27.72 -8.37
CA TYR A 725 -28.85 27.88 -6.94
C TYR A 725 -27.64 28.37 -6.13
N ALA A 726 -26.45 28.55 -6.71
CA ALA A 726 -25.23 28.85 -5.95
C ALA A 726 -25.33 30.11 -5.08
N SER A 727 -25.96 31.18 -5.55
CA SER A 727 -26.11 32.43 -4.80
C SER A 727 -26.91 32.23 -3.51
N VAL A 728 -28.09 31.61 -3.64
CA VAL A 728 -28.97 31.31 -2.49
C VAL A 728 -28.37 30.23 -1.60
N ALA A 729 -27.69 29.23 -2.16
CA ALA A 729 -27.00 28.20 -1.39
C ALA A 729 -25.90 28.80 -0.51
N ARG A 730 -25.09 29.73 -1.03
CA ARG A 730 -24.05 30.44 -0.25
C ARG A 730 -24.66 31.26 0.88
N GLU A 731 -25.70 32.04 0.59
CA GLU A 731 -26.39 32.85 1.59
C GLU A 731 -26.97 31.97 2.72
N LEU A 732 -27.69 30.92 2.37
CA LEU A 732 -28.32 30.02 3.35
C LEU A 732 -27.30 29.16 4.12
N ALA A 733 -26.13 28.90 3.54
CA ALA A 733 -25.05 28.14 4.18
C ALA A 733 -23.97 29.02 4.82
N GLU A 734 -24.13 30.35 4.88
CA GLU A 734 -23.07 31.26 5.34
C GLU A 734 -22.60 30.94 6.77
N ASP A 735 -23.53 30.62 7.67
CA ASP A 735 -23.21 30.22 9.05
C ASP A 735 -22.45 28.88 9.10
N LEU A 736 -22.84 27.92 8.26
CA LEU A 736 -22.19 26.62 8.14
C LEU A 736 -20.78 26.74 7.55
N ILE A 737 -20.63 27.53 6.49
CA ILE A 737 -19.34 27.85 5.84
C ILE A 737 -18.43 28.58 6.84
N THR A 738 -18.96 29.55 7.57
CA THR A 738 -18.22 30.27 8.61
C THR A 738 -17.75 29.33 9.71
N ARG A 739 -18.61 28.40 10.15
CA ARG A 739 -18.25 27.41 11.17
C ARG A 739 -17.15 26.46 10.69
N LEU A 740 -17.24 25.97 9.45
CA LEU A 740 -16.21 25.14 8.82
C LEU A 740 -14.89 25.90 8.70
N ARG A 741 -14.89 27.13 8.17
CA ARG A 741 -13.68 27.96 8.05
C ARG A 741 -12.99 28.20 9.39
N LYS A 742 -13.76 28.46 10.45
CA LYS A 742 -13.21 28.65 11.80
C LYS A 742 -12.63 27.37 12.39
N GLY A 743 -13.19 26.20 12.06
CA GLY A 743 -12.68 24.88 12.46
C GLY A 743 -11.70 24.28 11.47
N ARG A 744 -10.97 25.10 10.70
CA ARG A 744 -10.03 24.66 9.64
C ARG A 744 -10.60 23.64 8.66
N GLY A 745 -11.86 23.80 8.28
CA GLY A 745 -12.54 22.92 7.33
C GLY A 745 -13.03 21.60 7.92
N ILE A 746 -13.09 21.46 9.25
CA ILE A 746 -13.62 20.29 9.96
C ILE A 746 -14.85 20.69 10.76
N LEU A 747 -15.91 19.88 10.68
CA LEU A 747 -17.11 20.02 11.50
C LEU A 747 -17.65 18.64 11.89
N PRO A 748 -17.80 18.34 13.20
CA PRO A 748 -18.50 17.15 13.67
C PRO A 748 -19.90 17.09 13.09
N THR A 749 -20.30 15.91 12.60
CA THR A 749 -21.63 15.73 12.03
C THR A 749 -22.72 16.00 13.06
N SER A 750 -22.50 15.64 14.32
CA SER A 750 -23.36 15.96 15.47
C SER A 750 -23.68 17.46 15.61
N ALA A 751 -22.82 18.34 15.12
CA ALA A 751 -23.00 19.79 15.17
C ALA A 751 -23.82 20.36 13.99
N LEU A 752 -24.20 19.55 12.99
CA LEU A 752 -24.95 19.96 11.80
C LEU A 752 -26.44 20.32 11.99
N PRO A 753 -27.21 19.72 12.93
CA PRO A 753 -28.66 19.94 13.00
C PRO A 753 -29.11 21.41 13.08
N PRO A 754 -28.44 22.31 13.86
CA PRO A 754 -28.80 23.74 13.90
C PRO A 754 -28.74 24.45 12.55
N TYR A 755 -27.86 24.00 11.64
CA TYR A 755 -27.68 24.61 10.32
C TYR A 755 -28.67 24.06 9.28
N CYS A 756 -29.02 22.78 9.37
CA CYS A 756 -29.77 22.09 8.32
C CYS A 756 -31.31 22.14 8.49
N GLY A 757 -31.80 22.68 9.60
CA GLY A 757 -33.22 22.83 9.90
C GLY A 757 -33.98 21.50 10.09
N ALA A 758 -33.28 20.38 10.29
CA ALA A 758 -33.92 19.09 10.50
C ALA A 758 -34.10 18.81 12.01
N PRO A 759 -35.16 18.09 12.42
CA PRO A 759 -35.27 17.59 13.79
C PRO A 759 -34.08 16.67 14.09
N ALA A 760 -33.56 16.72 15.32
CA ALA A 760 -32.33 16.07 15.76
C ALA A 760 -32.26 14.52 15.62
N GLY A 761 -33.25 13.88 14.98
CA GLY A 761 -33.40 12.43 14.92
C GLY A 761 -32.79 11.74 13.68
N ASP A 762 -32.50 12.44 12.58
CA ASP A 762 -31.94 11.79 11.37
C ASP A 762 -30.67 12.50 10.89
N MET A 763 -29.54 12.06 11.46
CA MET A 763 -28.22 12.59 11.13
C MET A 763 -27.84 12.38 9.66
N SER A 764 -28.27 11.28 9.03
CA SER A 764 -27.98 11.01 7.62
C SER A 764 -28.60 12.08 6.71
N VAL A 765 -29.82 12.53 7.05
CA VAL A 765 -30.51 13.60 6.33
C VAL A 765 -29.84 14.95 6.56
N CYS A 766 -29.40 15.27 7.78
CA CYS A 766 -28.63 16.49 8.06
C CYS A 766 -27.34 16.54 7.23
N VAL A 767 -26.56 15.46 7.26
CA VAL A 767 -25.30 15.34 6.53
C VAL A 767 -25.53 15.48 5.03
N GLY A 768 -26.52 14.77 4.47
CA GLY A 768 -26.84 14.87 3.04
C GLY A 768 -27.30 16.25 2.61
N ARG A 769 -28.11 16.94 3.43
CA ARG A 769 -28.52 18.34 3.19
C ARG A 769 -27.32 19.29 3.19
N ALA A 770 -26.46 19.19 4.20
CA ALA A 770 -25.26 20.01 4.32
C ALA A 770 -24.33 19.81 3.11
N ARG A 771 -24.02 18.57 2.75
CA ARG A 771 -23.16 18.24 1.59
C ARG A 771 -23.74 18.76 0.29
N LEU A 772 -25.04 18.56 0.05
CA LEU A 772 -25.69 19.04 -1.17
C LEU A 772 -25.64 20.57 -1.27
N VAL A 773 -25.99 21.29 -0.20
CA VAL A 773 -25.98 22.76 -0.24
C VAL A 773 -24.56 23.31 -0.35
N LEU A 774 -23.58 22.73 0.33
CA LEU A 774 -22.17 23.14 0.19
C LEU A 774 -21.63 22.86 -1.22
N ALA A 775 -21.96 21.71 -1.82
CA ALA A 775 -21.60 21.41 -3.21
C ALA A 775 -22.21 22.43 -4.19
N ILE A 776 -23.49 22.79 -3.99
CA ILE A 776 -24.16 23.84 -4.79
C ILE A 776 -23.55 25.23 -4.53
N ALA A 777 -23.06 25.49 -3.31
CA ALA A 777 -22.36 26.74 -3.00
C ALA A 777 -20.94 26.81 -3.61
N GLY A 778 -20.43 25.70 -4.14
CA GLY A 778 -19.10 25.60 -4.77
C GLY A 778 -18.00 25.09 -3.84
N PHE A 779 -18.36 24.42 -2.74
CA PHE A 779 -17.41 23.79 -1.83
C PHE A 779 -17.38 22.29 -2.07
N GLU A 780 -16.18 21.74 -2.27
CA GLU A 780 -15.99 20.30 -2.23
C GLU A 780 -16.11 19.83 -0.78
N THR A 781 -16.97 18.83 -0.55
CA THR A 781 -17.20 18.28 0.77
C THR A 781 -17.16 16.76 0.74
N ASN A 782 -16.51 16.20 1.75
CA ASN A 782 -16.50 14.77 1.99
C ASN A 782 -16.93 14.48 3.42
N CYS A 783 -17.49 13.30 3.63
CA CYS A 783 -17.60 12.74 4.95
C CYS A 783 -16.35 11.91 5.21
N TRP A 784 -15.71 12.18 6.35
CA TRP A 784 -14.65 11.35 6.86
C TRP A 784 -15.08 10.88 8.23
N HIS A 785 -15.56 9.63 8.28
CA HIS A 785 -16.18 9.04 9.47
C HIS A 785 -17.28 9.95 10.04
N ARG A 786 -17.13 10.43 11.28
CA ARG A 786 -18.10 11.28 11.97
C ARG A 786 -17.98 12.78 11.66
N PHE A 787 -17.14 13.17 10.69
CA PHE A 787 -16.85 14.57 10.38
C PHE A 787 -17.22 14.95 8.95
N LEU A 788 -17.79 16.14 8.79
CA LEU A 788 -17.91 16.82 7.51
C LEU A 788 -16.63 17.63 7.29
N ILE A 789 -15.92 17.36 6.20
CA ILE A 789 -14.66 18.02 5.87
C ILE A 789 -14.72 18.73 4.52
N THR A 790 -14.10 19.91 4.43
CA THR A 790 -13.86 20.65 3.18
C THR A 790 -12.40 20.60 2.73
N LEU A 791 -11.54 19.95 3.51
CA LEU A 791 -10.12 19.78 3.21
C LEU A 791 -9.93 18.75 2.11
N ASN A 792 -8.99 19.00 1.20
CA ASN A 792 -8.54 17.96 0.28
C ASN A 792 -7.70 16.90 1.03
N ALA A 793 -7.34 15.80 0.34
CA ALA A 793 -6.62 14.70 0.97
C ALA A 793 -5.26 15.13 1.56
N ASP A 794 -4.52 16.00 0.86
CA ASP A 794 -3.19 16.46 1.30
C ASP A 794 -3.28 17.40 2.49
N GLU A 795 -4.20 18.37 2.46
CA GLU A 795 -4.46 19.29 3.58
C GLU A 795 -4.93 18.55 4.83
N ARG A 796 -5.83 17.57 4.66
CA ARG A 796 -6.28 16.70 5.76
C ARG A 796 -5.09 15.91 6.34
N ASN A 797 -4.30 15.27 5.47
CA ASN A 797 -3.14 14.49 5.92
C ASN A 797 -2.09 15.38 6.61
N GLY A 798 -1.90 16.61 6.12
CA GLY A 798 -1.05 17.62 6.76
C GLY A 798 -1.55 18.00 8.16
N LEU A 799 -2.84 18.30 8.31
CA LEU A 799 -3.44 18.62 9.61
C LEU A 799 -3.36 17.45 10.60
N VAL A 800 -3.57 16.22 10.12
CA VAL A 800 -3.38 15.00 10.93
C VAL A 800 -1.90 14.84 11.32
N ALA A 801 -0.96 15.12 10.43
CA ALA A 801 0.47 15.07 10.74
C ALA A 801 0.89 16.14 11.76
N ASP A 802 0.34 17.36 11.65
CA ASP A 802 0.57 18.44 12.61
C ASP A 802 0.00 18.06 13.99
N LEU A 803 -1.23 17.53 14.06
CA LEU A 803 -1.82 17.03 15.31
C LEU A 803 -0.99 15.91 15.91
N LYS A 804 -0.47 14.99 15.09
CA LYS A 804 0.43 13.95 15.54
C LYS A 804 1.70 14.54 16.17
N SER A 805 2.28 15.57 15.56
CA SER A 805 3.48 16.24 16.08
C SER A 805 3.19 16.88 17.44
N GLU A 806 2.11 17.67 17.55
CA GLU A 806 1.69 18.32 18.79
C GLU A 806 1.45 17.30 19.91
N LEU A 807 0.81 16.17 19.59
CA LEU A 807 0.59 15.08 20.56
C LEU A 807 1.89 14.37 20.94
N MET A 808 2.88 14.25 20.03
CA MET A 808 4.19 13.68 20.34
C MET A 808 5.02 14.58 21.25
N ASP A 809 4.86 15.90 21.13
CA ASP A 809 5.58 16.89 21.93
C ASP A 809 5.13 16.92 23.40
N LEU A 810 3.99 16.28 23.73
CA LEU A 810 3.56 16.08 25.12
C LEU A 810 4.43 15.06 25.87
N GLU A 811 5.25 14.26 25.19
CA GLU A 811 6.16 13.24 25.76
C GLU A 811 5.49 12.21 26.70
N THR A 812 4.16 12.07 26.66
CA THR A 812 3.40 11.13 27.50
C THR A 812 2.84 9.94 26.71
N VAL A 813 2.85 8.75 27.32
CA VAL A 813 2.30 7.52 26.70
C VAL A 813 0.79 7.50 26.67
N ARG A 814 0.16 8.12 27.67
CA ARG A 814 -1.28 8.29 27.78
C ARG A 814 -1.59 9.76 27.68
N ILE A 815 -2.32 10.12 26.63
CA ILE A 815 -2.78 11.48 26.44
C ILE A 815 -4.21 11.56 26.96
N SER A 816 -4.46 12.51 27.87
CA SER A 816 -5.80 12.75 28.39
C SER A 816 -6.68 13.43 27.32
N PRO A 817 -8.01 13.41 27.45
CA PRO A 817 -8.88 14.02 26.45
C PRO A 817 -8.74 15.55 26.48
N GLU A 818 -8.43 16.12 27.65
CA GLU A 818 -8.06 17.54 27.82
C GLU A 818 -6.80 17.88 27.00
N ASP A 819 -5.76 17.04 27.03
CA ASP A 819 -4.54 17.26 26.24
C ASP A 819 -4.82 17.15 24.73
N VAL A 820 -5.61 16.15 24.31
CA VAL A 820 -6.05 16.03 22.90
C VAL A 820 -6.82 17.28 22.49
N HIS A 821 -7.73 17.74 23.33
CA HIS A 821 -8.50 18.96 23.09
C HIS A 821 -7.59 20.18 22.96
N LEU A 822 -6.63 20.38 23.87
CA LEU A 822 -5.66 21.48 23.82
C LEU A 822 -4.84 21.46 22.52
N CYS A 823 -4.38 20.29 22.07
CA CYS A 823 -3.67 20.16 20.79
C CYS A 823 -4.58 20.49 19.59
N THR A 824 -5.82 19.99 19.56
CA THR A 824 -6.76 20.32 18.47
C THR A 824 -7.17 21.80 18.47
N ASP A 825 -7.26 22.45 19.63
CA ASP A 825 -7.56 23.88 19.75
C ASP A 825 -6.37 24.73 19.32
N ALA A 826 -5.14 24.32 19.66
CA ALA A 826 -3.91 24.96 19.18
C ALA A 826 -3.81 24.96 17.64
N LEU A 827 -4.34 23.92 16.99
CA LEU A 827 -4.43 23.83 15.53
C LEU A 827 -5.65 24.57 14.94
N GLY A 828 -6.56 25.07 15.78
CA GLY A 828 -7.75 25.82 15.37
C GLY A 828 -8.86 24.94 14.81
N MET A 829 -8.97 23.68 15.23
CA MET A 829 -10.02 22.76 14.77
C MET A 829 -11.39 23.03 15.41
N MET A 830 -11.42 23.79 16.52
CA MET A 830 -12.65 24.14 17.27
C MET A 830 -13.53 22.91 17.56
N LEU A 831 -12.95 21.85 18.11
CA LEU A 831 -13.67 20.64 18.53
C LEU A 831 -13.89 20.70 20.03
N THR A 832 -15.00 20.17 20.53
CA THR A 832 -15.13 19.88 21.97
C THR A 832 -14.21 18.71 22.35
N GLU A 833 -13.97 18.52 23.65
CA GLU A 833 -13.13 17.42 24.15
C GLU A 833 -13.58 16.04 23.63
N ALA A 834 -14.88 15.75 23.67
CA ALA A 834 -15.43 14.51 23.14
C ALA A 834 -15.23 14.39 21.62
N GLU A 835 -15.50 15.46 20.86
CA GLU A 835 -15.32 15.47 19.40
C GLU A 835 -13.84 15.36 18.99
N ALA A 836 -12.92 15.93 19.77
CA ALA A 836 -11.48 15.82 19.55
C ALA A 836 -11.00 14.37 19.72
N MET A 837 -11.54 13.67 20.72
CA MET A 837 -11.27 12.24 20.91
C MET A 837 -11.81 11.39 19.77
N GLU A 838 -13.06 11.64 19.34
CA GLU A 838 -13.64 10.96 18.18
C GLU A 838 -12.81 11.20 16.91
N PHE A 839 -12.26 12.41 16.74
CA PHE A 839 -11.41 12.75 15.62
C PHE A 839 -10.10 11.95 15.63
N VAL A 840 -9.46 11.85 16.79
CA VAL A 840 -8.21 11.09 16.97
C VAL A 840 -8.42 9.59 16.76
N GLU A 841 -9.53 9.04 17.26
CA GLU A 841 -9.94 7.65 17.02
C GLU A 841 -10.15 7.41 15.52
N ASP A 842 -10.93 8.26 14.84
CA ASP A 842 -11.22 8.13 13.41
C ASP A 842 -9.96 8.36 12.54
N ALA A 843 -9.04 9.24 12.96
CA ALA A 843 -7.84 9.59 12.21
C ALA A 843 -6.79 8.47 12.12
N TRP A 844 -6.66 7.69 13.18
CA TRP A 844 -5.59 6.72 13.33
C TRP A 844 -6.06 5.32 13.72
N GLY A 845 -7.37 5.11 13.86
CA GLY A 845 -7.94 3.85 14.33
C GLY A 845 -7.56 3.53 15.78
N LEU A 846 -7.28 4.56 16.59
CA LEU A 846 -6.77 4.35 17.95
C LEU A 846 -7.88 3.91 18.88
N HIS A 847 -7.61 2.86 19.64
CA HIS A 847 -8.50 2.44 20.71
C HIS A 847 -8.42 3.41 21.89
N ILE A 848 -9.55 4.00 22.26
CA ILE A 848 -9.68 4.82 23.46
C ILE A 848 -9.90 3.88 24.65
N GLU A 849 -8.91 3.81 25.56
CA GLU A 849 -8.99 2.97 26.76
C GLU A 849 -9.38 3.83 27.97
N GLY A 850 -10.67 3.82 28.32
CA GLY A 850 -11.20 4.70 29.35
C GLY A 850 -11.22 6.16 28.87
N ASP A 851 -10.59 7.05 29.63
CA ASP A 851 -10.49 8.48 29.30
C ASP A 851 -9.11 8.84 28.71
N ALA A 852 -8.37 7.92 28.08
CA ALA A 852 -7.05 8.25 27.53
C ALA A 852 -6.78 7.59 26.19
N VAL A 853 -6.03 8.29 25.33
CA VAL A 853 -5.51 7.76 24.07
C VAL A 853 -4.09 7.23 24.29
N LEU A 854 -3.84 6.01 23.84
CA LEU A 854 -2.49 5.46 23.75
C LEU A 854 -1.92 5.76 22.38
N LEU A 855 -0.74 6.41 22.34
CA LEU A 855 -0.08 6.72 21.08
C LEU A 855 0.88 5.59 20.65
N PRO A 856 0.57 4.83 19.60
CA PRO A 856 1.41 3.70 19.16
C PRO A 856 2.71 4.16 18.49
N TRP A 857 2.78 5.42 18.06
CA TRP A 857 3.96 6.00 17.38
C TRP A 857 5.03 6.54 18.33
N LEU A 858 4.82 6.45 19.65
CA LEU A 858 5.86 6.80 20.59
C LEU A 858 7.08 5.90 20.40
N SER A 859 8.26 6.49 20.58
CA SER A 859 9.49 5.73 20.53
C SER A 859 9.43 4.59 21.55
N LEU A 860 10.05 3.45 21.23
CA LEU A 860 10.13 2.33 22.18
C LEU A 860 10.71 2.76 23.54
N VAL A 861 11.56 3.79 23.54
CA VAL A 861 12.13 4.42 24.74
C VAL A 861 11.02 5.02 25.61
N GLY A 862 10.18 5.90 25.04
CA GLY A 862 9.07 6.52 25.76
C GLY A 862 8.01 5.52 26.24
N ILE A 863 7.70 4.49 25.42
CA ILE A 863 6.79 3.41 25.83
C ILE A 863 7.35 2.68 27.06
N ILE A 864 8.62 2.29 27.05
CA ILE A 864 9.18 1.55 28.18
C ILE A 864 9.29 2.45 29.41
N GLU A 865 9.63 3.73 29.25
CA GLU A 865 9.63 4.70 30.34
C GLU A 865 8.26 4.80 31.03
N GLY A 866 7.19 4.99 30.26
CA GLY A 866 5.83 5.00 30.78
C GLY A 866 5.41 3.67 31.44
N ILE A 867 5.90 2.53 30.95
CA ILE A 867 5.69 1.22 31.59
C ILE A 867 6.39 1.16 32.95
N VAL A 868 7.68 1.54 33.02
CA VAL A 868 8.45 1.49 34.27
C VAL A 868 7.89 2.47 35.30
N GLN A 869 7.45 3.65 34.86
CA GLN A 869 6.73 4.62 35.70
C GLN A 869 5.43 4.03 36.25
N ARG A 870 4.63 3.34 35.42
CA ARG A 870 3.34 2.75 35.82
C ARG A 870 3.50 1.61 36.83
N ILE A 871 4.58 0.81 36.72
CA ILE A 871 4.82 -0.31 37.65
C ILE A 871 4.98 0.21 39.09
N GLY A 872 5.45 1.44 39.30
CA GLY A 872 5.45 2.09 40.61
C GLY A 872 6.47 1.52 41.62
N LYS A 873 7.33 0.61 41.18
CA LYS A 873 8.33 -0.09 42.01
C LYS A 873 9.48 -0.59 41.13
N PRO A 874 10.62 -0.99 41.72
CA PRO A 874 11.68 -1.64 40.95
C PRO A 874 11.15 -2.84 40.17
N ALA A 875 11.34 -2.82 38.85
CA ALA A 875 10.77 -3.75 37.88
C ALA A 875 11.88 -4.55 37.19
N THR A 876 11.73 -5.87 37.10
CA THR A 876 12.63 -6.72 36.33
C THR A 876 12.40 -6.54 34.81
N THR A 877 13.36 -6.97 34.00
CA THR A 877 13.19 -7.01 32.53
C THR A 877 11.97 -7.84 32.12
N GLU A 878 11.62 -8.86 32.92
CA GLU A 878 10.45 -9.70 32.69
C GLU A 878 9.15 -8.99 33.06
N ASP A 879 9.12 -8.24 34.17
CA ASP A 879 7.96 -7.40 34.54
C ASP A 879 7.67 -6.36 33.45
N ILE A 880 8.73 -5.71 32.94
CA ILE A 880 8.63 -4.73 31.85
C ILE A 880 8.14 -5.41 30.57
N ARG A 881 8.66 -6.61 30.24
CA ARG A 881 8.22 -7.38 29.08
C ARG A 881 6.75 -7.78 29.19
N GLN A 882 6.32 -8.24 30.36
CA GLN A 882 4.94 -8.66 30.60
C GLN A 882 4.01 -7.46 30.50
N ALA A 883 4.34 -6.33 31.12
CA ALA A 883 3.58 -5.09 31.02
C ALA A 883 3.54 -4.55 29.59
N TYR A 884 4.65 -4.65 28.85
CA TYR A 884 4.71 -4.30 27.43
C TYR A 884 3.82 -5.22 26.59
N ASN A 885 3.89 -6.53 26.79
CA ASN A 885 3.09 -7.50 26.04
C ASN A 885 1.59 -7.35 26.35
N GLN A 886 1.25 -7.06 27.60
CA GLN A 886 -0.12 -6.76 28.01
C GLN A 886 -0.60 -5.51 27.30
N LEU A 887 0.15 -4.40 27.38
CA LEU A 887 -0.16 -3.17 26.66
C LEU A 887 -0.30 -3.41 25.15
N ASN A 888 0.60 -4.21 24.56
CA ASN A 888 0.54 -4.55 23.15
C ASN A 888 -0.71 -5.37 22.81
N ALA A 889 -1.09 -6.33 23.65
CA ALA A 889 -2.31 -7.11 23.47
C ALA A 889 -3.57 -6.24 23.59
N ASP A 890 -3.58 -5.32 24.56
CA ASP A 890 -4.69 -4.38 24.80
C ASP A 890 -4.91 -3.44 23.61
N ILE A 891 -3.85 -3.11 22.85
CA ILE A 891 -3.93 -2.28 21.63
C ILE A 891 -3.96 -3.09 20.32
N GLY A 892 -4.23 -4.40 20.36
CA GLY A 892 -4.36 -5.20 19.13
C GLY A 892 -3.05 -5.61 18.45
N GLY A 893 -1.90 -5.48 19.11
CA GLY A 893 -0.62 -6.04 18.66
C GLY A 893 0.25 -5.09 17.82
N GLU A 894 -0.08 -3.79 17.79
CA GLU A 894 0.56 -2.81 16.89
C GLU A 894 1.87 -2.19 17.41
N LEU A 895 2.28 -2.45 18.66
CA LEU A 895 3.52 -1.87 19.20
C LEU A 895 4.79 -2.43 18.52
N PRO A 896 5.88 -1.63 18.43
CA PRO A 896 7.15 -2.07 17.84
C PRO A 896 7.79 -3.25 18.57
N ARG A 897 7.94 -4.42 17.92
CA ARG A 897 8.46 -5.67 18.51
C ARG A 897 9.52 -5.47 19.60
N PHE A 898 9.13 -5.71 20.84
CA PHE A 898 10.00 -5.67 21.99
C PHE A 898 10.93 -6.89 22.04
N ARG A 899 12.25 -6.64 21.97
CA ARG A 899 13.26 -7.69 22.15
C ARG A 899 13.93 -7.54 23.53
N PRO A 900 13.93 -8.56 24.40
CA PRO A 900 14.49 -8.47 25.75
C PRO A 900 15.94 -7.96 25.81
N HIS A 901 16.77 -8.29 24.81
CA HIS A 901 18.16 -7.83 24.77
C HIS A 901 18.33 -6.34 24.43
N ASN A 902 17.32 -5.70 23.83
CA ASN A 902 17.35 -4.27 23.51
C ASN A 902 16.91 -3.40 24.70
N VAL A 903 16.13 -3.96 25.64
CA VAL A 903 15.59 -3.24 26.80
C VAL A 903 16.67 -2.49 27.52
N ARG A 904 17.75 -3.18 27.87
CA ARG A 904 18.87 -2.56 28.57
C ARG A 904 19.46 -1.36 27.81
N ALA A 905 19.65 -1.48 26.50
CA ALA A 905 20.19 -0.40 25.68
C ALA A 905 19.22 0.79 25.56
N HIS A 906 17.92 0.54 25.63
CA HIS A 906 16.91 1.61 25.68
C HIS A 906 16.82 2.26 27.06
N MET A 907 16.85 1.47 28.15
CA MET A 907 16.84 1.97 29.53
C MET A 907 18.08 2.80 29.86
N GLU A 908 19.25 2.41 29.38
CA GLU A 908 20.49 3.18 29.57
C GLU A 908 20.46 4.55 28.84
N ARG A 909 19.48 4.79 27.96
CA ARG A 909 19.27 6.09 27.28
C ARG A 909 18.15 6.93 27.91
N CYS A 910 17.34 6.35 28.80
CA CYS A 910 16.28 7.08 29.49
C CYS A 910 16.87 7.84 30.66
N GLU A 911 16.76 9.17 30.65
CA GLU A 911 17.22 10.00 31.77
C GLU A 911 16.44 9.69 33.05
N ASN A 912 15.16 9.33 32.94
CA ASN A 912 14.28 9.09 34.08
C ASN A 912 14.28 7.64 34.59
N ILE A 913 15.08 6.75 34.02
CA ILE A 913 15.15 5.35 34.47
C ILE A 913 16.52 5.06 35.06
N TYR A 914 16.52 4.47 36.26
CA TYR A 914 17.71 4.14 37.01
C TYR A 914 17.89 2.62 37.14
N HIS A 915 19.14 2.16 37.07
CA HIS A 915 19.48 0.75 37.21
C HIS A 915 19.57 0.34 38.69
N TYR A 916 18.53 -0.32 39.21
CA TYR A 916 18.42 -0.68 40.63
C TYR A 916 19.11 -2.01 41.00
N GLY A 917 19.20 -2.95 40.06
CA GLY A 917 19.72 -4.31 40.29
C GLY A 917 20.01 -5.02 38.97
N HIS A 918 20.49 -6.27 38.99
CA HIS A 918 20.79 -7.00 37.75
C HIS A 918 19.52 -7.23 36.91
N GLY A 919 19.33 -6.42 35.86
CA GLY A 919 18.12 -6.44 35.04
C GLY A 919 16.89 -5.88 35.77
N ILE A 920 17.09 -5.06 36.80
CA ILE A 920 16.04 -4.39 37.58
C ILE A 920 16.17 -2.88 37.40
N TYR A 921 15.08 -2.23 37.02
CA TYR A 921 15.00 -0.82 36.67
C TYR A 921 13.95 -0.12 37.53
N VAL A 922 14.12 1.16 37.80
CA VAL A 922 13.16 1.97 38.55
C VAL A 922 13.05 3.35 37.93
N HIS A 923 11.84 3.89 37.86
CA HIS A 923 11.61 5.25 37.37
C HIS A 923 12.02 6.27 38.44
N LEU A 924 12.40 7.48 38.02
CA LEU A 924 12.80 8.61 38.86
C LEU A 924 11.78 8.88 39.98
N ASP A 925 10.49 8.91 39.63
CA ASP A 925 9.38 9.15 40.57
C ASP A 925 9.26 8.12 41.69
N HIS A 926 9.80 6.91 41.48
CA HIS A 926 9.67 5.76 42.38
C HIS A 926 11.00 5.34 42.99
N LEU A 927 12.02 6.21 42.91
CA LEU A 927 13.29 5.95 43.55
C LEU A 927 13.11 5.80 45.07
N PRO A 928 13.84 4.86 45.71
CA PRO A 928 13.76 4.68 47.17
C PRO A 928 14.33 5.87 47.95
N LEU A 929 15.04 6.76 47.26
CA LEU A 929 15.70 7.95 47.80
C LEU A 929 15.40 9.13 46.86
N PRO A 930 15.15 10.34 47.37
CA PRO A 930 15.03 11.53 46.54
C PRO A 930 16.30 11.74 45.70
N LEU A 931 16.15 12.28 44.48
CA LEU A 931 17.26 12.48 43.55
C LEU A 931 18.40 13.30 44.18
N ASP A 932 18.07 14.41 44.84
CA ASP A 932 19.03 15.27 45.54
C ASP A 932 19.88 14.50 46.57
N GLU A 933 19.30 13.48 47.22
CA GLU A 933 20.01 12.65 48.19
C GLU A 933 20.94 11.63 47.50
N LEU A 934 20.53 11.10 46.35
CA LEU A 934 21.37 10.23 45.52
C LEU A 934 22.58 10.98 44.95
N GLU A 935 22.36 12.18 44.41
CA GLU A 935 23.43 13.03 43.88
C GLU A 935 24.44 13.41 44.96
N ARG A 936 23.95 13.84 46.13
CA ARG A 936 24.81 14.09 47.31
C ARG A 936 25.63 12.86 47.70
N PHE A 937 25.04 11.67 47.63
CA PHE A 937 25.75 10.43 47.97
C PHE A 937 26.76 10.03 46.87
N ALA A 938 26.48 10.32 45.61
CA ALA A 938 27.42 10.16 44.50
C ALA A 938 28.63 11.09 44.64
N ASP A 939 28.44 12.35 45.06
CA ASP A 939 29.54 13.29 45.37
C ASP A 939 30.44 12.78 46.51
N GLU A 940 29.84 12.19 47.55
CA GLU A 940 30.59 11.57 48.64
C GLU A 940 31.39 10.36 48.15
N ALA A 941 30.79 9.51 47.31
CA ALA A 941 31.46 8.38 46.70
C ALA A 941 32.61 8.83 45.78
N LEU A 942 32.40 9.90 45.01
CA LEU A 942 33.43 10.53 44.18
C LEU A 942 34.61 11.03 45.03
N ALA A 943 34.35 11.65 46.19
CA ALA A 943 35.41 12.09 47.10
C ALA A 943 36.28 10.93 47.62
N VAL A 944 35.69 9.73 47.79
CA VAL A 944 36.44 8.50 48.08
C VAL A 944 37.21 8.04 46.85
N LEU A 945 36.57 8.05 45.67
CA LEU A 945 37.13 7.62 44.40
C LEU A 945 38.36 8.45 43.98
N ILE A 946 38.35 9.77 44.21
CA ILE A 946 39.48 10.68 43.96
C ILE A 946 40.76 10.23 44.67
N ARG A 947 40.64 9.58 45.83
CA ARG A 947 41.79 9.09 46.61
C ARG A 947 42.32 7.74 46.10
N GLN A 948 41.59 7.09 45.20
CA GLN A 948 41.91 5.76 44.70
C GLN A 948 42.65 5.88 43.37
N ARG A 949 43.79 5.19 43.25
CA ARG A 949 44.64 5.18 42.04
C ARG A 949 44.27 4.08 41.05
N ARG A 950 43.18 3.35 41.30
CA ARG A 950 42.75 2.18 40.51
C ARG A 950 41.22 2.18 40.42
N GLN A 951 40.68 1.43 39.47
CA GLN A 951 39.27 1.09 39.46
C GLN A 951 38.86 0.40 40.78
N VAL A 952 37.70 0.77 41.29
CA VAL A 952 37.16 0.28 42.56
C VAL A 952 35.79 -0.33 42.31
N SER A 953 35.47 -1.42 42.99
CA SER A 953 34.10 -1.95 42.95
C SER A 953 33.16 -1.03 43.72
N VAL A 954 31.96 -0.85 43.21
CA VAL A 954 30.94 -0.01 43.84
C VAL A 954 30.54 -0.59 45.20
N ASP A 955 30.56 -1.92 45.37
CA ASP A 955 30.41 -2.56 46.68
C ASP A 955 31.47 -2.10 47.69
N HIS A 956 32.73 -2.00 47.26
CA HIS A 956 33.81 -1.52 48.11
C HIS A 956 33.65 -0.03 48.46
N LEU A 957 33.15 0.78 47.52
CA LEU A 957 32.81 2.18 47.80
C LEU A 957 31.70 2.27 48.84
N ILE A 958 30.63 1.50 48.69
CA ILE A 958 29.53 1.42 49.65
C ILE A 958 30.06 1.02 51.04
N ASP A 959 30.88 -0.02 51.14
CA ASP A 959 31.44 -0.46 52.42
C ASP A 959 32.39 0.57 53.04
N THR A 960 33.15 1.30 52.22
CA THR A 960 34.00 2.40 52.68
C THR A 960 33.14 3.55 53.23
N LEU A 961 32.05 3.89 52.53
CA LEU A 961 31.12 4.93 52.95
C LEU A 961 30.41 4.55 54.25
N LYS A 962 30.03 3.27 54.44
CA LYS A 962 29.46 2.74 55.70
C LYS A 962 30.36 2.98 56.91
N LEU A 963 31.69 2.93 56.72
CA LEU A 963 32.64 3.16 57.81
C LEU A 963 32.73 4.64 58.21
N THR A 964 32.45 5.54 57.26
CA THR A 964 32.54 7.00 57.48
C THR A 964 31.21 7.67 57.80
N ARG A 965 30.08 7.13 57.31
CA ARG A 965 28.71 7.65 57.44
C ARG A 965 27.67 6.53 57.29
N ARG A 966 26.40 6.81 57.57
CA ARG A 966 25.29 5.89 57.32
C ARG A 966 24.95 5.89 55.82
N VAL A 967 25.10 4.75 55.15
CA VAL A 967 24.56 4.56 53.80
C VAL A 967 23.02 4.60 53.88
N PRO A 968 22.35 5.41 53.05
CA PRO A 968 20.88 5.49 53.06
C PRO A 968 20.25 4.11 52.80
N ALA A 969 19.12 3.83 53.44
CA ALA A 969 18.38 2.60 53.20
C ALA A 969 17.90 2.57 51.73
N GLY A 970 18.04 1.43 51.05
CA GLY A 970 17.65 1.30 49.64
C GLY A 970 18.75 1.62 48.61
N MET A 971 19.93 2.10 49.04
CA MET A 971 21.07 2.26 48.13
C MET A 971 21.66 0.89 47.76
N THR A 972 21.62 0.54 46.47
CA THR A 972 22.26 -0.65 45.92
C THR A 972 23.55 -0.29 45.17
N ALA A 973 24.44 -1.25 44.97
CA ALA A 973 25.65 -1.03 44.16
C ALA A 973 25.34 -0.69 42.70
N HIS A 974 24.23 -1.19 42.17
CA HIS A 974 23.78 -0.86 40.83
C HIS A 974 23.26 0.58 40.75
N LEU A 975 22.43 1.01 41.72
CA LEU A 975 21.88 2.36 41.76
C LEU A 975 23.01 3.39 41.92
N LEU A 976 23.95 3.15 42.84
CA LEU A 976 25.10 4.03 43.01
C LEU A 976 25.97 4.09 41.75
N LYS A 977 26.20 2.95 41.08
CA LYS A 977 26.95 2.93 39.82
C LYS A 977 26.27 3.81 38.77
N ASP A 978 24.96 3.70 38.65
CA ASP A 978 24.18 4.38 37.63
C ASP A 978 24.19 5.90 37.85
N VAL A 979 23.96 6.35 39.09
CA VAL A 979 24.07 7.76 39.47
C VAL A 979 25.50 8.27 39.25
N LEU A 980 26.52 7.52 39.67
CA LEU A 980 27.93 7.87 39.43
C LEU A 980 28.26 7.95 37.92
N SER A 981 27.64 7.13 37.08
CA SER A 981 27.89 7.14 35.64
C SER A 981 27.45 8.42 34.95
N ARG A 982 26.53 9.16 35.57
CA ARG A 982 26.04 10.45 35.12
C ARG A 982 26.94 11.60 35.59
N HIS A 983 27.85 11.35 36.53
CA HIS A 983 28.80 12.35 37.00
C HIS A 983 29.99 12.49 36.02
N PRO A 984 30.33 13.71 35.55
CA PRO A 984 31.35 13.91 34.50
C PRO A 984 32.76 13.42 34.87
N ASP A 985 33.10 13.42 36.17
CA ASP A 985 34.41 13.00 36.67
C ASP A 985 34.55 11.49 36.95
N VAL A 986 33.58 10.66 36.53
CA VAL A 986 33.59 9.22 36.76
C VAL A 986 33.58 8.45 35.45
N VAL A 987 34.50 7.49 35.32
CA VAL A 987 34.47 6.48 34.27
C VAL A 987 33.87 5.20 34.84
N THR A 988 32.84 4.67 34.16
CA THR A 988 32.27 3.37 34.50
C THR A 988 32.65 2.31 33.48
N PHE A 989 32.69 1.06 33.93
CA PHE A 989 33.05 -0.07 33.08
C PHE A 989 31.81 -0.90 32.77
N THR A 990 31.52 -1.10 31.48
CA THR A 990 30.35 -1.84 31.01
C THR A 990 30.38 -3.28 31.55
N ASN A 991 29.22 -3.79 32.00
CA ASN A 991 29.06 -5.16 32.54
C ASN A 991 29.85 -5.49 33.82
N THR A 992 30.42 -4.50 34.49
CA THR A 992 31.02 -4.67 35.81
C THR A 992 30.47 -3.64 36.80
N LEU A 993 30.61 -3.90 38.10
CA LEU A 993 30.35 -2.90 39.14
C LEU A 993 31.61 -2.09 39.44
N LEU A 994 32.44 -1.80 38.43
CA LEU A 994 33.67 -1.04 38.61
C LEU A 994 33.45 0.41 38.15
N VAL A 995 34.01 1.32 38.93
CA VAL A 995 34.08 2.76 38.65
C VAL A 995 35.49 3.28 38.94
N ALA A 996 35.89 4.34 38.26
CA ALA A 996 37.17 5.01 38.47
C ALA A 996 36.99 6.53 38.33
N HIS A 997 37.76 7.30 39.09
CA HIS A 997 37.79 8.75 38.93
C HIS A 997 38.62 9.06 37.68
N THR A 998 38.06 9.89 36.79
CA THR A 998 38.60 10.13 35.45
C THR A 998 40.11 10.51 35.52
N PRO A 999 40.53 11.55 36.27
CA PRO A 999 41.94 11.92 36.44
C PRO A 999 42.88 10.87 37.06
N THR A 1000 42.40 9.94 37.88
CA THR A 1000 43.27 8.92 38.49
C THR A 1000 43.35 7.64 37.67
N CYS A 1001 42.41 7.43 36.75
CA CYS A 1001 42.57 6.45 35.67
C CYS A 1001 43.60 6.93 34.62
N ASP A 1002 43.85 8.24 34.55
CA ASP A 1002 44.80 8.87 33.62
C ASP A 1002 46.29 8.58 33.91
N ASP A 1003 46.65 7.99 35.06
CA ASP A 1003 48.01 7.44 35.28
C ASP A 1003 48.27 6.17 34.43
N ILE A 1004 47.24 5.60 33.80
CA ILE A 1004 47.33 4.74 32.61
C ILE A 1004 46.82 5.54 31.40
N GLY A 1005 47.40 6.73 31.19
CA GLY A 1005 47.00 7.79 30.23
C GLY A 1005 47.05 7.43 28.74
N THR A 1006 46.88 6.16 28.44
CA THR A 1006 46.46 5.64 27.16
C THR A 1006 45.00 5.24 27.32
N SER A 1007 44.11 6.02 26.72
CA SER A 1007 42.71 5.66 26.51
C SER A 1007 42.61 4.25 25.91
N MET A 1008 41.43 3.62 25.96
CA MET A 1008 41.24 2.35 25.24
C MET A 1008 41.66 2.47 23.76
N LEU A 1009 41.44 3.64 23.16
CA LEU A 1009 41.86 3.94 21.79
C LEU A 1009 43.38 3.98 21.64
N ASP A 1010 44.10 4.58 22.58
CA ASP A 1010 45.58 4.61 22.56
C ASP A 1010 46.17 3.20 22.74
N ARG A 1011 45.53 2.37 23.55
CA ARG A 1011 45.93 0.96 23.72
C ARG A 1011 45.65 0.15 22.46
N LEU A 1012 44.50 0.36 21.83
CA LEU A 1012 44.16 -0.25 20.55
C LEU A 1012 45.12 0.21 19.45
N SER A 1013 45.47 1.50 19.41
CA SER A 1013 46.46 2.09 18.51
C SER A 1013 47.82 1.43 18.72
N THR A 1014 48.32 1.38 19.96
CA THR A 1014 49.61 0.74 20.30
C THR A 1014 49.62 -0.74 19.93
N ALA A 1015 48.55 -1.47 20.25
CA ALA A 1015 48.43 -2.89 19.93
C ALA A 1015 48.41 -3.10 18.41
N LEU A 1016 47.63 -2.32 17.67
CA LEU A 1016 47.53 -2.41 16.21
C LEU A 1016 48.82 -1.98 15.52
N ALA A 1017 49.51 -0.95 16.01
CA ALA A 1017 50.79 -0.46 15.50
C ALA A 1017 51.94 -1.47 15.67
N SER A 1018 51.79 -2.44 16.57
CA SER A 1018 52.76 -3.54 16.74
C SER A 1018 52.71 -4.58 15.61
N HIS A 1019 51.67 -4.58 14.78
CA HIS A 1019 51.50 -5.51 13.66
C HIS A 1019 51.86 -4.88 12.32
N THR A 1020 52.68 -5.57 11.52
CA THR A 1020 53.02 -5.15 10.14
C THR A 1020 52.06 -5.72 9.09
N THR A 1021 51.24 -6.70 9.46
CA THR A 1021 50.24 -7.34 8.60
C THR A 1021 48.84 -7.17 9.17
N PRO A 1022 47.78 -7.19 8.35
CA PRO A 1022 46.41 -7.01 8.84
C PRO A 1022 45.99 -8.10 9.83
N VAL A 1023 45.54 -7.69 11.02
CA VAL A 1023 45.15 -8.59 12.12
C VAL A 1023 43.67 -8.51 12.42
N ASN A 1024 43.11 -9.56 13.04
CA ASN A 1024 41.73 -9.56 13.50
C ASN A 1024 41.62 -9.17 14.99
N ALA A 1025 40.40 -8.86 15.44
CA ALA A 1025 40.14 -8.46 16.83
C ALA A 1025 40.57 -9.50 17.88
N ARG A 1026 40.62 -10.80 17.54
CA ARG A 1026 41.11 -11.84 18.46
C ARG A 1026 42.62 -11.74 18.69
N GLN A 1027 43.38 -11.39 17.65
CA GLN A 1027 44.82 -11.18 17.78
C GLN A 1027 45.11 -9.95 18.64
N ILE A 1028 44.43 -8.83 18.35
CA ILE A 1028 44.57 -7.58 19.12
C ILE A 1028 44.19 -7.79 20.60
N ALA A 1029 43.13 -8.54 20.88
CA ALA A 1029 42.75 -8.88 22.25
C ALA A 1029 43.84 -9.64 23.03
N ARG A 1030 44.62 -10.49 22.35
CA ARG A 1030 45.74 -11.22 22.98
C ARG A 1030 46.87 -10.26 23.36
N ASP A 1031 47.12 -9.23 22.56
CA ASP A 1031 48.16 -8.23 22.85
C ASP A 1031 47.73 -7.29 23.99
N LEU A 1032 46.42 -7.08 24.14
CA LEU A 1032 45.82 -6.32 25.24
C LEU A 1032 45.72 -7.12 26.57
N SER A 1033 46.32 -8.31 26.66
CA SER A 1033 46.23 -9.34 27.73
C SER A 1033 46.13 -8.90 29.20
N ARG A 1034 46.51 -7.66 29.54
CA ARG A 1034 46.28 -7.07 30.86
C ARG A 1034 44.81 -6.73 31.15
N PHE A 1035 43.96 -6.71 30.13
CA PHE A 1035 42.55 -6.34 30.22
C PHE A 1035 41.68 -7.32 29.42
N SER A 1036 40.55 -7.72 29.99
CA SER A 1036 39.58 -8.58 29.32
C SER A 1036 38.63 -7.72 28.47
N TYR A 1037 38.90 -7.61 27.17
CA TYR A 1037 38.02 -6.91 26.23
C TYR A 1037 37.24 -7.92 25.38
N ALA A 1038 35.94 -7.66 25.17
CA ALA A 1038 35.13 -8.44 24.23
C ALA A 1038 35.59 -8.17 22.79
N PHE A 1039 35.72 -9.23 21.96
CA PHE A 1039 36.16 -9.12 20.56
C PHE A 1039 35.26 -8.20 19.72
N THR A 1040 33.96 -8.19 20.02
CA THR A 1040 32.97 -7.30 19.38
C THR A 1040 33.25 -5.84 19.71
N GLY A 1041 33.54 -5.52 20.97
CA GLY A 1041 33.91 -4.18 21.40
C GLY A 1041 35.20 -3.67 20.75
N ILE A 1042 36.23 -4.53 20.65
CA ILE A 1042 37.46 -4.19 19.91
C ILE A 1042 37.15 -3.87 18.45
N SER A 1043 36.39 -4.73 17.77
CA SER A 1043 36.07 -4.56 16.35
C SER A 1043 35.28 -3.28 16.09
N GLN A 1044 34.30 -2.95 16.95
CA GLN A 1044 33.48 -1.75 16.82
C GLN A 1044 34.29 -0.47 17.04
N ASN A 1045 35.20 -0.45 18.03
CA ASN A 1045 36.07 0.70 18.25
C ASN A 1045 37.03 0.89 17.08
N LEU A 1046 37.72 -0.17 16.64
CA LEU A 1046 38.66 -0.10 15.52
C LEU A 1046 38.02 0.29 14.19
N ALA A 1047 36.74 -0.02 13.98
CA ALA A 1047 36.02 0.39 12.77
C ALA A 1047 35.69 1.89 12.73
N LYS A 1048 35.82 2.60 13.86
CA LYS A 1048 35.50 4.03 14.01
C LYS A 1048 36.72 4.93 14.21
N CYS A 1049 37.92 4.36 14.34
CA CYS A 1049 39.12 5.13 14.68
C CYS A 1049 39.94 5.52 13.45
N ASP A 1050 40.37 6.77 13.38
CA ASP A 1050 41.13 7.31 12.25
C ASP A 1050 42.52 6.65 12.08
N PHE A 1051 43.12 6.15 13.16
CA PHE A 1051 44.40 5.42 13.10
C PHE A 1051 44.25 3.98 12.56
N SER A 1052 43.03 3.49 12.35
CA SER A 1052 42.73 2.10 12.00
C SER A 1052 42.10 2.01 10.61
N LEU A 1053 42.73 1.22 9.75
CA LEU A 1053 42.23 0.89 8.41
C LEU A 1053 41.46 -0.44 8.47
N SER A 1054 40.13 -0.38 8.33
CA SER A 1054 39.27 -1.56 8.25
C SER A 1054 39.30 -2.14 6.84
N MET A 1055 39.85 -3.34 6.67
CA MET A 1055 40.03 -4.00 5.37
C MET A 1055 38.93 -5.01 5.03
N GLY A 1056 37.81 -4.93 5.74
CA GLY A 1056 36.70 -5.88 5.68
C GLY A 1056 37.02 -7.23 6.32
N LYS A 1057 35.98 -8.07 6.47
CA LYS A 1057 36.07 -9.41 7.12
C LYS A 1057 36.71 -9.37 8.53
N GLY A 1058 36.54 -8.27 9.25
CA GLY A 1058 37.08 -8.08 10.61
C GLY A 1058 38.60 -8.00 10.70
N ARG A 1059 39.29 -7.59 9.62
CA ARG A 1059 40.73 -7.34 9.60
C ARG A 1059 41.03 -5.85 9.66
N PHE A 1060 42.01 -5.49 10.46
CA PHE A 1060 42.42 -4.11 10.73
C PHE A 1060 43.92 -3.96 10.52
N LEU A 1061 44.36 -2.79 10.08
CA LEU A 1061 45.76 -2.42 9.97
C LEU A 1061 45.94 -0.99 10.50
N HIS A 1062 47.03 -0.71 11.22
CA HIS A 1062 47.33 0.65 11.63
C HIS A 1062 47.69 1.51 10.41
N VAL A 1063 47.21 2.76 10.35
CA VAL A 1063 47.46 3.64 9.19
C VAL A 1063 48.95 3.82 8.91
N GLU A 1064 49.78 3.98 9.95
CA GLU A 1064 51.26 4.08 9.81
C GLU A 1064 51.92 2.81 9.24
N ARG A 1065 51.21 1.68 9.20
CA ARG A 1065 51.68 0.39 8.67
C ARG A 1065 51.19 0.13 7.25
N CYS A 1066 50.39 1.04 6.67
CA CYS A 1066 49.96 0.93 5.27
C CYS A 1066 51.14 1.07 4.28
N GLY A 1067 52.28 1.64 4.71
CA GLY A 1067 53.49 1.79 3.91
C GLY A 1067 53.48 2.96 2.94
N LEU A 1068 52.53 3.88 3.11
CA LEU A 1068 52.43 5.14 2.39
C LEU A 1068 52.66 6.30 3.36
N THR A 1069 53.27 7.39 2.90
CA THR A 1069 53.30 8.66 3.64
C THR A 1069 51.92 9.33 3.59
N ARG A 1070 51.69 10.35 4.42
CA ARG A 1070 50.43 11.12 4.38
C ARG A 1070 50.22 11.80 3.03
N ASP A 1071 51.27 12.43 2.50
CA ASP A 1071 51.25 13.07 1.18
C ASP A 1071 50.94 12.04 0.07
N GLU A 1072 51.50 10.82 0.15
CA GLU A 1072 51.19 9.73 -0.80
C GLU A 1072 49.74 9.25 -0.68
N ILE A 1073 49.15 9.26 0.52
CA ILE A 1073 47.73 8.92 0.72
C ILE A 1073 46.85 10.02 0.11
N ASP A 1074 47.13 11.28 0.41
CA ASP A 1074 46.31 12.41 -0.06
C ASP A 1074 46.37 12.53 -1.60
N GLU A 1075 47.54 12.35 -2.21
CA GLU A 1075 47.70 12.30 -3.68
C GLU A 1075 46.91 11.13 -4.27
N LEU A 1076 47.03 9.94 -3.69
CA LEU A 1076 46.31 8.74 -4.16
C LEU A 1076 44.79 8.88 -4.03
N MET A 1077 44.28 9.47 -2.94
CA MET A 1077 42.85 9.71 -2.77
C MET A 1077 42.32 10.77 -3.73
N THR A 1078 43.12 11.80 -4.04
CA THR A 1078 42.77 12.81 -5.04
C THR A 1078 42.65 12.18 -6.43
N GLN A 1079 43.64 11.38 -6.83
CA GLN A 1079 43.56 10.64 -8.09
C GLN A 1079 42.37 9.67 -8.14
N LEU A 1080 42.02 9.05 -7.01
CA LEU A 1080 40.86 8.16 -6.93
C LEU A 1080 39.54 8.92 -7.09
N VAL A 1081 39.41 10.12 -6.51
CA VAL A 1081 38.26 11.00 -6.71
C VAL A 1081 38.15 11.40 -8.19
N ASP A 1082 39.26 11.80 -8.81
CA ASP A 1082 39.29 12.19 -10.23
C ASP A 1082 38.92 11.03 -11.17
N LEU A 1083 39.24 9.79 -10.75
CA LEU A 1083 38.91 8.57 -11.50
C LEU A 1083 37.44 8.14 -11.33
N THR A 1084 36.74 8.62 -10.29
CA THR A 1084 35.32 8.34 -10.04
C THR A 1084 34.48 9.60 -10.28
N PRO A 1085 34.13 9.94 -11.54
CA PRO A 1085 33.25 11.09 -11.81
C PRO A 1085 31.91 10.95 -11.08
N ASP A 1086 31.20 12.07 -10.90
CA ASP A 1086 29.87 12.08 -10.29
C ASP A 1086 29.00 11.00 -10.97
N ASP A 1087 28.49 10.07 -10.17
CA ASP A 1087 27.69 8.88 -10.52
C ASP A 1087 28.45 7.59 -10.91
N ALA A 1088 29.77 7.62 -11.09
CA ALA A 1088 30.52 6.40 -11.41
C ALA A 1088 30.84 5.53 -10.18
N LEU A 1089 30.71 4.22 -10.38
CA LEU A 1089 31.10 3.18 -9.43
C LEU A 1089 32.35 2.47 -9.95
N LEU A 1090 33.37 2.36 -9.11
CA LEU A 1090 34.60 1.67 -9.46
C LEU A 1090 35.04 0.76 -8.30
N SER A 1091 35.49 -0.45 -8.59
CA SER A 1091 36.15 -1.24 -7.54
C SER A 1091 37.56 -0.75 -7.31
N CYS A 1092 38.04 -0.87 -6.08
CA CYS A 1092 39.44 -0.60 -5.76
C CYS A 1092 40.42 -1.51 -6.50
N THR A 1093 39.98 -2.65 -7.04
CA THR A 1093 40.81 -3.50 -7.89
C THR A 1093 41.01 -2.84 -9.25
N ALA A 1094 39.92 -2.46 -9.92
CA ALA A 1094 39.96 -1.78 -11.22
C ALA A 1094 40.62 -0.39 -11.09
N ALA A 1095 40.31 0.36 -10.04
CA ALA A 1095 40.94 1.64 -9.77
C ALA A 1095 42.46 1.49 -9.64
N LEU A 1096 42.94 0.48 -8.91
CA LEU A 1096 44.37 0.30 -8.69
C LEU A 1096 45.14 -0.10 -9.98
N GLU A 1097 44.47 -0.66 -10.99
CA GLU A 1097 45.05 -0.92 -12.30
C GLU A 1097 45.27 0.36 -13.12
N VAL A 1098 44.44 1.39 -12.90
CA VAL A 1098 44.46 2.65 -13.66
C VAL A 1098 45.20 3.78 -12.92
N LEU A 1099 45.13 3.81 -11.59
CA LEU A 1099 45.79 4.82 -10.76
C LEU A 1099 47.31 4.75 -10.94
N ASP A 1100 47.97 5.88 -11.17
CA ASP A 1100 49.41 5.94 -11.45
C ASP A 1100 50.23 6.48 -10.27
N GLY A 1101 51.56 6.36 -10.38
CA GLY A 1101 52.49 6.92 -9.41
C GLY A 1101 52.96 5.96 -8.31
N PRO A 1102 53.91 6.41 -7.47
CA PRO A 1102 54.65 5.55 -6.54
C PRO A 1102 53.76 4.93 -5.45
N ALA A 1103 52.70 5.64 -5.01
CA ALA A 1103 51.76 5.14 -4.01
C ALA A 1103 50.93 3.96 -4.57
N ALA A 1104 50.40 4.10 -5.78
CA ALA A 1104 49.66 3.05 -6.46
C ALA A 1104 50.55 1.81 -6.72
N GLU A 1105 51.78 2.01 -7.18
CA GLU A 1105 52.76 0.92 -7.37
C GLU A 1105 53.06 0.15 -6.08
N LYS A 1106 53.25 0.87 -4.96
CA LYS A 1106 53.45 0.25 -3.63
C LYS A 1106 52.25 -0.58 -3.20
N LEU A 1107 51.02 -0.11 -3.46
CA LEU A 1107 49.82 -0.86 -3.15
C LEU A 1107 49.67 -2.08 -4.07
N ARG A 1108 49.89 -1.95 -5.39
CA ARG A 1108 49.86 -3.07 -6.35
C ARG A 1108 50.83 -4.20 -5.98
N ALA A 1109 52.00 -3.85 -5.47
CA ALA A 1109 53.00 -4.83 -5.02
C ALA A 1109 52.57 -5.63 -3.77
N ARG A 1110 51.49 -5.23 -3.07
CA ARG A 1110 50.99 -5.91 -1.87
C ARG A 1110 49.85 -6.86 -2.20
N GLN A 1111 49.83 -8.01 -1.54
CA GLN A 1111 48.78 -9.05 -1.67
C GLN A 1111 47.34 -8.56 -1.38
N ASN A 1112 47.17 -7.43 -0.68
CA ASN A 1112 45.87 -6.86 -0.35
C ASN A 1112 45.83 -5.35 -0.68
N GLY A 1113 46.49 -4.94 -1.76
CA GLY A 1113 46.56 -3.55 -2.20
C GLY A 1113 45.19 -2.91 -2.43
N ASP A 1114 44.30 -3.63 -3.12
CA ASP A 1114 42.89 -3.31 -3.35
C ASP A 1114 42.12 -3.02 -2.04
N ARG A 1115 42.27 -3.87 -1.03
CA ARG A 1115 41.62 -3.71 0.28
C ARG A 1115 42.20 -2.57 1.10
N LEU A 1116 43.48 -2.28 0.92
CA LEU A 1116 44.11 -1.12 1.56
C LEU A 1116 43.61 0.16 0.92
N LEU A 1117 43.54 0.22 -0.41
CA LEU A 1117 42.94 1.34 -1.14
C LEU A 1117 41.48 1.57 -0.68
N TRP A 1118 40.70 0.50 -0.59
CA TRP A 1118 39.32 0.56 -0.09
C TRP A 1118 39.22 1.07 1.36
N ALA A 1119 40.12 0.61 2.24
CA ALA A 1119 40.15 1.04 3.63
C ALA A 1119 40.57 2.51 3.79
N LEU A 1120 41.45 3.00 2.91
CA LEU A 1120 41.86 4.41 2.85
C LEU A 1120 40.70 5.28 2.34
N ALA A 1121 40.04 4.87 1.25
CA ALA A 1121 38.90 5.59 0.67
C ALA A 1121 37.76 5.78 1.67
N ARG A 1122 37.50 4.79 2.53
CA ARG A 1122 36.48 4.87 3.59
C ARG A 1122 36.72 5.99 4.61
N ASN A 1123 37.97 6.40 4.80
CA ASN A 1123 38.34 7.46 5.73
C ASN A 1123 38.45 8.83 5.04
N PHE A 1124 38.12 8.92 3.74
CA PHE A 1124 38.22 10.14 2.95
C PHE A 1124 36.81 10.69 2.68
N SER A 1125 36.51 11.90 3.16
CA SER A 1125 35.13 12.42 3.18
C SER A 1125 34.48 12.59 1.80
N SER A 1126 35.27 12.76 0.74
CA SER A 1126 34.76 12.89 -0.63
C SER A 1126 34.41 11.54 -1.28
N LEU A 1127 34.77 10.42 -0.65
CA LEU A 1127 34.54 9.08 -1.17
C LEU A 1127 33.61 8.31 -0.25
N VAL A 1128 32.72 7.54 -0.85
CA VAL A 1128 31.94 6.51 -0.19
C VAL A 1128 32.56 5.16 -0.56
N ALA A 1129 32.72 4.27 0.42
CA ALA A 1129 33.27 2.94 0.23
C ALA A 1129 32.25 1.87 0.68
N GLY A 1130 31.92 0.94 -0.21
CA GLY A 1130 30.83 -0.03 -0.05
C GLY A 1130 31.26 -1.49 -0.11
N SER A 1131 30.28 -2.40 -0.09
CA SER A 1131 30.53 -3.84 -0.24
C SER A 1131 31.19 -4.17 -1.59
N GLY A 1132 31.99 -5.24 -1.63
CA GLY A 1132 32.65 -5.70 -2.85
C GLY A 1132 33.86 -4.88 -3.29
N LEU A 1133 34.41 -4.06 -2.40
CA LEU A 1133 35.50 -3.12 -2.66
C LEU A 1133 35.11 -1.98 -3.62
N LEU A 1134 33.82 -1.69 -3.73
CA LEU A 1134 33.33 -0.56 -4.52
C LEU A 1134 33.61 0.77 -3.80
N VAL A 1135 33.91 1.78 -4.59
CA VAL A 1135 34.05 3.19 -4.20
C VAL A 1135 33.32 4.10 -5.19
N SER A 1136 32.83 5.24 -4.71
CA SER A 1136 32.18 6.29 -5.50
C SER A 1136 32.32 7.65 -4.82
N HIS A 1137 32.02 8.73 -5.53
CA HIS A 1137 32.01 10.08 -4.99
C HIS A 1137 30.78 10.32 -4.08
N HIS A 1138 30.92 11.16 -3.04
CA HIS A 1138 29.96 11.24 -1.91
C HIS A 1138 28.52 11.64 -2.28
N ASN A 1139 28.31 12.31 -3.42
CA ASN A 1139 27.00 12.85 -3.81
C ASN A 1139 26.02 11.82 -4.40
N VAL A 1140 26.47 10.61 -4.73
CA VAL A 1140 25.69 9.67 -5.57
C VAL A 1140 24.65 8.88 -4.76
N THR A 1141 24.89 8.66 -3.47
CA THR A 1141 24.06 7.76 -2.68
C THR A 1141 23.41 8.49 -1.51
N GLU A 1142 22.12 8.79 -1.64
CA GLU A 1142 21.19 9.25 -0.58
C GLU A 1142 21.10 8.23 0.58
N GLY A 1143 22.22 7.97 1.28
CA GLY A 1143 22.34 6.93 2.31
C GLY A 1143 22.29 5.48 1.80
N ARG A 1144 22.27 5.25 0.48
CA ARG A 1144 22.18 3.89 -0.11
C ARG A 1144 23.53 3.19 -0.16
N SER A 1145 23.51 1.85 -0.11
CA SER A 1145 24.72 1.03 -0.30
C SER A 1145 25.20 1.12 -1.75
N LEU A 1146 26.49 1.33 -2.01
CA LEU A 1146 27.04 1.36 -3.38
C LEU A 1146 26.71 0.11 -4.20
N LEU A 1147 26.61 -1.06 -3.55
CA LEU A 1147 26.24 -2.30 -4.23
C LEU A 1147 24.79 -2.28 -4.70
N TYR A 1148 23.90 -1.52 -4.05
CA TYR A 1148 22.54 -1.33 -4.53
C TYR A 1148 22.56 -0.59 -5.86
N SER A 1149 23.22 0.56 -5.91
CA SER A 1149 23.34 1.37 -7.12
C SER A 1149 23.96 0.56 -8.26
N ALA A 1150 25.08 -0.14 -7.99
CA ALA A 1150 25.72 -1.00 -9.00
C ALA A 1150 24.77 -2.06 -9.57
N ILE A 1151 23.97 -2.71 -8.72
CA ILE A 1151 23.00 -3.73 -9.18
C ILE A 1151 21.89 -3.09 -10.03
N LEU A 1152 21.41 -1.90 -9.64
CA LEU A 1152 20.42 -1.17 -10.42
C LEU A 1152 20.99 -0.72 -11.77
N ASP A 1153 22.23 -0.26 -11.83
CA ASP A 1153 22.92 0.11 -13.08
C ASP A 1153 23.11 -1.12 -13.98
N ALA A 1154 23.51 -2.25 -13.38
CA ALA A 1154 23.63 -3.52 -14.09
C ALA A 1154 22.28 -3.99 -14.65
N LEU A 1155 21.19 -3.86 -13.90
CA LEU A 1155 19.86 -4.19 -14.39
C LEU A 1155 19.32 -3.16 -15.40
N SER A 1156 19.76 -1.90 -15.32
CA SER A 1156 19.45 -0.88 -16.33
C SER A 1156 20.09 -1.23 -17.67
N ALA A 1157 21.35 -1.70 -17.65
CA ALA A 1157 22.10 -2.09 -18.84
C ALA A 1157 21.71 -3.47 -19.39
N LEU A 1158 21.44 -4.44 -18.51
CA LEU A 1158 21.10 -5.80 -18.91
C LEU A 1158 19.60 -6.02 -19.12
N TYR A 1159 18.77 -5.05 -18.71
CA TYR A 1159 17.31 -5.07 -18.68
C TYR A 1159 16.73 -6.17 -17.76
N VAL A 1160 16.92 -7.43 -18.15
CA VAL A 1160 16.57 -8.63 -17.40
C VAL A 1160 17.80 -9.51 -17.26
N ALA A 1161 18.15 -9.91 -16.03
CA ALA A 1161 19.37 -10.67 -15.80
C ALA A 1161 19.25 -11.65 -14.62
N TYR A 1162 19.94 -12.79 -14.73
CA TYR A 1162 20.17 -13.67 -13.59
C TYR A 1162 21.25 -13.08 -12.65
N PRO A 1163 21.27 -13.44 -11.36
CA PRO A 1163 22.32 -13.00 -10.43
C PRO A 1163 23.74 -13.32 -10.90
N ARG A 1164 23.94 -14.41 -11.64
CA ARG A 1164 25.24 -14.76 -12.25
C ARG A 1164 25.67 -13.79 -13.35
N GLU A 1165 24.73 -13.28 -14.14
CA GLU A 1165 24.98 -12.30 -15.20
C GLU A 1165 25.23 -10.93 -14.61
N ILE A 1166 24.46 -10.54 -13.59
CA ILE A 1166 24.71 -9.32 -12.80
C ILE A 1166 26.11 -9.39 -12.16
N THR A 1167 26.49 -10.55 -11.60
CA THR A 1167 27.84 -10.74 -11.04
C THR A 1167 28.93 -10.60 -12.12
N ALA A 1168 28.70 -11.15 -13.31
CA ALA A 1168 29.65 -11.06 -14.43
C ALA A 1168 29.77 -9.62 -14.91
N TYR A 1169 28.65 -8.94 -15.19
CA TYR A 1169 28.62 -7.53 -15.56
C TYR A 1169 29.32 -6.65 -14.53
N LEU A 1170 29.01 -6.81 -13.23
CA LEU A 1170 29.68 -6.03 -12.20
C LEU A 1170 31.18 -6.34 -12.09
N ARG A 1171 31.60 -7.57 -12.38
CA ARG A 1171 33.02 -7.92 -12.40
C ARG A 1171 33.72 -7.28 -13.59
N ASP A 1172 33.09 -7.29 -14.75
CA ASP A 1172 33.71 -6.88 -16.01
C ASP A 1172 33.68 -5.34 -16.15
N GLU A 1173 32.57 -4.69 -15.80
CA GLU A 1173 32.40 -3.24 -15.95
C GLU A 1173 32.94 -2.44 -14.76
N VAL A 1174 32.68 -2.88 -13.53
CA VAL A 1174 33.09 -2.14 -12.32
C VAL A 1174 34.17 -2.84 -11.51
N GLY A 1175 34.70 -3.99 -11.96
CA GLY A 1175 35.76 -4.71 -11.26
C GLY A 1175 35.33 -5.38 -9.95
N PHE A 1176 34.04 -5.66 -9.74
CA PHE A 1176 33.49 -6.14 -8.46
C PHE A 1176 34.15 -7.44 -7.96
N GLY A 1177 34.79 -7.36 -6.78
CA GLY A 1177 35.49 -8.48 -6.14
C GLY A 1177 34.68 -9.23 -5.07
N GLY A 1178 33.38 -8.97 -4.96
CA GLY A 1178 32.50 -9.60 -3.98
C GLY A 1178 32.05 -11.03 -4.35
N THR A 1179 31.30 -11.67 -3.46
CA THR A 1179 30.75 -13.01 -3.68
C THR A 1179 29.33 -12.92 -4.25
N SER A 1180 28.88 -13.89 -5.04
CA SER A 1180 27.48 -13.95 -5.52
C SER A 1180 26.46 -13.92 -4.38
N GLY A 1181 26.82 -14.41 -3.19
CA GLY A 1181 25.97 -14.31 -1.99
C GLY A 1181 25.61 -12.87 -1.58
N SER A 1182 26.54 -11.91 -1.71
CA SER A 1182 26.23 -10.50 -1.40
C SER A 1182 25.30 -9.88 -2.44
N ILE A 1183 25.42 -10.29 -3.70
CA ILE A 1183 24.51 -9.86 -4.78
C ILE A 1183 23.11 -10.41 -4.52
N ASN A 1184 22.97 -11.71 -4.22
CA ASN A 1184 21.68 -12.32 -3.90
C ASN A 1184 21.02 -11.67 -2.68
N THR A 1185 21.79 -11.45 -1.59
CA THR A 1185 21.24 -10.76 -0.41
C THR A 1185 20.78 -9.34 -0.74
N THR A 1186 21.51 -8.61 -1.59
CA THR A 1186 21.09 -7.27 -2.01
C THR A 1186 19.89 -7.29 -2.95
N LEU A 1187 19.81 -8.23 -3.89
CA LEU A 1187 18.66 -8.39 -4.80
C LEU A 1187 17.38 -8.72 -4.04
N ILE A 1188 17.45 -9.57 -3.01
CA ILE A 1188 16.31 -9.86 -2.12
C ILE A 1188 15.83 -8.57 -1.45
N LYS A 1189 16.75 -7.77 -0.90
CA LYS A 1189 16.35 -6.50 -0.26
C LYS A 1189 15.78 -5.49 -1.25
N LEU A 1190 16.39 -5.34 -2.43
CA LEU A 1190 15.88 -4.47 -3.49
C LEU A 1190 14.48 -4.89 -3.94
N ARG A 1191 14.20 -6.20 -3.95
CA ARG A 1191 12.87 -6.76 -4.25
C ARG A 1191 11.89 -6.44 -3.14
N ASP A 1192 12.27 -6.66 -1.89
CA ASP A 1192 11.42 -6.37 -0.73
C ASP A 1192 11.14 -4.86 -0.60
N GLU A 1193 12.02 -4.00 -1.12
CA GLU A 1193 11.86 -2.54 -1.26
C GLU A 1193 11.08 -2.14 -2.54
N GLY A 1194 10.66 -3.09 -3.37
CA GLY A 1194 9.90 -2.85 -4.60
C GLY A 1194 10.69 -2.17 -5.73
N ARG A 1195 12.02 -2.14 -5.67
CA ARG A 1195 12.90 -1.48 -6.67
C ARG A 1195 13.31 -2.41 -7.81
N VAL A 1196 13.27 -3.72 -7.57
CA VAL A 1196 13.45 -4.75 -8.61
C VAL A 1196 12.32 -5.76 -8.51
N ILE A 1197 11.93 -6.30 -9.65
CA ILE A 1197 10.97 -7.39 -9.76
C ILE A 1197 11.75 -8.69 -9.91
N ALA A 1198 11.42 -9.68 -9.08
CA ALA A 1198 11.90 -11.04 -9.28
C ALA A 1198 10.96 -11.75 -10.25
N LEU A 1199 11.51 -12.16 -11.39
CA LEU A 1199 10.85 -13.04 -12.34
C LEU A 1199 11.10 -14.50 -11.93
N PRO A 1200 10.28 -15.45 -12.41
CA PRO A 1200 10.55 -16.87 -12.25
C PRO A 1200 11.94 -17.27 -12.76
N ASN A 1201 12.47 -18.41 -12.30
CA ASN A 1201 13.87 -18.82 -12.49
C ASN A 1201 14.91 -17.91 -11.83
N ALA A 1202 14.51 -17.06 -10.88
CA ALA A 1202 15.39 -16.12 -10.19
C ALA A 1202 16.08 -15.11 -11.14
N ALA A 1203 15.43 -14.74 -12.24
CA ALA A 1203 15.81 -13.56 -13.01
C ALA A 1203 15.28 -12.29 -12.34
N TYR A 1204 15.95 -11.16 -12.54
CA TYR A 1204 15.56 -9.88 -11.97
C TYR A 1204 15.48 -8.81 -13.07
N THR A 1205 14.56 -7.86 -12.91
CA THR A 1205 14.40 -6.67 -13.75
C THR A 1205 14.13 -5.46 -12.86
N LEU A 1206 14.41 -4.25 -13.35
CA LEU A 1206 14.05 -3.03 -12.62
C LEU A 1206 12.53 -2.90 -12.50
N THR A 1207 12.06 -2.38 -11.36
CA THR A 1207 10.72 -1.79 -11.26
C THR A 1207 10.82 -0.38 -11.81
N PRO A 1208 10.23 -0.03 -12.96
CA PRO A 1208 10.28 1.34 -13.42
C PRO A 1208 9.29 2.18 -12.64
N ASP A 1209 9.62 3.46 -12.46
CA ASP A 1209 8.71 4.44 -11.88
C ASP A 1209 7.45 4.66 -12.77
N ILE A 1210 7.43 4.09 -13.98
CA ILE A 1210 6.26 3.95 -14.87
C ILE A 1210 6.35 2.60 -15.60
N PHE A 1211 5.45 1.66 -15.30
CA PHE A 1211 5.44 0.30 -15.88
C PHE A 1211 5.43 0.26 -17.42
N ASP A 1212 5.02 1.34 -18.09
CA ASP A 1212 4.83 1.42 -19.55
C ASP A 1212 6.10 1.15 -20.39
N ALA A 1213 7.31 1.35 -19.85
CA ALA A 1213 8.55 1.15 -20.58
C ALA A 1213 9.15 -0.27 -20.44
N LEU A 1214 8.55 -1.15 -19.63
CA LEU A 1214 9.07 -2.52 -19.44
C LEU A 1214 9.02 -3.38 -20.69
N PRO A 1215 7.92 -3.43 -21.47
CA PRO A 1215 7.83 -4.29 -22.64
C PRO A 1215 8.92 -3.99 -23.67
N GLU A 1216 9.20 -2.71 -23.93
CA GLU A 1216 10.25 -2.28 -24.84
C GLU A 1216 11.63 -2.75 -24.37
N ARG A 1217 11.94 -2.63 -23.08
CA ARG A 1217 13.21 -3.09 -22.50
C ARG A 1217 13.35 -4.62 -22.50
N TRP A 1218 12.25 -5.33 -22.30
CA TRP A 1218 12.21 -6.79 -22.35
C TRP A 1218 12.43 -7.33 -23.78
N ALA A 1219 12.11 -6.54 -24.81
CA ALA A 1219 12.31 -6.89 -26.21
C ALA A 1219 13.79 -7.04 -26.59
N GLU A 1220 14.71 -6.49 -25.79
CA GLU A 1220 16.16 -6.68 -25.96
C GLU A 1220 16.61 -8.09 -25.53
N ARG A 1221 15.85 -8.77 -24.65
CA ARG A 1221 16.16 -10.12 -24.15
C ARG A 1221 14.93 -11.05 -24.13
N PRO A 1222 14.26 -11.26 -25.29
CA PRO A 1222 12.97 -11.94 -25.36
C PRO A 1222 13.06 -13.41 -24.92
N ALA A 1223 14.21 -14.06 -25.12
CA ALA A 1223 14.42 -15.46 -24.72
C ALA A 1223 14.36 -15.65 -23.20
N LEU A 1224 14.92 -14.73 -22.40
CA LEU A 1224 14.86 -14.81 -20.94
C LEU A 1224 13.47 -14.52 -20.40
N VAL A 1225 12.81 -13.52 -20.99
CA VAL A 1225 11.44 -13.14 -20.63
C VAL A 1225 10.48 -14.28 -20.96
N ARG A 1226 10.70 -14.96 -22.10
CA ARG A 1226 10.00 -16.19 -22.47
C ARG A 1226 10.25 -17.32 -21.49
N GLU A 1227 11.51 -17.62 -21.14
CA GLU A 1227 11.83 -18.67 -20.18
C GLU A 1227 11.18 -18.40 -18.80
N ALA A 1228 11.18 -17.15 -18.37
CA ALA A 1228 10.49 -16.71 -17.15
C ALA A 1228 8.97 -16.88 -17.25
N ALA A 1229 8.36 -16.51 -18.38
CA ALA A 1229 6.92 -16.63 -18.61
C ALA A 1229 6.45 -18.08 -18.80
N GLU A 1230 7.32 -18.93 -19.33
CA GLU A 1230 7.06 -20.37 -19.48
C GLU A 1230 7.18 -21.10 -18.14
N HIS A 1231 7.89 -20.54 -17.15
CA HIS A 1231 8.09 -21.15 -15.85
C HIS A 1231 6.77 -21.33 -15.07
N PRO A 1232 6.55 -22.46 -14.38
CA PRO A 1232 5.33 -22.70 -13.61
C PRO A 1232 5.03 -21.60 -12.58
N ASP A 1233 6.05 -21.11 -11.87
CA ASP A 1233 5.91 -20.08 -10.83
C ASP A 1233 5.53 -18.69 -11.36
N ILE A 1234 5.37 -18.49 -12.68
CA ILE A 1234 4.93 -17.20 -13.23
C ILE A 1234 3.56 -16.77 -12.68
N LEU A 1235 2.77 -17.74 -12.23
CA LEU A 1235 1.48 -17.52 -11.59
C LEU A 1235 1.61 -16.85 -10.21
N ASN A 1236 2.75 -17.00 -9.53
CA ASN A 1236 2.99 -16.41 -8.21
C ASN A 1236 3.56 -14.98 -8.27
N VAL A 1237 3.72 -14.44 -9.48
CA VAL A 1237 4.23 -13.08 -9.68
C VAL A 1237 3.07 -12.09 -9.61
N ASP A 1238 3.36 -10.89 -9.10
CA ASP A 1238 2.42 -9.78 -8.96
C ASP A 1238 1.62 -9.49 -10.25
N ASP A 1239 0.33 -9.15 -10.08
CA ASP A 1239 -0.63 -8.91 -11.17
C ASP A 1239 -0.17 -7.85 -12.17
N GLU A 1240 0.51 -6.81 -11.70
CA GLU A 1240 1.03 -5.76 -12.58
C GLU A 1240 2.14 -6.32 -13.47
N VAL A 1241 3.04 -7.14 -12.92
CA VAL A 1241 4.10 -7.78 -13.68
C VAL A 1241 3.52 -8.74 -14.73
N ARG A 1242 2.47 -9.49 -14.36
CA ARG A 1242 1.74 -10.36 -15.30
C ARG A 1242 1.10 -9.54 -16.43
N ARG A 1243 0.46 -8.40 -16.13
CA ARG A 1243 -0.09 -7.49 -17.14
C ARG A 1243 0.97 -6.95 -18.09
N GLN A 1244 2.14 -6.55 -17.57
CA GLN A 1244 3.25 -6.11 -18.42
C GLN A 1244 3.80 -7.25 -19.28
N LEU A 1245 3.82 -8.49 -18.78
CA LEU A 1245 4.21 -9.65 -19.58
C LEU A 1245 3.19 -9.94 -20.69
N CYS A 1246 1.89 -9.84 -20.40
CA CYS A 1246 0.86 -9.91 -21.44
C CYS A 1246 1.13 -8.88 -22.53
N ARG A 1247 1.30 -7.61 -22.15
CA ARG A 1247 1.57 -6.52 -23.09
C ARG A 1247 2.83 -6.77 -23.91
N PHE A 1248 3.89 -7.28 -23.29
CA PHE A 1248 5.10 -7.70 -23.98
C PHE A 1248 4.85 -8.79 -25.03
N PHE A 1249 4.12 -9.85 -24.67
CA PHE A 1249 3.77 -10.94 -25.60
C PHE A 1249 2.63 -10.58 -26.57
N GLU A 1250 1.98 -9.43 -26.43
CA GLU A 1250 1.03 -8.91 -27.41
C GLU A 1250 1.73 -8.02 -28.44
N GLU A 1251 2.63 -7.14 -27.98
CA GLU A 1251 3.24 -6.10 -28.80
C GLU A 1251 4.60 -6.52 -29.41
N TRP A 1252 5.44 -7.27 -28.68
CA TRP A 1252 6.86 -7.44 -29.01
C TRP A 1252 7.27 -8.89 -29.35
N ASP A 1253 6.76 -9.89 -28.63
CA ASP A 1253 6.94 -11.33 -28.96
C ASP A 1253 5.56 -12.01 -29.03
N PRO A 1254 4.78 -11.81 -30.12
CA PRO A 1254 3.39 -12.26 -30.24
C PRO A 1254 3.22 -13.76 -29.95
N ARG A 1255 2.73 -14.07 -28.76
CA ARG A 1255 2.55 -15.44 -28.23
C ARG A 1255 1.17 -15.56 -27.59
N PRO A 1256 0.10 -15.71 -28.39
CA PRO A 1256 -1.26 -15.78 -27.87
C PRO A 1256 -1.43 -16.88 -26.82
N GLU A 1257 -0.67 -17.98 -26.92
CA GLU A 1257 -0.63 -19.05 -25.93
C GLU A 1257 -0.09 -18.61 -24.55
N LEU A 1258 0.90 -17.72 -24.52
CA LEU A 1258 1.45 -17.16 -23.28
C LEU A 1258 0.60 -16.02 -22.75
N VAL A 1259 0.03 -15.19 -23.63
CA VAL A 1259 -0.93 -14.13 -23.25
C VAL A 1259 -2.18 -14.77 -22.64
N GLU A 1260 -2.72 -15.82 -23.25
CA GLU A 1260 -3.85 -16.59 -22.73
C GLU A 1260 -3.50 -17.18 -21.36
N ARG A 1261 -2.33 -17.83 -21.23
CA ARG A 1261 -1.84 -18.38 -19.96
C ARG A 1261 -1.70 -17.31 -18.86
N LEU A 1262 -1.14 -16.15 -19.17
CA LEU A 1262 -0.93 -15.05 -18.21
C LEU A 1262 -2.25 -14.33 -17.86
N THR A 1263 -3.17 -14.21 -18.82
CA THR A 1263 -4.47 -13.57 -18.63
C THR A 1263 -5.44 -14.47 -17.86
N ASP A 1264 -5.39 -15.77 -18.11
CA ASP A 1264 -6.23 -16.74 -17.40
C ASP A 1264 -5.76 -16.93 -15.96
N ALA A 1265 -4.47 -16.76 -15.68
CA ALA A 1265 -3.90 -16.69 -14.34
C ALA A 1265 -4.37 -15.48 -13.50
N GLY A 1266 -4.73 -14.37 -14.14
CA GLY A 1266 -5.29 -13.18 -13.46
C GLY A 1266 -6.79 -13.25 -13.20
N LYS A 1267 -7.48 -14.20 -13.85
CA LYS A 1267 -8.91 -14.49 -13.63
C LYS A 1267 -9.13 -15.61 -12.60
N GLN A 1268 -8.10 -16.43 -12.35
CA GLN A 1268 -8.03 -17.43 -11.28
C GLN A 1268 -7.57 -16.75 -9.99
#